data_AF-A0A9Q9UCY4-F1
#
_entry.id   AF-A0A9Q9UCY4-F1
#
_cell.length_a   1.000
_cell.length_b   1.000
_cell.length_c   1.000
_cell.angle_alpha   90.00
_cell.angle_beta   90.00
_cell.angle_gamma   90.00
#
_symmetry.space_group_name_H-M   'P 1'
#
loop_
_entity.id
_entity.type
_entity.pdbx_description
1 polymer ?
#
loop_
_entity_poly.entity_id
_entity_poly.type
_entity_poly.pdbx_seq_one_letter_code
_entity_poly.pdbx_strand_id
1 'polypeptide(L)'
;MVVLAASICTRGGKAVLSRQFREMPRSRIEALLASFPKLADSGTQHTTVEQDNVRFVYQPLDELYMVLITNRQSNILQDIDSLHLFAQVVTSTCKNLDEREILKNAYELLSAFDELVTLGYRENLTISQIKTFLDMESHEERIQEIIARNKELEATEERKRKAKQLEMQRKDAARSGRGAMGGMGGMGSSGGMPRSPSYPSYNPPSQSNTSTYDSYEAEKNKSFSKPLAPKAKGMQLGKKSKTTDMFERVRGDMGGEIDDSPLVAPAPVQHAEAAEPRVSSTLDRDAIHVTISETISAKLSREGAVNSLAISGDLVLRISDPSLTKIKLGLQAEASHGVQFRTHPNVDRNLFNGSKIIQMSNTARGFPVNNAVGVLRWRASPKVDDASTCPITFTVWINKEGAKYNITVEYELTGSDALNDVSVVIPYAGSEPVVSSFDATYDVSGDALEWTIGNVDEENPNGSFEFEAESGDENDFFPMTVRFNKSTPYIDVDVLSASLLEEEEEVTFSKEIKSHADNFLRNQLAPFSATEYQDRAPDGYPVSCPTLDLSATWDPVDKNILVYRPPGQVVSKIHQVGAPGQKAPDAQAVTWRSDGQFLAVGWSDGFVRLIGLENNKAAHHIKVGESPGSNITHIGWASSSIAGKGSSAVSQALRDGLVGDSARNGDGLPLNLPRELTFLEVDTALPKISPLPSSSAGSGEDALVFTLRTGIDFLFQPPKPEEYDQVSVMIIGTSDGQLQLSIYDSFIIGSFQCPQINTSSSQLILHASHPHVSTQALLVADKTEEPEEVHLVPIDLPFISSHPINLSLLASKLTTLQKLLRYLKQAQLHMQVEWRNTRELPTRFLRSIQGDLENLETGPRSIVPALYHLAVTGHAFEPVREWLVESLAERGHKRWDKAVVSGLEGLRNLVHENFLPALDRCAIILSRLRGLAQFHDTRDDIGFTLQQTSRLMDIVQCLQLIGHKVLINVMDELDSFTAFSTWLRFQIDRLASSSSASEELTEKEATMDIAKVLSYIGNYLIDSPLRLFFDEMTREDYEADWAHIEGGPTLLHVLDQALGKWENGQSSMKALPRIEFLVSYATTWANRTFKGIAEAKKRSVRLGNPIRLSAGRVVSHRDMRMSKSRNKETNVVTALASKEAKSEVQIFSVGIDIINGISTNRPPKGCRIDLGPRTLIDLKFLNDETLVILSNSQDNGLQVVSVPIRTGRLAYADYDPSRLSETPCVSVDGFTAYSFPEKSVSRPLRMEVNDRNNVRGDMPQRVCVVESNRTTIKTFTFQ
;
A
#
# COMPACT_ATOMS: atom_id res chain seq x y z
N MET A 1 -14.09 13.97 -14.16
CA MET A 1 -15.42 13.65 -13.58
C MET A 1 -15.64 14.61 -12.42
N VAL A 2 -16.59 15.56 -12.51
CA VAL A 2 -16.79 16.57 -11.46
C VAL A 2 -18.29 16.90 -11.33
N VAL A 3 -18.93 16.44 -10.26
CA VAL A 3 -20.23 16.94 -9.78
C VAL A 3 -19.98 18.29 -9.12
N LEU A 4 -20.64 19.34 -9.60
CA LEU A 4 -20.45 20.71 -9.12
C LEU A 4 -21.36 20.99 -7.92
N ALA A 5 -22.63 20.57 -8.00
CA ALA A 5 -23.61 20.70 -6.93
C ALA A 5 -24.70 19.62 -7.01
N ALA A 6 -25.27 19.27 -5.86
CA ALA A 6 -26.46 18.45 -5.72
C ALA A 6 -27.57 19.27 -5.07
N SER A 7 -28.73 19.36 -5.71
CA SER A 7 -29.81 20.27 -5.28
C SER A 7 -31.18 19.61 -5.34
N ILE A 8 -32.00 19.90 -4.34
CA ILE A 8 -33.43 19.62 -4.32
C ILE A 8 -34.16 20.94 -4.59
N CYS A 9 -34.99 20.98 -5.62
CA CYS A 9 -35.73 22.18 -5.99
C CYS A 9 -37.21 21.87 -6.27
N THR A 10 -38.07 22.89 -6.17
CA THR A 10 -39.47 22.77 -6.57
C THR A 10 -39.61 22.67 -8.09
N ARG A 11 -40.79 22.28 -8.59
CA ARG A 11 -41.09 22.32 -10.04
C ARG A 11 -40.94 23.71 -10.67
N GLY A 12 -40.97 24.77 -9.86
CA GLY A 12 -40.73 26.15 -10.27
C GLY A 12 -39.25 26.57 -10.27
N GLY A 13 -38.31 25.67 -9.96
CA GLY A 13 -36.87 25.97 -9.97
C GLY A 13 -36.37 26.70 -8.72
N LYS A 14 -37.22 26.82 -7.69
CA LYS A 14 -36.81 27.37 -6.38
C LYS A 14 -36.00 26.30 -5.64
N ALA A 15 -34.77 26.63 -5.27
CA ALA A 15 -33.93 25.74 -4.46
C ALA A 15 -34.51 25.58 -3.05
N VAL A 16 -34.72 24.33 -2.62
CA VAL A 16 -35.12 23.95 -1.25
C VAL A 16 -33.88 23.61 -0.42
N LEU A 17 -32.99 22.79 -0.98
CA LEU A 17 -31.70 22.43 -0.40
C LEU A 17 -30.67 22.31 -1.52
N SER A 18 -29.46 22.85 -1.35
CA SER A 18 -28.40 22.73 -2.36
C SER A 18 -27.04 22.62 -1.69
N ARG A 19 -26.31 21.54 -1.99
CA ARG A 19 -24.94 21.31 -1.56
C ARG A 19 -23.98 21.52 -2.72
N GLN A 20 -22.97 22.37 -2.52
CA GLN A 20 -21.93 22.65 -3.49
C GLN A 20 -20.67 21.86 -3.14
N PHE A 21 -20.14 21.12 -4.10
CA PHE A 21 -18.88 20.37 -3.94
C PHE A 21 -17.69 21.09 -4.58
N ARG A 22 -17.97 22.18 -5.32
CA ARG A 22 -17.00 23.11 -5.89
C ARG A 22 -17.46 24.53 -5.64
N GLU A 23 -16.51 25.44 -5.50
CA GLU A 23 -16.78 26.84 -5.23
C GLU A 23 -17.65 27.45 -6.33
N MET A 24 -18.88 27.80 -5.97
CA MET A 24 -19.85 28.46 -6.85
C MET A 24 -20.62 29.52 -6.07
N PRO A 25 -20.70 30.77 -6.56
CA PRO A 25 -21.49 31.81 -5.91
C PRO A 25 -22.97 31.41 -5.81
N ARG A 26 -23.61 31.75 -4.68
CA ARG A 26 -25.03 31.47 -4.45
C ARG A 26 -25.94 31.99 -5.57
N SER A 27 -25.68 33.21 -6.05
CA SER A 27 -26.42 33.84 -7.16
C SER A 27 -26.36 33.03 -8.46
N ARG A 28 -25.23 32.36 -8.73
CA ARG A 28 -25.06 31.50 -9.91
C ARG A 28 -25.90 30.24 -9.81
N ILE A 29 -25.97 29.62 -8.63
CA ILE A 29 -26.76 28.39 -8.43
C ILE A 29 -28.25 28.69 -8.48
N GLU A 30 -28.69 29.76 -7.81
CA GLU A 30 -30.08 30.20 -7.86
C GLU A 30 -30.50 30.52 -9.30
N ALA A 31 -29.62 31.17 -10.10
CA ALA A 31 -29.88 31.41 -11.51
C ALA A 31 -29.98 30.12 -12.34
N LEU A 32 -29.05 29.17 -12.14
CA LEU A 32 -29.07 27.88 -12.83
C LEU A 32 -30.34 27.08 -12.50
N LEU A 33 -30.71 26.97 -11.22
CA LEU A 33 -31.91 26.27 -10.79
C LEU A 33 -33.20 26.99 -11.20
N ALA A 34 -33.23 28.32 -11.25
CA ALA A 34 -34.38 29.08 -11.74
C ALA A 34 -34.60 28.90 -13.25
N SER A 35 -33.53 28.67 -14.03
CA SER A 35 -33.62 28.39 -15.46
C SER A 35 -33.98 26.94 -15.80
N PHE A 36 -33.65 26.00 -14.89
CA PHE A 36 -33.84 24.55 -15.09
C PHE A 36 -35.27 24.14 -15.51
N PRO A 37 -36.37 24.61 -14.88
CA PRO A 37 -37.73 24.19 -15.26
C PRO A 37 -38.14 24.57 -16.68
N LYS A 38 -37.54 25.62 -17.26
CA LYS A 38 -37.81 26.03 -18.65
C LYS A 38 -37.11 25.10 -19.65
N LEU A 39 -36.13 24.35 -19.17
CA LEU A 39 -35.28 23.46 -19.96
C LEU A 39 -35.69 21.98 -19.78
N ALA A 40 -36.27 21.65 -18.62
CA ALA A 40 -36.84 20.33 -18.33
C ALA A 40 -38.25 20.21 -18.94
N ASP A 41 -38.33 19.67 -20.15
CA ASP A 41 -39.60 19.47 -20.85
C ASP A 41 -40.42 18.35 -20.19
N SER A 42 -41.62 18.67 -19.69
CA SER A 42 -42.46 17.77 -18.89
C SER A 42 -43.01 16.54 -19.64
N GLY A 43 -42.74 16.44 -20.94
CA GLY A 43 -43.13 15.32 -21.81
C GLY A 43 -41.99 14.43 -22.32
N THR A 44 -40.73 14.69 -21.95
CA THR A 44 -39.57 13.91 -22.46
C THR A 44 -39.04 12.92 -21.42
N GLN A 45 -38.66 11.71 -21.85
CA GLN A 45 -38.01 10.70 -20.98
C GLN A 45 -36.53 11.00 -20.70
N HIS A 46 -36.02 12.17 -21.10
CA HIS A 46 -34.62 12.53 -20.91
C HIS A 46 -34.39 13.01 -19.47
N THR A 47 -33.56 12.30 -18.72
CA THR A 47 -33.12 12.66 -17.35
C THR A 47 -31.93 13.62 -17.34
N THR A 48 -31.60 14.22 -18.49
CA THR A 48 -30.45 15.12 -18.65
C THR A 48 -30.76 16.27 -19.59
N VAL A 49 -30.40 17.49 -19.20
CA VAL A 49 -30.50 18.69 -20.05
C VAL A 49 -29.21 19.51 -19.94
N GLU A 50 -28.71 20.02 -21.06
CA GLU A 50 -27.47 20.79 -21.12
C GLU A 50 -27.76 22.29 -21.33
N GLN A 51 -27.01 23.14 -20.63
CA GLN A 51 -27.04 24.60 -20.84
C GLN A 51 -25.63 25.16 -20.69
N ASP A 52 -25.18 25.94 -21.68
CA ASP A 52 -23.85 26.57 -21.74
C ASP A 52 -22.69 25.59 -21.45
N ASN A 53 -22.18 25.65 -20.21
CA ASN A 53 -21.00 24.95 -19.68
C ASN A 53 -21.33 23.90 -18.61
N VAL A 54 -22.61 23.64 -18.32
CA VAL A 54 -23.04 22.66 -17.32
C VAL A 54 -24.11 21.71 -17.88
N ARG A 55 -24.16 20.51 -17.32
CA ARG A 55 -25.20 19.52 -17.57
C ARG A 55 -26.02 19.34 -16.29
N PHE A 56 -27.33 19.42 -16.42
CA PHE A 56 -28.28 19.06 -15.38
C PHE A 56 -28.66 17.60 -15.56
N VAL A 57 -28.46 16.79 -14.52
CA VAL A 57 -28.91 15.39 -14.45
C VAL A 57 -29.97 15.34 -13.36
N TYR A 58 -31.21 15.00 -13.69
CA TYR A 58 -32.34 15.16 -12.78
C TYR A 58 -33.32 13.99 -12.79
N GLN A 59 -33.98 13.81 -11.65
CA GLN A 59 -35.03 12.82 -11.45
C GLN A 59 -36.17 13.46 -10.63
N PRO A 60 -37.44 13.24 -11.02
CA PRO A 60 -38.58 13.68 -10.22
C PRO A 60 -38.62 12.94 -8.87
N LEU A 61 -38.89 13.71 -7.82
CA LEU A 61 -38.98 13.27 -6.43
C LEU A 61 -40.32 13.80 -5.87
N ASP A 62 -41.42 13.24 -6.38
CA ASP A 62 -42.81 13.66 -6.15
C ASP A 62 -43.15 15.10 -6.63
N GLU A 63 -43.43 16.04 -5.72
CA GLU A 63 -43.64 17.47 -6.04
C GLU A 63 -42.32 18.27 -6.22
N LEU A 64 -41.17 17.61 -6.03
CA LEU A 64 -39.84 18.20 -6.13
C LEU A 64 -38.99 17.52 -7.22
N TYR A 65 -37.85 18.12 -7.53
CA TYR A 65 -36.81 17.55 -8.38
C TYR A 65 -35.53 17.38 -7.59
N MET A 66 -34.89 16.22 -7.74
CA MET A 66 -33.47 16.07 -7.40
C MET A 66 -32.65 16.37 -8.66
N VAL A 67 -31.70 17.30 -8.55
CA VAL A 67 -30.92 17.83 -9.66
C VAL A 67 -29.43 17.81 -9.29
N LEU A 68 -28.63 17.08 -10.06
CA LEU A 68 -27.18 17.20 -10.07
C LEU A 68 -26.75 18.17 -11.18
N ILE A 69 -25.88 19.10 -10.82
CA ILE A 69 -25.22 20.02 -11.77
C ILE A 69 -23.81 19.49 -11.98
N THR A 70 -23.48 19.06 -13.19
CA THR A 70 -22.18 18.46 -13.54
C THR A 70 -21.53 19.22 -14.71
N ASN A 71 -20.22 19.00 -14.92
CA ASN A 71 -19.53 19.51 -16.10
C ASN A 71 -19.88 18.65 -17.33
N ARG A 72 -19.98 19.21 -18.54
CA ARG A 72 -20.29 18.46 -19.78
C ARG A 72 -19.30 17.32 -20.08
N GLN A 73 -18.07 17.41 -19.56
CA GLN A 73 -17.03 16.38 -19.67
C GLN A 73 -17.14 15.24 -18.63
N SER A 74 -18.11 15.27 -17.71
CA SER A 74 -18.32 14.17 -16.77
C SER A 74 -18.95 12.95 -17.44
N ASN A 75 -18.66 11.77 -16.87
CA ASN A 75 -19.24 10.51 -17.33
C ASN A 75 -20.72 10.48 -16.93
N ILE A 76 -21.59 10.64 -17.93
CA ILE A 76 -23.05 10.71 -17.76
C ILE A 76 -23.65 9.49 -17.08
N LEU A 77 -23.13 8.28 -17.34
CA LEU A 77 -23.63 7.05 -16.72
C LEU A 77 -23.38 7.07 -15.22
N GLN A 78 -22.18 7.50 -14.83
CA GLN A 78 -21.80 7.59 -13.43
C GLN A 78 -22.54 8.72 -12.69
N ASP A 79 -22.85 9.82 -13.37
CA ASP A 79 -23.66 10.90 -12.81
C ASP A 79 -25.12 10.46 -12.58
N ILE A 80 -25.70 9.69 -13.52
CA ILE A 80 -27.04 9.10 -13.37
C ILE A 80 -27.09 8.11 -12.21
N ASP A 81 -26.10 7.22 -12.10
CA ASP A 81 -26.00 6.30 -10.97
C ASP A 81 -25.84 7.05 -9.65
N SER A 82 -25.20 8.23 -9.67
CA SER A 82 -24.99 9.04 -8.46
C SER A 82 -26.31 9.68 -8.07
N LEU A 83 -27.03 10.25 -9.04
CA LEU A 83 -28.36 10.83 -8.85
C LEU A 83 -29.34 9.82 -8.23
N HIS A 84 -29.33 8.57 -8.68
CA HIS A 84 -30.17 7.52 -8.11
C HIS A 84 -29.84 7.26 -6.63
N LEU A 85 -28.55 7.24 -6.28
CA LEU A 85 -28.11 7.06 -4.90
C LEU A 85 -28.49 8.26 -4.02
N PHE A 86 -28.33 9.48 -4.53
CA PHE A 86 -28.82 10.71 -3.89
C PHE A 86 -30.34 10.66 -3.63
N ALA A 87 -31.13 10.25 -4.64
CA ALA A 87 -32.58 10.14 -4.51
C ALA A 87 -32.99 9.05 -3.49
N GLN A 88 -32.28 7.91 -3.48
CA GLN A 88 -32.49 6.84 -2.51
C GLN A 88 -32.19 7.31 -1.08
N VAL A 89 -31.10 8.06 -0.87
CA VAL A 89 -30.75 8.62 0.43
C VAL A 89 -31.84 9.57 0.92
N VAL A 90 -32.27 10.52 0.07
CA VAL A 90 -33.37 11.45 0.40
C VAL A 90 -34.65 10.71 0.76
N THR A 91 -35.03 9.68 0.00
CA THR A 91 -36.24 8.87 0.24
C THR A 91 -36.11 7.98 1.48
N SER A 92 -34.88 7.61 1.87
CA SER A 92 -34.63 6.78 3.05
C SER A 92 -34.59 7.59 4.35
N THR A 93 -34.17 8.85 4.28
CA THR A 93 -34.07 9.77 5.42
C THR A 93 -35.39 10.51 5.66
N CYS A 94 -36.09 10.93 4.59
CA CYS A 94 -37.36 11.66 4.71
C CYS A 94 -38.56 10.71 4.61
N LYS A 95 -39.50 10.81 5.55
CA LYS A 95 -40.73 9.99 5.56
C LYS A 95 -41.70 10.37 4.43
N ASN A 96 -41.79 11.67 4.15
CA ASN A 96 -42.56 12.27 3.06
C ASN A 96 -41.64 13.22 2.28
N LEU A 97 -41.95 13.47 1.01
CA LEU A 97 -41.11 14.26 0.09
C LEU A 97 -41.66 15.67 -0.14
N ASP A 98 -41.95 16.40 0.95
CA ASP A 98 -42.42 17.79 0.94
C ASP A 98 -41.34 18.78 1.43
N GLU A 99 -41.47 20.06 1.07
CA GLU A 99 -40.49 21.11 1.39
C GLU A 99 -40.18 21.20 2.90
N ARG A 100 -41.18 20.95 3.76
CA ARG A 100 -41.04 21.04 5.22
C ARG A 100 -40.19 19.91 5.80
N GLU A 101 -40.40 18.67 5.38
CA GLU A 101 -39.66 17.52 5.90
C GLU A 101 -38.20 17.53 5.41
N ILE A 102 -37.95 17.98 4.17
CA ILE A 102 -36.59 18.13 3.64
C ILE A 102 -35.80 19.18 4.42
N LEU A 103 -36.42 20.32 4.75
CA LEU A 103 -35.78 21.34 5.59
C LEU A 103 -35.53 20.85 7.01
N LYS A 104 -36.43 20.02 7.55
CA LYS A 104 -36.28 19.43 8.89
C LYS A 104 -35.09 18.47 8.96
N ASN A 105 -34.88 17.66 7.93
CA ASN A 105 -33.76 16.71 7.84
C ASN A 105 -32.56 17.26 7.06
N ALA A 106 -32.50 18.58 6.83
CA ALA A 106 -31.50 19.18 5.93
C ALA A 106 -30.06 18.88 6.36
N TYR A 107 -29.73 18.91 7.65
CA TYR A 107 -28.38 18.62 8.12
C TYR A 107 -27.98 17.16 7.91
N GLU A 108 -28.89 16.21 8.17
CA GLU A 108 -28.65 14.78 7.91
C GLU A 108 -28.46 14.52 6.42
N LEU A 109 -29.28 15.16 5.57
CA LEU A 109 -29.14 15.07 4.12
C LEU A 109 -27.83 15.69 3.63
N LEU A 110 -27.40 16.83 4.17
CA LEU A 110 -26.14 17.47 3.80
C LEU A 110 -24.93 16.61 4.21
N SER A 111 -24.93 16.04 5.42
CA SER A 111 -23.91 15.08 5.83
C SER A 111 -23.88 13.86 4.92
N ALA A 112 -25.05 13.29 4.60
CA ALA A 112 -25.13 12.15 3.70
C ALA A 112 -24.63 12.50 2.28
N PHE A 113 -24.89 13.72 1.82
CA PHE A 113 -24.42 14.23 0.53
C PHE A 113 -22.89 14.40 0.50
N ASP A 114 -22.30 14.80 1.61
CA ASP A 114 -20.83 14.91 1.76
C ASP A 114 -20.16 13.53 1.78
N GLU A 115 -20.79 12.50 2.34
CA GLU A 115 -20.30 11.11 2.25
C GLU A 115 -20.41 10.55 0.83
N LEU A 116 -21.43 10.94 0.06
CA LEU A 116 -21.65 10.48 -1.31
C LEU A 116 -20.66 11.09 -2.32
N VAL A 117 -20.28 12.35 -2.13
CA VAL A 117 -19.44 13.09 -3.07
C VAL A 117 -18.43 13.96 -2.31
N THR A 118 -17.15 13.66 -2.52
CA THR A 118 -16.02 14.39 -1.94
C THR A 118 -15.33 15.22 -3.02
N LEU A 119 -15.28 16.55 -2.88
CA LEU A 119 -14.63 17.48 -3.83
C LEU A 119 -15.12 17.34 -5.30
N GLY A 120 -16.35 16.87 -5.48
CA GLY A 120 -16.99 16.66 -6.77
C GLY A 120 -16.73 15.28 -7.40
N TYR A 121 -16.04 14.38 -6.70
CA TYR A 121 -15.87 12.98 -7.09
C TYR A 121 -16.82 12.10 -6.27
N ARG A 122 -17.49 11.16 -6.93
CA ARG A 122 -18.42 10.23 -6.30
C ARG A 122 -17.64 9.14 -5.55
N GLU A 123 -18.03 8.87 -4.33
CA GLU A 123 -17.57 7.72 -3.53
C GLU A 123 -18.41 6.47 -3.84
N ASN A 124 -17.77 5.30 -3.83
CA ASN A 124 -18.44 4.01 -4.10
C ASN A 124 -18.98 3.40 -2.80
N LEU A 125 -20.04 3.98 -2.24
CA LEU A 125 -20.64 3.55 -0.98
C LEU A 125 -22.04 2.94 -1.18
N THR A 126 -22.39 1.97 -0.33
CA THR A 126 -23.76 1.42 -0.25
C THR A 126 -24.62 2.22 0.73
N ILE A 127 -25.95 2.16 0.60
CA ILE A 127 -26.89 2.82 1.54
C ILE A 127 -26.65 2.37 2.99
N SER A 128 -26.30 1.09 3.21
CA SER A 128 -26.03 0.59 4.56
C SER A 128 -24.79 1.22 5.18
N GLN A 129 -23.72 1.42 4.40
CA GLN A 129 -22.50 2.07 4.86
C GLN A 129 -22.75 3.55 5.18
N ILE A 130 -23.50 4.24 4.32
CA ILE A 130 -23.88 5.65 4.54
C ILE A 130 -24.68 5.79 5.84
N LYS A 131 -25.64 4.89 6.10
CA LYS A 131 -26.37 4.88 7.38
C LYS A 131 -25.44 4.64 8.57
N THR A 132 -24.52 3.68 8.48
CA THR A 132 -23.53 3.45 9.54
C THR A 132 -22.64 4.66 9.80
N PHE A 133 -22.26 5.41 8.76
CA PHE A 133 -21.47 6.64 8.92
C PHE A 133 -22.30 7.78 9.53
N LEU A 134 -23.56 7.90 9.16
CA LEU A 134 -24.50 8.88 9.71
C LEU A 134 -24.89 8.60 11.17
N ASP A 135 -25.02 7.32 11.55
CA ASP A 135 -25.41 6.94 12.92
C ASP A 135 -24.33 7.31 13.95
N MET A 136 -23.08 7.59 13.52
CA MET A 136 -21.93 7.95 14.36
C MET A 136 -21.75 7.01 15.58
N GLU A 137 -22.30 5.80 15.56
CA GLU A 137 -22.17 4.83 16.65
C GLU A 137 -20.78 4.19 16.58
N SER A 138 -19.92 4.53 17.55
CA SER A 138 -18.67 3.80 17.75
C SER A 138 -19.00 2.40 18.28
N HIS A 139 -18.87 1.40 17.42
CA HIS A 139 -18.98 0.00 17.78
C HIS A 139 -18.04 -0.36 18.95
N GLU A 140 -16.89 0.32 19.04
CA GLU A 140 -15.94 0.19 20.14
C GLU A 140 -16.48 0.75 21.46
N GLU A 141 -17.18 1.90 21.44
CA GLU A 141 -17.78 2.51 22.63
C GLU A 141 -18.87 1.61 23.22
N ARG A 142 -19.72 1.01 22.37
CA ARG A 142 -20.77 0.07 22.80
C ARG A 142 -20.19 -1.18 23.44
N ILE A 143 -19.09 -1.70 22.89
CA ILE A 143 -18.36 -2.83 23.48
C ILE A 143 -17.72 -2.41 24.82
N GLN A 144 -17.17 -1.20 24.90
CA GLN A 144 -16.58 -0.65 26.13
C GLN A 144 -17.62 -0.49 27.24
N GLU A 145 -18.82 0.00 26.93
CA GLU A 145 -19.93 0.09 27.88
C GLU A 145 -20.37 -1.29 28.38
N ILE A 146 -20.47 -2.28 27.47
CA ILE A 146 -20.83 -3.66 27.84
C ILE A 146 -19.76 -4.26 28.76
N ILE A 147 -18.47 -4.03 28.47
CA ILE A 147 -17.35 -4.51 29.29
C ILE A 147 -17.33 -3.79 30.65
N ALA A 148 -17.55 -2.48 30.69
CA ALA A 148 -17.62 -1.71 31.92
C ALA A 148 -18.79 -2.18 32.81
N ARG A 149 -19.96 -2.39 32.21
CA ARG A 149 -21.16 -2.89 32.88
C ARG A 149 -20.96 -4.33 33.40
N ASN A 150 -20.27 -5.19 32.65
CA ASN A 150 -19.90 -6.53 33.11
C ASN A 150 -18.87 -6.52 34.24
N LYS A 151 -17.84 -5.65 34.16
CA LYS A 151 -16.86 -5.47 35.25
C LYS A 151 -17.50 -4.93 36.52
N GLU A 152 -18.47 -4.02 36.40
CA GLU A 152 -19.20 -3.49 37.55
C GLU A 152 -20.11 -4.54 38.20
N LEU A 153 -20.78 -5.37 37.39
CA LEU A 153 -21.57 -6.51 37.87
C LEU A 153 -20.68 -7.55 38.57
N GLU A 154 -19.53 -7.90 37.99
CA GLU A 154 -18.57 -8.83 38.59
C GLU A 154 -17.99 -8.27 39.90
N ALA A 155 -17.62 -6.98 39.92
CA ALA A 155 -17.14 -6.31 41.13
C ALA A 155 -18.19 -6.24 42.23
N THR A 156 -19.48 -6.05 41.88
CA THR A 156 -20.57 -6.05 42.86
C THR A 156 -20.92 -7.45 43.37
N GLU A 157 -20.84 -8.49 42.54
CA GLU A 157 -20.96 -9.88 42.97
C GLU A 157 -19.80 -10.32 43.86
N GLU A 158 -18.57 -9.94 43.51
CA GLU A 158 -17.39 -10.18 44.36
C GLU A 158 -17.51 -9.47 45.70
N ARG A 159 -17.92 -8.20 45.73
CA ARG A 159 -18.16 -7.48 46.99
C ARG A 159 -19.24 -8.17 47.83
N LYS A 160 -20.32 -8.66 47.21
CA LYS A 160 -21.35 -9.44 47.92
C LYS A 160 -20.82 -10.79 48.45
N ARG A 161 -19.98 -11.49 47.68
CA ARG A 161 -19.33 -12.74 48.15
C ARG A 161 -18.37 -12.48 49.31
N LYS A 162 -17.52 -11.46 49.20
CA LYS A 162 -16.57 -11.05 50.25
C LYS A 162 -17.30 -10.56 51.51
N ALA A 163 -18.38 -9.80 51.37
CA ALA A 163 -19.21 -9.38 52.50
C ALA A 163 -19.87 -10.57 53.21
N LYS A 164 -20.41 -11.54 52.47
CA LYS A 164 -20.97 -12.77 53.05
C LYS A 164 -19.92 -13.63 53.75
N GLN A 165 -18.70 -13.74 53.18
CA GLN A 165 -17.59 -14.46 53.83
C GLN A 165 -17.13 -13.78 55.13
N LEU A 166 -17.03 -12.45 55.15
CA LEU A 166 -16.69 -11.68 56.35
C LEU A 166 -17.79 -11.77 57.44
N GLU A 167 -19.07 -11.81 57.05
CA GLU A 167 -20.18 -12.02 57.98
C GLU A 167 -20.19 -13.45 58.55
N MET A 168 -19.91 -14.46 57.72
CA MET A 168 -19.81 -15.86 58.14
C MET A 168 -18.64 -16.06 59.11
N GLN A 169 -17.47 -15.49 58.81
CA GLN A 169 -16.32 -15.48 59.74
C GLN A 169 -16.64 -14.76 61.06
N ARG A 170 -17.36 -13.65 61.04
CA ARG A 170 -17.82 -12.98 62.27
C ARG A 170 -18.79 -13.85 63.08
N LYS A 171 -19.71 -14.55 62.42
CA LYS A 171 -20.66 -15.47 63.09
C LYS A 171 -19.97 -16.70 63.67
N ASP A 172 -18.93 -17.23 63.02
CA ASP A 172 -18.16 -18.36 63.53
C ASP A 172 -17.20 -17.96 64.67
N ALA A 173 -16.58 -16.77 64.61
CA ALA A 173 -15.80 -16.22 65.71
C ALA A 173 -16.66 -15.91 66.95
N ALA A 174 -17.93 -15.51 66.76
CA ALA A 174 -18.87 -15.31 67.86
C ALA A 174 -19.39 -16.63 68.49
N ARG A 175 -19.37 -17.75 67.74
CA ARG A 175 -19.78 -19.08 68.23
C ARG A 175 -18.66 -19.86 68.92
N SER A 176 -17.38 -19.64 68.58
CA SER A 176 -16.23 -20.31 69.20
C SER A 176 -15.77 -19.70 70.55
N GLY A 177 -16.37 -18.59 70.99
CA GLY A 177 -15.95 -17.86 72.21
C GLY A 177 -16.81 -18.07 73.47
N ARG A 178 -17.79 -18.99 73.46
CA ARG A 178 -18.66 -19.24 74.63
C ARG A 178 -18.88 -20.73 74.86
N GLY A 179 -17.91 -21.35 75.52
CA GLY A 179 -18.02 -22.74 75.95
C GLY A 179 -16.93 -23.17 76.93
N ALA A 180 -16.82 -22.54 78.10
CA ALA A 180 -16.23 -23.18 79.29
C ALA A 180 -16.50 -22.38 80.58
N MET A 181 -17.24 -23.04 81.48
CA MET A 181 -17.31 -22.91 82.95
C MET A 181 -17.72 -21.57 83.62
N GLY A 182 -18.90 -21.60 84.25
CA GLY A 182 -19.01 -21.84 85.70
C GLY A 182 -18.54 -20.76 86.69
N GLY A 183 -19.51 -20.16 87.40
CA GLY A 183 -19.46 -20.11 88.87
C GLY A 183 -18.97 -18.84 89.60
N MET A 184 -19.91 -17.90 89.80
CA MET A 184 -20.27 -17.23 91.08
C MET A 184 -19.20 -16.47 91.92
N GLY A 185 -19.44 -15.16 92.14
CA GLY A 185 -19.08 -14.50 93.41
C GLY A 185 -18.58 -13.05 93.37
N GLY A 186 -19.41 -12.11 93.87
CA GLY A 186 -19.01 -11.10 94.88
C GLY A 186 -18.04 -9.96 94.55
N MET A 187 -18.59 -8.74 94.44
CA MET A 187 -18.18 -7.49 95.12
C MET A 187 -16.67 -7.10 95.20
N GLY A 188 -16.30 -5.94 94.64
CA GLY A 188 -15.21 -5.12 95.20
C GLY A 188 -14.25 -4.42 94.22
N SER A 189 -14.44 -3.11 94.06
CA SER A 189 -13.47 -2.00 93.97
C SER A 189 -12.08 -2.13 93.27
N SER A 190 -11.82 -1.10 92.45
CA SER A 190 -10.53 -0.41 92.21
C SER A 190 -9.48 -1.02 91.26
N GLY A 191 -8.87 -0.12 90.47
CA GLY A 191 -7.56 -0.33 89.82
C GLY A 191 -7.59 -0.21 88.30
N GLY A 192 -6.97 0.85 87.76
CA GLY A 192 -7.14 1.26 86.36
C GLY A 192 -6.02 0.91 85.37
N MET A 193 -6.38 1.16 84.09
CA MET A 193 -5.57 1.62 82.93
C MET A 193 -4.59 0.62 82.25
N PRO A 194 -4.19 0.80 80.94
CA PRO A 194 -4.46 1.93 80.04
C PRO A 194 -4.90 1.60 78.57
N ARG A 195 -5.29 2.71 77.92
CA ARG A 195 -5.76 3.06 76.56
C ARG A 195 -5.07 2.50 75.30
N SER A 196 -5.83 2.52 74.20
CA SER A 196 -5.42 3.00 72.87
C SER A 196 -6.61 3.67 72.11
N PRO A 197 -6.39 4.55 71.12
CA PRO A 197 -7.14 5.81 70.96
C PRO A 197 -8.32 5.81 69.96
N SER A 198 -9.29 6.69 70.23
CA SER A 198 -10.45 7.01 69.39
C SER A 198 -10.21 8.25 68.51
N TYR A 199 -10.62 8.20 67.24
CA TYR A 199 -10.91 9.40 66.44
C TYR A 199 -12.38 9.41 65.96
N PRO A 200 -12.99 10.59 65.76
CA PRO A 200 -14.44 10.80 65.71
C PRO A 200 -15.05 10.58 64.33
N SER A 201 -16.30 10.12 64.33
CA SER A 201 -17.18 9.99 63.16
C SER A 201 -17.57 11.38 62.62
N TYR A 202 -17.29 11.62 61.34
CA TYR A 202 -17.68 12.84 60.61
C TYR A 202 -19.11 12.70 60.08
N ASN A 203 -19.98 13.64 60.44
CA ASN A 203 -21.31 13.84 59.87
C ASN A 203 -21.29 15.12 59.01
N PRO A 204 -21.59 15.06 57.71
CA PRO A 204 -21.86 16.25 56.90
C PRO A 204 -23.35 16.64 56.92
N PRO A 205 -23.69 17.94 56.73
CA PRO A 205 -25.00 18.51 56.97
C PRO A 205 -25.90 18.60 55.73
N SER A 206 -27.20 18.77 55.99
CA SER A 206 -28.32 18.92 55.04
C SER A 206 -28.34 20.25 54.28
N GLN A 207 -28.57 20.20 52.96
CA GLN A 207 -29.16 21.29 52.18
C GLN A 207 -30.20 20.79 51.16
N SER A 208 -31.05 21.72 50.77
CA SER A 208 -32.44 21.63 50.33
C SER A 208 -32.69 21.31 48.85
N ASN A 209 -33.88 20.73 48.61
CA ASN A 209 -34.49 20.36 47.33
C ASN A 209 -34.41 21.42 46.22
N THR A 210 -33.95 21.02 45.04
CA THR A 210 -34.60 21.29 43.74
C THR A 210 -34.20 20.20 42.75
N SER A 211 -35.15 19.85 41.90
CA SER A 211 -35.29 18.59 41.15
C SER A 211 -34.26 18.35 40.04
N THR A 212 -33.71 17.14 39.96
CA THR A 212 -33.43 16.46 38.69
C THR A 212 -33.64 14.96 38.88
N TYR A 213 -34.50 14.40 38.05
CA TYR A 213 -35.08 13.06 38.17
C TYR A 213 -34.07 11.99 37.75
N ASP A 214 -33.86 11.02 38.63
CA ASP A 214 -33.00 9.86 38.47
C ASP A 214 -33.74 8.77 37.69
N SER A 215 -33.37 8.53 36.44
CA SER A 215 -34.01 7.56 35.53
C SER A 215 -33.47 6.14 35.69
N TYR A 216 -32.94 5.79 36.86
CA TYR A 216 -32.38 4.45 37.14
C TYR A 216 -33.42 3.42 37.62
N GLU A 217 -34.67 3.80 37.90
CA GLU A 217 -35.74 2.88 38.36
C GLU A 217 -36.77 2.47 37.29
N ALA A 218 -36.68 2.97 36.05
CA ALA A 218 -37.69 2.69 35.01
C ALA A 218 -37.42 1.45 34.13
N GLU A 219 -36.18 0.94 34.03
CA GLU A 219 -35.85 -0.14 33.10
C GLU A 219 -35.97 -1.57 33.70
N LYS A 220 -36.23 -1.69 35.01
CA LYS A 220 -36.19 -3.00 35.70
C LYS A 220 -37.47 -3.84 35.56
N ASN A 221 -38.51 -3.32 34.91
CA ASN A 221 -39.78 -4.03 34.73
C ASN A 221 -40.30 -3.92 33.29
N LYS A 222 -39.76 -4.75 32.39
CA LYS A 222 -40.46 -5.26 31.19
C LYS A 222 -39.68 -6.42 30.56
N SER A 223 -39.84 -7.61 31.11
CA SER A 223 -39.47 -8.87 30.45
C SER A 223 -40.70 -9.53 29.81
N PHE A 224 -40.49 -9.96 28.56
CA PHE A 224 -41.38 -10.63 27.61
C PHE A 224 -42.28 -11.76 28.16
N SER A 225 -43.54 -11.78 27.71
CA SER A 225 -44.41 -12.97 27.72
C SER A 225 -44.99 -13.22 26.32
N LYS A 226 -44.83 -14.46 25.81
CA LYS A 226 -45.51 -15.01 24.62
C LYS A 226 -46.99 -15.29 24.93
N PRO A 227 -47.86 -15.29 23.90
CA PRO A 227 -48.97 -16.24 23.87
C PRO A 227 -49.01 -17.12 22.61
N LEU A 228 -49.69 -18.27 22.78
CA LEU A 228 -49.84 -19.43 21.90
C LEU A 228 -50.87 -19.26 20.76
N ALA A 229 -50.78 -20.15 19.77
CA ALA A 229 -51.69 -20.36 18.65
C ALA A 229 -53.09 -20.91 19.03
N PRO A 230 -54.08 -20.85 18.10
CA PRO A 230 -55.11 -21.87 18.00
C PRO A 230 -55.23 -22.50 16.59
N LYS A 231 -55.65 -23.78 16.55
CA LYS A 231 -55.97 -24.59 15.36
C LYS A 231 -57.47 -24.53 15.02
N ALA A 232 -57.83 -24.51 13.73
CA ALA A 232 -59.08 -25.08 13.19
C ALA A 232 -58.92 -25.45 11.69
N LYS A 233 -59.58 -26.54 11.27
CA LYS A 233 -59.50 -27.26 9.97
C LYS A 233 -60.48 -26.70 8.91
N GLY A 234 -60.17 -26.90 7.60
CA GLY A 234 -61.19 -27.26 6.58
C GLY A 234 -61.12 -26.63 5.15
N MET A 235 -60.91 -27.49 4.13
CA MET A 235 -61.36 -27.47 2.72
C MET A 235 -60.90 -26.45 1.63
N GLN A 236 -60.21 -27.01 0.61
CA GLN A 236 -60.39 -26.92 -0.86
C GLN A 236 -60.31 -25.60 -1.68
N LEU A 237 -59.50 -25.71 -2.76
CA LEU A 237 -59.65 -25.19 -4.14
C LEU A 237 -59.74 -23.66 -4.39
N GLY A 238 -58.75 -23.10 -5.12
CA GLY A 238 -58.96 -21.86 -5.87
C GLY A 238 -57.72 -21.01 -6.17
N LYS A 239 -57.18 -21.16 -7.39
CA LYS A 239 -56.59 -20.13 -8.28
C LYS A 239 -55.78 -18.96 -7.67
N LYS A 240 -54.47 -18.93 -7.94
CA LYS A 240 -53.63 -17.72 -7.83
C LYS A 240 -53.78 -16.86 -9.08
N SER A 241 -54.17 -15.59 -8.90
CA SER A 241 -54.13 -14.52 -9.89
C SER A 241 -52.86 -13.68 -9.68
N LYS A 242 -52.14 -13.40 -10.77
CA LYS A 242 -51.03 -12.45 -10.88
C LYS A 242 -51.52 -11.01 -10.72
N THR A 243 -50.66 -10.12 -10.25
CA THR A 243 -50.56 -8.71 -10.71
C THR A 243 -49.25 -8.09 -10.22
N THR A 244 -48.27 -8.04 -11.12
CA THR A 244 -47.30 -6.94 -11.23
C THR A 244 -46.68 -7.08 -12.62
N ASP A 245 -47.34 -6.43 -13.58
CA ASP A 245 -46.93 -6.37 -14.98
C ASP A 245 -47.22 -4.94 -15.46
N MET A 246 -46.23 -4.06 -15.35
CA MET A 246 -46.26 -2.71 -15.94
C MET A 246 -44.83 -2.18 -16.16
N PHE A 247 -43.97 -2.96 -16.85
CA PHE A 247 -42.72 -2.39 -17.39
C PHE A 247 -42.25 -3.03 -18.72
N GLU A 248 -43.17 -3.56 -19.54
CA GLU A 248 -42.80 -4.17 -20.84
C GLU A 248 -43.75 -3.83 -22.00
N ARG A 249 -44.29 -2.59 -22.04
CA ARG A 249 -45.22 -2.19 -23.11
C ARG A 249 -45.03 -0.81 -23.77
N VAL A 250 -43.82 -0.23 -23.76
CA VAL A 250 -43.48 0.86 -24.70
C VAL A 250 -42.01 0.80 -25.12
N ARG A 251 -41.62 -0.22 -25.90
CA ARG A 251 -40.40 -0.13 -26.73
C ARG A 251 -40.44 -0.90 -28.05
N GLY A 252 -41.58 -1.49 -28.40
CA GLY A 252 -41.89 -1.80 -29.79
C GLY A 252 -42.71 -0.66 -30.36
N ASP A 253 -42.06 0.32 -30.98
CA ASP A 253 -42.44 0.63 -32.36
C ASP A 253 -41.40 1.48 -33.08
N MET A 254 -40.94 0.90 -34.20
CA MET A 254 -40.51 1.49 -35.47
C MET A 254 -39.25 2.39 -35.49
N GLY A 255 -38.24 2.18 -36.32
CA GLY A 255 -38.06 1.23 -37.43
C GLY A 255 -37.20 1.84 -38.55
N GLY A 256 -36.24 1.04 -39.04
CA GLY A 256 -35.66 1.06 -40.40
C GLY A 256 -34.51 2.04 -40.72
N GLU A 257 -33.58 1.76 -41.63
CA GLU A 257 -33.09 0.54 -42.32
C GLU A 257 -31.91 0.94 -43.25
N ILE A 258 -31.08 -0.04 -43.66
CA ILE A 258 -30.21 -0.13 -44.88
C ILE A 258 -28.72 0.30 -44.83
N ASP A 259 -27.86 -0.73 -44.78
CA ASP A 259 -26.75 -1.17 -45.70
C ASP A 259 -25.74 -0.17 -46.32
N ASP A 260 -24.42 -0.45 -46.27
CA ASP A 260 -23.73 -1.38 -47.19
C ASP A 260 -22.17 -1.33 -47.07
N SER A 261 -21.54 -2.52 -47.05
CA SER A 261 -20.18 -2.98 -47.49
C SER A 261 -18.87 -2.14 -47.33
N PRO A 262 -17.70 -2.83 -47.23
CA PRO A 262 -16.74 -2.70 -48.33
C PRO A 262 -16.06 -4.01 -48.79
N LEU A 263 -15.78 -4.04 -50.11
CA LEU A 263 -15.08 -5.05 -50.88
C LEU A 263 -13.61 -4.65 -51.17
N VAL A 264 -12.79 -5.67 -51.43
CA VAL A 264 -11.54 -5.72 -52.25
C VAL A 264 -10.16 -5.67 -51.55
N ALA A 265 -9.61 -6.89 -51.37
CA ALA A 265 -8.30 -7.45 -51.82
C ALA A 265 -6.96 -6.92 -51.26
N PRO A 266 -5.93 -7.80 -51.14
CA PRO A 266 -5.19 -8.28 -52.32
C PRO A 266 -4.84 -9.79 -52.34
N ALA A 267 -4.59 -10.29 -53.55
CA ALA A 267 -3.85 -11.51 -53.88
C ALA A 267 -2.51 -11.09 -54.53
N PRO A 268 -1.62 -11.98 -55.05
CA PRO A 268 -1.31 -13.39 -54.73
C PRO A 268 0.21 -13.66 -54.60
N VAL A 269 0.62 -14.78 -53.98
CA VAL A 269 1.80 -15.57 -54.42
C VAL A 269 1.53 -17.08 -54.20
N GLN A 270 2.08 -17.89 -55.09
CA GLN A 270 1.64 -19.22 -55.52
C GLN A 270 2.32 -20.43 -54.83
N HIS A 271 1.52 -21.52 -54.77
CA HIS A 271 1.76 -22.97 -54.95
C HIS A 271 3.02 -23.70 -54.43
N ALA A 272 2.76 -24.77 -53.65
CA ALA A 272 3.05 -26.20 -53.93
C ALA A 272 2.78 -26.99 -52.61
N GLU A 273 2.23 -28.19 -52.50
CA GLU A 273 1.67 -29.22 -53.39
C GLU A 273 0.95 -30.19 -52.41
N ALA A 274 -0.32 -30.51 -52.65
CA ALA A 274 -1.11 -31.39 -51.78
C ALA A 274 -1.07 -32.82 -52.34
N ALA A 275 -0.61 -33.77 -51.51
CA ALA A 275 -0.81 -35.19 -51.76
C ALA A 275 -2.27 -35.59 -51.52
N GLU A 276 -2.69 -36.57 -52.31
CA GLU A 276 -4.04 -37.10 -52.52
C GLU A 276 -4.78 -37.66 -51.28
N PRO A 277 -6.12 -37.79 -51.35
CA PRO A 277 -6.99 -38.01 -50.20
C PRO A 277 -7.03 -39.48 -49.79
N ARG A 278 -6.87 -39.76 -48.48
CA ARG A 278 -7.34 -41.01 -47.89
C ARG A 278 -8.77 -40.85 -47.41
N VAL A 279 -9.61 -41.72 -47.95
CA VAL A 279 -11.05 -41.84 -47.72
C VAL A 279 -11.30 -42.27 -46.27
N SER A 280 -12.15 -41.54 -45.53
CA SER A 280 -12.85 -42.07 -44.35
C SER A 280 -14.31 -41.62 -44.40
N SER A 281 -15.18 -42.57 -44.09
CA SER A 281 -16.62 -42.65 -44.34
C SER A 281 -17.49 -41.61 -43.62
N THR A 282 -18.26 -40.82 -44.37
CA THR A 282 -19.27 -39.88 -43.84
C THR A 282 -20.70 -40.36 -44.11
N LEU A 283 -21.09 -41.54 -43.62
CA LEU A 283 -22.44 -42.07 -43.82
C LEU A 283 -23.28 -42.31 -42.54
N ASP A 284 -22.75 -42.10 -41.32
CA ASP A 284 -23.47 -42.45 -40.07
C ASP A 284 -23.83 -41.25 -39.14
N ARG A 285 -23.89 -40.01 -39.64
CA ARG A 285 -24.21 -38.85 -38.79
C ARG A 285 -25.64 -38.36 -39.00
N ASP A 286 -26.43 -38.42 -37.93
CA ASP A 286 -27.76 -37.81 -37.86
C ASP A 286 -27.72 -36.29 -37.99
N ALA A 287 -28.87 -35.70 -38.30
CA ALA A 287 -29.03 -34.26 -38.51
C ALA A 287 -28.65 -33.41 -37.28
N ILE A 288 -28.68 -34.00 -36.09
CA ILE A 288 -28.12 -33.48 -34.84
C ILE A 288 -26.96 -34.41 -34.45
N HIS A 289 -25.76 -33.84 -34.33
CA HIS A 289 -24.55 -34.57 -33.93
C HIS A 289 -23.91 -33.91 -32.71
N VAL A 290 -23.59 -34.72 -31.71
CA VAL A 290 -22.98 -34.29 -30.46
C VAL A 290 -21.60 -34.93 -30.32
N THR A 291 -20.58 -34.12 -30.00
CA THR A 291 -19.24 -34.60 -29.68
C THR A 291 -18.91 -34.25 -28.23
N ILE A 292 -18.60 -35.26 -27.42
CA ILE A 292 -18.11 -35.12 -26.04
C ILE A 292 -16.60 -35.36 -26.09
N SER A 293 -15.79 -34.34 -25.82
CA SER A 293 -14.33 -34.48 -25.73
C SER A 293 -13.83 -34.24 -24.32
N GLU A 294 -12.86 -35.04 -23.90
CA GLU A 294 -12.21 -34.94 -22.61
C GLU A 294 -10.72 -35.21 -22.75
N THR A 295 -9.92 -34.43 -22.03
CA THR A 295 -8.47 -34.56 -21.93
C THR A 295 -8.12 -34.78 -20.46
N ILE A 296 -7.40 -35.87 -20.19
CA ILE A 296 -6.92 -36.25 -18.86
C ILE A 296 -5.41 -35.97 -18.80
N SER A 297 -4.99 -35.05 -17.94
CA SER A 297 -3.56 -34.71 -17.74
C SER A 297 -3.16 -35.04 -16.31
N ALA A 298 -2.26 -36.00 -16.13
CA ALA A 298 -1.88 -36.53 -14.81
C ALA A 298 -0.36 -36.59 -14.64
N LYS A 299 0.21 -35.97 -13.59
CA LYS A 299 1.63 -36.06 -13.19
C LYS A 299 1.84 -37.21 -12.22
N LEU A 300 2.61 -38.22 -12.62
CA LEU A 300 2.99 -39.35 -11.76
C LEU A 300 4.49 -39.30 -11.42
N SER A 301 4.85 -39.74 -10.22
CA SER A 301 6.24 -40.03 -9.82
C SER A 301 6.69 -41.38 -10.40
N ARG A 302 7.99 -41.68 -10.26
CA ARG A 302 8.57 -42.96 -10.74
C ARG A 302 7.97 -44.17 -10.02
N GLU A 303 7.51 -43.97 -8.79
CA GLU A 303 6.92 -44.95 -7.89
C GLU A 303 5.38 -45.02 -8.00
N GLY A 304 4.80 -44.40 -9.04
CA GLY A 304 3.35 -44.42 -9.28
C GLY A 304 2.54 -43.42 -8.43
N ALA A 305 3.18 -42.55 -7.65
CA ALA A 305 2.46 -41.55 -6.85
C ALA A 305 1.94 -40.42 -7.74
N VAL A 306 0.64 -40.10 -7.65
CA VAL A 306 0.05 -38.99 -8.39
C VAL A 306 0.45 -37.68 -7.71
N ASN A 307 1.03 -36.74 -8.47
CA ASN A 307 1.43 -35.41 -8.03
C ASN A 307 0.37 -34.34 -8.38
N SER A 308 -0.29 -34.50 -9.53
CA SER A 308 -1.42 -33.64 -9.92
C SER A 308 -2.26 -34.30 -11.00
N LEU A 309 -3.59 -34.23 -10.88
CA LEU A 309 -4.54 -34.72 -11.88
C LEU A 309 -5.47 -33.57 -12.30
N ALA A 310 -5.53 -33.29 -13.59
CA ALA A 310 -6.39 -32.27 -14.18
C ALA A 310 -7.20 -32.86 -15.32
N ILE A 311 -8.50 -32.63 -15.31
CA ILE A 311 -9.42 -33.09 -16.34
C ILE A 311 -10.10 -31.88 -16.95
N SER A 312 -10.08 -31.79 -18.27
CA SER A 312 -10.82 -30.75 -18.99
C SER A 312 -11.58 -31.37 -20.13
N GLY A 313 -12.83 -30.97 -20.32
CA GLY A 313 -13.62 -31.44 -21.44
C GLY A 313 -14.64 -30.42 -21.93
N ASP A 314 -15.20 -30.72 -23.08
CA ASP A 314 -16.20 -29.91 -23.76
C ASP A 314 -17.21 -30.73 -24.55
N LEU A 315 -18.43 -30.20 -24.61
CA LEU A 315 -19.56 -30.73 -25.35
C LEU A 315 -19.80 -29.83 -26.55
N VAL A 316 -19.63 -30.36 -27.75
CA VAL A 316 -19.81 -29.66 -29.01
C VAL A 316 -21.06 -30.18 -29.71
N LEU A 317 -21.96 -29.26 -30.07
CA LEU A 317 -23.18 -29.53 -30.80
C LEU A 317 -23.03 -29.08 -32.25
N ARG A 318 -23.39 -29.93 -33.20
CA ARG A 318 -23.47 -29.60 -34.62
C ARG A 318 -24.83 -30.01 -35.17
N ILE A 319 -25.52 -29.08 -35.82
CA ILE A 319 -26.82 -29.32 -36.45
C ILE A 319 -26.67 -29.10 -37.96
N SER A 320 -26.96 -30.11 -38.78
CA SER A 320 -26.85 -30.00 -40.24
C SER A 320 -28.18 -29.66 -40.91
N ASP A 321 -29.32 -29.93 -40.27
CA ASP A 321 -30.66 -29.61 -40.80
C ASP A 321 -31.18 -28.27 -40.25
N PRO A 322 -31.48 -27.28 -41.11
CA PRO A 322 -32.08 -26.00 -40.71
C PRO A 322 -33.40 -26.09 -39.94
N SER A 323 -34.19 -27.16 -40.15
CA SER A 323 -35.47 -27.36 -39.46
C SER A 323 -35.30 -27.77 -37.98
N LEU A 324 -34.13 -28.30 -37.61
CA LEU A 324 -33.83 -28.83 -36.28
C LEU A 324 -32.98 -27.88 -35.42
N THR A 325 -33.02 -26.57 -35.71
CA THR A 325 -32.18 -25.58 -35.03
C THR A 325 -32.68 -25.18 -33.64
N LYS A 326 -33.97 -25.32 -33.38
CA LYS A 326 -34.60 -24.99 -32.09
C LYS A 326 -34.83 -26.25 -31.26
N ILE A 327 -33.77 -26.73 -30.62
CA ILE A 327 -33.79 -27.97 -29.84
C ILE A 327 -33.49 -27.75 -28.35
N LYS A 328 -33.98 -28.66 -27.52
CA LYS A 328 -33.62 -28.84 -26.11
C LYS A 328 -32.83 -30.14 -26.00
N LEU A 329 -31.65 -30.09 -25.38
CA LEU A 329 -30.87 -31.28 -25.06
C LEU A 329 -30.99 -31.57 -23.58
N GLY A 330 -31.47 -32.75 -23.21
CA GLY A 330 -31.44 -33.25 -21.84
C GLY A 330 -30.10 -33.91 -21.55
N LEU A 331 -29.37 -33.42 -20.54
CA LEU A 331 -28.05 -33.93 -20.18
C LEU A 331 -28.07 -34.64 -18.83
N GLN A 332 -27.23 -35.67 -18.73
CA GLN A 332 -26.64 -36.12 -17.48
C GLN A 332 -25.34 -35.35 -17.28
N ALA A 333 -25.18 -34.64 -16.16
CA ALA A 333 -23.95 -33.93 -15.82
C ALA A 333 -23.82 -33.88 -14.29
N GLU A 334 -23.20 -34.92 -13.73
CA GLU A 334 -23.07 -35.09 -12.29
C GLU A 334 -21.88 -34.28 -11.75
N ALA A 335 -22.07 -33.60 -10.62
CA ALA A 335 -21.04 -32.73 -10.02
C ALA A 335 -20.06 -33.54 -9.16
N SER A 336 -19.33 -34.47 -9.78
CA SER A 336 -18.31 -35.30 -9.13
C SER A 336 -16.91 -34.65 -9.20
N HIS A 337 -15.99 -35.08 -8.33
CA HIS A 337 -14.57 -34.68 -8.33
C HIS A 337 -14.26 -33.16 -8.35
N GLY A 338 -15.17 -32.32 -7.83
CA GLY A 338 -14.99 -30.86 -7.77
C GLY A 338 -15.13 -30.14 -9.12
N VAL A 339 -15.81 -30.76 -10.09
CA VAL A 339 -15.97 -30.22 -11.45
C VAL A 339 -16.68 -28.86 -11.49
N GLN A 340 -16.19 -27.95 -12.33
CA GLN A 340 -16.81 -26.66 -12.63
C GLN A 340 -17.35 -26.64 -14.06
N PHE A 341 -18.68 -26.58 -14.20
CA PHE A 341 -19.36 -26.44 -15.49
C PHE A 341 -19.50 -24.98 -15.92
N ARG A 342 -19.26 -24.70 -17.21
CA ARG A 342 -19.47 -23.40 -17.85
C ARG A 342 -20.24 -23.59 -19.16
N THR A 343 -21.44 -23.02 -19.24
CA THR A 343 -22.26 -23.00 -20.46
C THR A 343 -21.83 -21.86 -21.38
N HIS A 344 -22.11 -21.99 -22.68
CA HIS A 344 -21.89 -20.92 -23.66
C HIS A 344 -22.77 -19.68 -23.36
N PRO A 345 -22.35 -18.43 -23.66
CA PRO A 345 -23.13 -17.21 -23.37
C PRO A 345 -24.54 -17.18 -23.99
N ASN A 346 -24.72 -17.86 -25.13
CA ASN A 346 -26.02 -17.96 -25.82
C ASN A 346 -26.92 -19.09 -25.28
N VAL A 347 -26.46 -19.87 -24.29
CA VAL A 347 -27.22 -20.96 -23.66
C VAL A 347 -27.81 -20.47 -22.34
N ASP A 348 -29.04 -20.88 -22.03
CA ASP A 348 -29.70 -20.55 -20.77
C ASP A 348 -29.01 -21.23 -19.58
N ARG A 349 -28.22 -20.45 -18.84
CA ARG A 349 -27.46 -20.91 -17.67
C ARG A 349 -28.38 -21.35 -16.51
N ASN A 350 -29.54 -20.72 -16.34
CA ASN A 350 -30.44 -21.05 -15.23
C ASN A 350 -31.12 -22.39 -15.49
N LEU A 351 -31.50 -22.66 -16.74
CA LEU A 351 -32.10 -23.92 -17.16
C LEU A 351 -31.11 -25.09 -17.04
N PHE A 352 -29.84 -24.90 -17.43
CA PHE A 352 -28.80 -25.93 -17.22
C PHE A 352 -28.55 -26.21 -15.73
N ASN A 353 -28.45 -25.18 -14.89
CA ASN A 353 -28.19 -25.37 -13.46
C ASN A 353 -29.34 -26.09 -12.74
N GLY A 354 -30.59 -25.75 -13.08
CA GLY A 354 -31.79 -26.30 -12.44
C GLY A 354 -32.19 -27.69 -12.93
N SER A 355 -32.21 -27.90 -14.25
CA SER A 355 -32.76 -29.13 -14.86
C SER A 355 -31.81 -29.85 -15.81
N LYS A 356 -30.54 -29.42 -15.91
CA LYS A 356 -29.53 -30.02 -16.80
C LYS A 356 -29.94 -30.06 -18.27
N ILE A 357 -30.64 -29.01 -18.71
CA ILE A 357 -31.07 -28.86 -20.10
C ILE A 357 -30.22 -27.79 -20.78
N ILE A 358 -29.69 -28.10 -21.97
CA ILE A 358 -29.02 -27.14 -22.86
C ILE A 358 -30.04 -26.64 -23.88
N GLN A 359 -30.27 -25.33 -23.87
CA GLN A 359 -31.20 -24.63 -24.75
C GLN A 359 -30.69 -23.21 -24.98
N MET A 360 -30.95 -22.63 -26.15
CA MET A 360 -30.65 -21.22 -26.42
C MET A 360 -31.42 -20.31 -25.44
N SER A 361 -30.75 -19.29 -24.90
CA SER A 361 -31.35 -18.31 -23.98
C SER A 361 -32.41 -17.44 -24.66
N ASN A 362 -32.27 -17.21 -25.97
CA ASN A 362 -33.31 -16.64 -26.81
C ASN A 362 -33.99 -17.74 -27.63
N THR A 363 -35.19 -18.15 -27.22
CA THR A 363 -35.99 -19.20 -27.87
C THR A 363 -36.44 -18.86 -29.29
N ALA A 364 -36.42 -17.58 -29.69
CA ALA A 364 -36.70 -17.18 -31.06
C ALA A 364 -35.53 -17.48 -32.03
N ARG A 365 -34.32 -17.74 -31.50
CA ARG A 365 -33.13 -18.09 -32.30
C ARG A 365 -32.74 -19.56 -32.08
N GLY A 366 -32.58 -20.29 -33.16
CA GLY A 366 -32.01 -21.64 -33.13
C GLY A 366 -30.47 -21.64 -33.06
N PHE A 367 -29.88 -22.79 -32.75
CA PHE A 367 -28.45 -23.03 -32.91
C PHE A 367 -28.03 -22.91 -34.39
N PRO A 368 -26.81 -22.45 -34.69
CA PRO A 368 -26.36 -22.22 -36.06
C PRO A 368 -26.17 -23.54 -36.83
N VAL A 369 -26.68 -23.57 -38.07
CA VAL A 369 -26.59 -24.73 -38.97
C VAL A 369 -25.16 -24.89 -39.50
N ASN A 370 -24.68 -26.12 -39.59
CA ASN A 370 -23.37 -26.53 -40.08
C ASN A 370 -22.17 -25.93 -39.33
N ASN A 371 -22.40 -25.33 -38.16
CA ASN A 371 -21.35 -24.84 -37.29
C ASN A 371 -21.28 -25.70 -36.02
N ALA A 372 -20.07 -26.08 -35.62
CA ALA A 372 -19.82 -26.85 -34.41
C ALA A 372 -19.70 -25.89 -33.22
N VAL A 373 -20.68 -25.90 -32.32
CA VAL A 373 -20.76 -24.96 -31.19
C VAL A 373 -20.48 -25.69 -29.89
N GLY A 374 -19.44 -25.26 -29.15
CA GLY A 374 -19.20 -25.72 -27.78
C GLY A 374 -20.28 -25.18 -26.84
N VAL A 375 -21.23 -26.03 -26.45
CA VAL A 375 -22.40 -25.64 -25.65
C VAL A 375 -22.16 -25.75 -24.14
N LEU A 376 -21.26 -26.64 -23.71
CA LEU A 376 -20.87 -26.86 -22.33
C LEU A 376 -19.36 -27.15 -22.25
N ARG A 377 -18.67 -26.58 -21.27
CA ARG A 377 -17.27 -26.89 -20.94
C ARG A 377 -17.14 -27.23 -19.46
N TRP A 378 -16.24 -28.14 -19.12
CA TRP A 378 -15.96 -28.49 -17.73
C TRP A 378 -14.46 -28.57 -17.44
N ARG A 379 -14.12 -28.32 -16.18
CA ARG A 379 -12.78 -28.53 -15.63
C ARG A 379 -12.90 -29.13 -14.23
N ALA A 380 -12.15 -30.19 -13.97
CA ALA A 380 -12.05 -30.86 -12.68
C ALA A 380 -10.59 -31.00 -12.25
N SER A 381 -10.37 -30.94 -10.94
CA SER A 381 -9.08 -31.20 -10.29
C SER A 381 -9.33 -32.12 -9.09
N PRO A 382 -9.38 -33.46 -9.32
CA PRO A 382 -9.65 -34.42 -8.27
C PRO A 382 -8.61 -34.33 -7.13
N LYS A 383 -9.02 -34.69 -5.90
CA LYS A 383 -8.08 -34.77 -4.77
C LYS A 383 -7.16 -35.97 -4.97
N VAL A 384 -5.87 -35.77 -4.67
CA VAL A 384 -4.77 -36.66 -5.04
C VAL A 384 -4.43 -37.70 -3.93
N ASP A 385 -5.25 -37.77 -2.87
CA ASP A 385 -4.97 -38.61 -1.69
C ASP A 385 -5.29 -40.12 -1.90
N ASP A 386 -5.86 -40.50 -3.05
CA ASP A 386 -6.31 -41.87 -3.34
C ASP A 386 -5.83 -42.34 -4.73
N ALA A 387 -5.10 -43.48 -4.77
CA ALA A 387 -4.52 -44.04 -5.99
C ALA A 387 -5.57 -44.50 -7.01
N SER A 388 -6.81 -44.74 -6.56
CA SER A 388 -7.96 -45.10 -7.43
C SER A 388 -8.45 -43.97 -8.33
N THR A 389 -7.92 -42.75 -8.17
CA THR A 389 -8.32 -41.59 -8.98
C THR A 389 -7.68 -41.55 -10.37
N CYS A 390 -6.56 -42.24 -10.58
CA CYS A 390 -5.94 -42.33 -11.91
C CYS A 390 -6.50 -43.56 -12.65
N PRO A 391 -6.80 -43.49 -13.97
CA PRO A 391 -7.29 -44.66 -14.72
C PRO A 391 -6.28 -45.82 -14.80
N ILE A 392 -4.99 -45.50 -14.87
CA ILE A 392 -3.87 -46.44 -14.95
C ILE A 392 -2.66 -45.85 -14.23
N THR A 393 -1.89 -46.66 -13.53
CA THR A 393 -0.66 -46.25 -12.84
C THR A 393 0.54 -47.01 -13.38
N PHE A 394 1.72 -46.41 -13.29
CA PHE A 394 2.97 -47.00 -13.75
C PHE A 394 4.02 -46.93 -12.65
N THR A 395 4.76 -48.02 -12.46
CA THR A 395 5.91 -48.12 -11.56
C THR A 395 7.15 -48.45 -12.37
N VAL A 396 8.22 -47.68 -12.21
CA VAL A 396 9.47 -47.88 -12.95
C VAL A 396 10.60 -48.27 -12.01
N TRP A 397 11.15 -49.46 -12.22
CA TRP A 397 12.35 -49.94 -11.54
C TRP A 397 13.57 -49.76 -12.44
N ILE A 398 14.64 -49.18 -11.89
CA ILE A 398 15.88 -48.93 -12.63
C ILE A 398 17.03 -49.57 -11.87
N ASN A 399 17.69 -50.53 -12.51
CA ASN A 399 18.87 -51.21 -12.00
C ASN A 399 20.08 -50.86 -12.87
N LYS A 400 21.13 -50.31 -12.27
CA LYS A 400 22.36 -49.98 -12.98
C LYS A 400 23.38 -51.12 -12.88
N GLU A 401 23.78 -51.66 -14.02
CA GLU A 401 24.84 -52.66 -14.13
C GLU A 401 25.97 -52.13 -15.04
N GLY A 402 26.99 -51.53 -14.42
CA GLY A 402 28.10 -50.90 -15.15
C GLY A 402 27.68 -49.64 -15.92
N ALA A 403 27.80 -49.68 -17.25
CA ALA A 403 27.39 -48.60 -18.17
C ALA A 403 25.96 -48.81 -18.76
N LYS A 404 25.29 -49.90 -18.35
CA LYS A 404 23.96 -50.28 -18.83
C LYS A 404 22.93 -50.07 -17.73
N TYR A 405 21.76 -49.56 -18.12
CA TYR A 405 20.58 -49.43 -17.29
C TYR A 405 19.58 -50.51 -17.70
N ASN A 406 19.21 -51.37 -16.75
CA ASN A 406 18.11 -52.32 -16.89
C ASN A 406 16.86 -51.68 -16.29
N ILE A 407 15.84 -51.49 -17.10
CA ILE A 407 14.64 -50.73 -16.76
C ILE A 407 13.44 -51.66 -16.89
N THR A 408 12.68 -51.79 -15.80
CA THR A 408 11.41 -52.52 -15.75
C THR A 408 10.29 -51.52 -15.53
N VAL A 409 9.37 -51.42 -16.48
CA VAL A 409 8.15 -50.59 -16.41
C VAL A 409 6.96 -51.51 -16.15
N GLU A 410 6.28 -51.33 -15.03
CA GLU A 410 5.08 -52.07 -14.66
C GLU A 410 3.87 -51.16 -14.74
N TYR A 411 2.74 -51.65 -15.28
CA TYR A 411 1.46 -50.94 -15.23
C TYR A 411 0.44 -51.69 -14.38
N GLU A 412 -0.45 -50.93 -13.75
CA GLU A 412 -1.61 -51.44 -13.01
C GLU A 412 -2.85 -50.61 -13.36
N LEU A 413 -3.92 -51.29 -13.77
CA LEU A 413 -5.25 -50.71 -14.01
C LEU A 413 -5.89 -50.41 -12.65
N THR A 414 -6.01 -49.13 -12.33
CA THR A 414 -6.54 -48.63 -11.06
C THR A 414 -7.95 -48.06 -11.18
N GLY A 415 -8.41 -47.77 -12.41
CA GLY A 415 -9.78 -47.35 -12.71
C GLY A 415 -10.75 -48.51 -12.92
N SER A 416 -12.05 -48.23 -12.85
CA SER A 416 -13.13 -49.22 -13.08
C SER A 416 -13.45 -49.50 -14.54
N ASP A 417 -12.99 -48.65 -15.47
CA ASP A 417 -13.36 -48.72 -16.88
C ASP A 417 -12.18 -49.22 -17.72
N ALA A 418 -12.49 -50.02 -18.75
CA ALA A 418 -11.50 -50.51 -19.72
C ALA A 418 -10.88 -49.37 -20.55
N LEU A 419 -9.58 -49.50 -20.83
CA LEU A 419 -8.79 -48.55 -21.62
C LEU A 419 -8.41 -49.17 -22.97
N ASN A 420 -8.68 -48.46 -24.07
CA ASN A 420 -8.33 -48.89 -25.42
C ASN A 420 -7.04 -48.21 -25.90
N ASP A 421 -6.33 -48.86 -26.82
CA ASP A 421 -5.14 -48.34 -27.50
C ASP A 421 -4.06 -47.81 -26.54
N VAL A 422 -3.84 -48.51 -25.43
CA VAL A 422 -2.83 -48.13 -24.44
C VAL A 422 -1.43 -48.30 -25.03
N SER A 423 -0.66 -47.22 -25.04
CA SER A 423 0.73 -47.19 -25.48
C SER A 423 1.58 -46.31 -24.58
N VAL A 424 2.84 -46.69 -24.39
CA VAL A 424 3.82 -45.98 -23.58
C VAL A 424 5.02 -45.65 -24.46
N VAL A 425 5.32 -44.36 -24.60
CA VAL A 425 6.48 -43.85 -25.33
C VAL A 425 7.58 -43.51 -24.33
N ILE A 426 8.70 -44.22 -24.43
CA ILE A 426 9.85 -44.09 -23.55
C ILE A 426 10.99 -43.44 -24.34
N PRO A 427 11.42 -42.21 -24.00
CA PRO A 427 12.57 -41.61 -24.65
C PRO A 427 13.86 -42.37 -24.27
N TYR A 428 14.87 -42.35 -25.13
CA TYR A 428 16.22 -42.78 -24.75
C TYR A 428 17.27 -41.91 -25.45
N ALA A 429 18.43 -41.75 -24.81
CA ALA A 429 19.58 -41.08 -25.40
C ALA A 429 20.78 -42.04 -25.43
N GLY A 430 21.41 -42.20 -26.60
CA GLY A 430 22.57 -43.08 -26.76
C GLY A 430 22.30 -44.27 -27.67
N SER A 431 22.68 -45.48 -27.23
CA SER A 431 22.50 -46.70 -28.02
C SER A 431 21.05 -47.17 -28.01
N GLU A 432 20.62 -47.82 -29.10
CA GLU A 432 19.30 -48.45 -29.20
C GLU A 432 19.04 -49.44 -28.05
N PRO A 433 17.89 -49.37 -27.36
CA PRO A 433 17.56 -50.24 -26.23
C PRO A 433 17.36 -51.69 -26.69
N VAL A 434 17.88 -52.64 -25.92
CA VAL A 434 17.67 -54.08 -26.11
C VAL A 434 16.51 -54.53 -25.21
N VAL A 435 15.36 -54.84 -25.82
CA VAL A 435 14.17 -55.29 -25.08
C VAL A 435 14.32 -56.76 -24.66
N SER A 436 14.12 -57.05 -23.36
CA SER A 436 14.18 -58.39 -22.79
C SER A 436 12.81 -59.05 -22.60
N SER A 437 11.71 -58.32 -22.81
CA SER A 437 10.34 -58.84 -22.77
C SER A 437 9.96 -59.57 -24.07
N PHE A 438 9.79 -60.90 -24.00
CA PHE A 438 9.47 -61.75 -25.16
C PHE A 438 8.01 -61.68 -25.63
N ASP A 439 7.10 -61.16 -24.80
CA ASP A 439 5.65 -61.17 -25.04
C ASP A 439 5.06 -59.76 -25.31
N ALA A 440 5.89 -58.72 -25.37
CA ALA A 440 5.45 -57.33 -25.56
C ALA A 440 5.57 -56.88 -27.03
N THR A 441 4.57 -56.15 -27.53
CA THR A 441 4.64 -55.52 -28.86
C THR A 441 5.28 -54.14 -28.72
N TYR A 442 6.41 -53.89 -29.38
CA TYR A 442 7.12 -52.62 -29.31
C TYR A 442 7.64 -52.19 -30.69
N ASP A 443 7.81 -50.88 -30.88
CA ASP A 443 8.49 -50.28 -32.03
C ASP A 443 9.59 -49.33 -31.55
N VAL A 444 10.69 -49.28 -32.28
CA VAL A 444 11.82 -48.39 -32.00
C VAL A 444 11.91 -47.37 -33.12
N SER A 445 11.65 -46.10 -32.81
CA SER A 445 11.63 -45.04 -33.80
C SER A 445 12.50 -43.86 -33.35
N GLY A 446 13.61 -43.64 -34.07
CA GLY A 446 14.51 -42.50 -33.85
C GLY A 446 15.18 -42.50 -32.47
N ASP A 447 14.58 -41.77 -31.53
CA ASP A 447 15.03 -41.51 -30.16
C ASP A 447 14.00 -41.96 -29.09
N ALA A 448 13.01 -42.78 -29.47
CA ALA A 448 11.99 -43.30 -28.57
C ALA A 448 11.63 -44.76 -28.83
N LEU A 449 11.33 -45.47 -27.73
CA LEU A 449 10.81 -46.83 -27.69
C LEU A 449 9.32 -46.78 -27.36
N GLU A 450 8.47 -47.22 -28.28
CA GLU A 450 7.02 -47.25 -28.11
C GLU A 450 6.58 -48.67 -27.74
N TRP A 451 6.13 -48.85 -26.50
CA TRP A 451 5.51 -50.08 -26.01
C TRP A 451 4.00 -50.02 -26.24
N THR A 452 3.48 -50.93 -27.07
CA THR A 452 2.04 -51.05 -27.35
C THR A 452 1.43 -52.15 -26.48
N ILE A 453 0.57 -51.75 -25.54
CA ILE A 453 -0.12 -52.65 -24.61
C ILE A 453 -1.47 -53.11 -25.21
N GLY A 454 -2.16 -52.22 -25.94
CA GLY A 454 -3.45 -52.53 -26.57
C GLY A 454 -4.64 -52.25 -25.65
N ASN A 455 -5.58 -53.18 -25.54
CA ASN A 455 -6.75 -53.05 -24.64
C ASN A 455 -6.38 -53.51 -23.22
N VAL A 456 -6.72 -52.72 -22.20
CA VAL A 456 -6.48 -53.01 -20.77
C VAL A 456 -7.81 -53.03 -20.02
N ASP A 457 -8.18 -54.19 -19.49
CA ASP A 457 -9.43 -54.46 -18.77
C ASP A 457 -9.21 -55.40 -17.55
N GLU A 458 -10.29 -55.91 -16.95
CA GLU A 458 -10.22 -56.80 -15.78
C GLU A 458 -9.55 -58.17 -16.09
N GLU A 459 -9.43 -58.57 -17.35
CA GLU A 459 -8.76 -59.82 -17.74
C GLU A 459 -7.23 -59.66 -17.83
N ASN A 460 -6.74 -58.43 -18.04
CA ASN A 460 -5.30 -58.09 -18.06
C ASN A 460 -4.96 -56.80 -17.26
N PRO A 461 -5.27 -56.76 -15.95
CA PRO A 461 -5.20 -55.55 -15.14
C PRO A 461 -3.78 -55.08 -14.83
N ASN A 462 -2.75 -55.90 -15.08
CA ASN A 462 -1.35 -55.53 -14.89
C ASN A 462 -0.45 -56.16 -15.95
N GLY A 463 0.73 -55.57 -16.13
CA GLY A 463 1.75 -56.08 -17.04
C GLY A 463 3.09 -55.38 -16.83
N SER A 464 4.17 -55.98 -17.33
CA SER A 464 5.52 -55.45 -17.20
C SER A 464 6.27 -55.45 -18.54
N PHE A 465 7.18 -54.48 -18.68
CA PHE A 465 8.02 -54.29 -19.86
C PHE A 465 9.46 -54.01 -19.43
N GLU A 466 10.39 -54.81 -19.92
CA GLU A 466 11.79 -54.79 -19.52
C GLU A 466 12.69 -54.55 -20.73
N PHE A 467 13.61 -53.61 -20.58
CA PHE A 467 14.62 -53.32 -21.59
C PHE A 467 15.94 -52.86 -20.95
N GLU A 468 17.03 -53.06 -21.69
CA GLU A 468 18.39 -52.69 -21.32
C GLU A 468 18.93 -51.62 -22.28
N ALA A 469 19.46 -50.51 -21.77
CA ALA A 469 20.01 -49.43 -22.60
C ALA A 469 21.32 -48.85 -22.02
N GLU A 470 22.29 -48.51 -22.87
CA GLU A 470 23.48 -47.75 -22.47
C GLU A 470 23.16 -46.25 -22.47
N SER A 471 23.26 -45.62 -21.29
CA SER A 471 23.00 -44.19 -21.11
C SER A 471 23.97 -43.57 -20.09
N GLY A 472 24.15 -42.26 -20.14
CA GLY A 472 24.94 -41.50 -19.16
C GLY A 472 24.15 -41.12 -17.90
N ASP A 473 22.83 -40.94 -18.03
CA ASP A 473 21.93 -40.54 -16.95
C ASP A 473 20.64 -41.39 -16.97
N GLU A 474 20.11 -41.70 -15.78
CA GLU A 474 18.80 -42.33 -15.61
C GLU A 474 17.64 -41.40 -16.01
N ASN A 475 17.89 -40.09 -16.05
CA ASN A 475 16.90 -39.09 -16.48
C ASN A 475 16.61 -39.14 -17.99
N ASP A 476 17.48 -39.77 -18.79
CA ASP A 476 17.32 -39.84 -20.24
C ASP A 476 16.13 -40.72 -20.67
N PHE A 477 15.59 -41.53 -19.76
CA PHE A 477 14.40 -42.37 -19.95
C PHE A 477 13.09 -41.68 -19.56
N PHE A 478 13.16 -40.40 -19.18
CA PHE A 478 12.02 -39.61 -18.73
C PHE A 478 11.96 -38.26 -19.45
N PRO A 479 10.76 -37.68 -19.61
CA PRO A 479 9.48 -38.23 -19.19
C PRO A 479 8.94 -39.30 -20.15
N MET A 480 8.36 -40.38 -19.59
CA MET A 480 7.58 -41.35 -20.35
C MET A 480 6.20 -40.77 -20.66
N THR A 481 5.70 -40.99 -21.87
CA THR A 481 4.39 -40.50 -22.31
C THR A 481 3.42 -41.65 -22.48
N VAL A 482 2.28 -41.60 -21.79
CA VAL A 482 1.23 -42.62 -21.90
C VAL A 482 0.09 -42.09 -22.75
N ARG A 483 -0.38 -42.89 -23.70
CA ARG A 483 -1.55 -42.62 -24.53
C ARG A 483 -2.56 -43.74 -24.33
N PHE A 484 -3.82 -43.38 -24.19
CA PHE A 484 -4.94 -44.32 -24.15
C PHE A 484 -6.23 -43.60 -24.52
N ASN A 485 -7.24 -44.38 -24.92
CA ASN A 485 -8.58 -43.92 -25.24
C ASN A 485 -9.60 -44.56 -24.27
N LYS A 486 -10.53 -43.77 -23.72
CA LYS A 486 -11.70 -44.31 -22.99
C LYS A 486 -12.97 -44.23 -23.82
N SER A 487 -13.82 -45.24 -23.69
CA SER A 487 -15.16 -45.29 -24.31
C SER A 487 -16.20 -44.45 -23.55
N THR A 488 -15.94 -44.16 -22.27
CA THR A 488 -16.75 -43.32 -21.39
C THR A 488 -15.91 -42.14 -20.87
N PRO A 489 -16.50 -40.95 -20.69
CA PRO A 489 -15.80 -39.82 -20.07
C PRO A 489 -15.58 -40.09 -18.57
N TYR A 490 -14.47 -39.57 -18.04
CA TYR A 490 -14.09 -39.63 -16.64
C TYR A 490 -15.04 -38.82 -15.76
N ILE A 491 -15.46 -37.62 -16.21
CA ILE A 491 -16.57 -36.90 -15.59
C ILE A 491 -17.86 -37.35 -16.28
N ASP A 492 -18.82 -37.84 -15.48
CA ASP A 492 -20.11 -38.34 -15.97
C ASP A 492 -20.95 -37.24 -16.61
N VAL A 493 -20.72 -37.04 -17.92
CA VAL A 493 -21.41 -36.10 -18.79
C VAL A 493 -21.89 -36.84 -20.04
N ASP A 494 -23.20 -36.91 -20.25
CA ASP A 494 -23.81 -37.55 -21.43
C ASP A 494 -25.07 -36.78 -21.88
N VAL A 495 -25.46 -36.96 -23.14
CA VAL A 495 -26.72 -36.43 -23.69
C VAL A 495 -27.71 -37.59 -23.77
N LEU A 496 -28.84 -37.45 -23.06
CA LEU A 496 -29.86 -38.49 -22.91
C LEU A 496 -30.99 -38.35 -23.93
N SER A 497 -31.38 -37.12 -24.27
CA SER A 497 -32.47 -36.85 -25.20
C SER A 497 -32.29 -35.53 -25.94
N ALA A 498 -32.87 -35.43 -27.14
CA ALA A 498 -33.00 -34.21 -27.91
C ALA A 498 -34.46 -34.04 -28.32
N SER A 499 -35.06 -32.87 -28.10
CA SER A 499 -36.45 -32.60 -28.50
C SER A 499 -36.62 -31.21 -29.11
N LEU A 500 -37.61 -31.05 -29.99
CA LEU A 500 -37.94 -29.75 -30.60
C LEU A 500 -38.60 -28.82 -29.59
N LEU A 501 -38.19 -27.55 -29.58
CA LEU A 501 -38.63 -26.56 -28.62
C LEU A 501 -40.14 -26.23 -28.74
N GLU A 502 -40.68 -26.28 -29.96
CA GLU A 502 -42.06 -25.85 -30.26
C GLU A 502 -43.08 -27.00 -30.16
N GLU A 503 -42.67 -28.24 -30.45
CA GLU A 503 -43.57 -29.41 -30.54
C GLU A 503 -43.34 -30.45 -29.43
N GLU A 504 -42.26 -30.33 -28.64
CA GLU A 504 -41.81 -31.32 -27.63
C GLU A 504 -41.64 -32.76 -28.18
N GLU A 505 -41.56 -32.90 -29.50
CA GLU A 505 -41.30 -34.17 -30.18
C GLU A 505 -39.81 -34.54 -30.04
N GLU A 506 -39.54 -35.79 -29.65
CA GLU A 506 -38.17 -36.31 -29.54
C GLU A 506 -37.56 -36.53 -30.93
N VAL A 507 -36.33 -36.06 -31.11
CA VAL A 507 -35.59 -36.13 -32.37
C VAL A 507 -34.37 -37.03 -32.19
N THR A 508 -34.08 -37.84 -33.20
CA THR A 508 -32.88 -38.69 -33.20
C THR A 508 -31.61 -37.84 -33.33
N PHE A 509 -30.58 -38.21 -32.57
CA PHE A 509 -29.26 -37.58 -32.64
C PHE A 509 -28.16 -38.65 -32.59
N SER A 510 -27.02 -38.32 -33.17
CA SER A 510 -25.80 -39.14 -33.11
C SER A 510 -24.83 -38.56 -32.10
N LYS A 511 -24.10 -39.40 -31.36
CA LYS A 511 -23.10 -38.98 -30.37
C LYS A 511 -21.73 -39.63 -30.59
N GLU A 512 -20.66 -38.86 -30.37
CA GLU A 512 -19.26 -39.29 -30.48
C GLU A 512 -18.53 -38.89 -29.18
N ILE A 513 -17.85 -39.83 -28.50
CA ILE A 513 -17.11 -39.60 -27.26
C ILE A 513 -15.60 -39.74 -27.52
N LYS A 514 -14.78 -38.79 -27.06
CA LYS A 514 -13.32 -38.76 -27.20
C LYS A 514 -12.65 -38.41 -25.88
N SER A 515 -12.17 -39.39 -25.13
CA SER A 515 -11.38 -39.15 -23.91
C SER A 515 -9.95 -39.66 -24.09
N HIS A 516 -8.95 -38.77 -23.99
CA HIS A 516 -7.53 -39.06 -24.26
C HIS A 516 -6.57 -38.38 -23.25
N ALA A 517 -5.33 -38.87 -23.15
CA ALA A 517 -4.29 -38.32 -22.27
C ALA A 517 -3.27 -37.41 -23.02
N ASP A 518 -2.74 -36.34 -22.37
CA ASP A 518 -1.78 -35.40 -22.98
C ASP A 518 -0.61 -34.94 -22.04
N ASN A 519 0.63 -35.23 -22.48
CA ASN A 519 2.01 -34.69 -22.24
C ASN A 519 2.68 -34.46 -20.84
N PHE A 520 4.00 -34.75 -20.77
CA PHE A 520 5.02 -34.36 -19.74
C PHE A 520 6.23 -33.62 -20.35
N LEU A 521 6.74 -32.56 -19.70
CA LEU A 521 7.74 -31.60 -20.25
C LEU A 521 9.19 -31.81 -19.75
N ARG A 522 10.17 -31.47 -20.62
CA ARG A 522 11.60 -31.23 -20.36
C ARG A 522 11.78 -29.94 -19.52
N ASN A 523 12.80 -29.88 -18.65
CA ASN A 523 13.13 -28.67 -17.85
C ASN A 523 13.53 -27.50 -18.78
N GLN A 524 12.57 -26.62 -19.10
CA GLN A 524 12.76 -25.46 -19.98
C GLN A 524 12.37 -24.18 -19.24
N LEU A 525 13.04 -23.07 -19.53
CA LEU A 525 12.59 -21.76 -19.07
C LEU A 525 11.40 -21.29 -19.90
N ALA A 526 10.35 -20.78 -19.26
CA ALA A 526 9.25 -20.15 -19.97
C ALA A 526 9.44 -18.63 -20.09
N PRO A 527 9.14 -18.03 -21.26
CA PRO A 527 9.15 -16.59 -21.41
C PRO A 527 8.02 -15.98 -20.57
N PHE A 528 8.36 -14.98 -19.76
CA PHE A 528 7.41 -14.29 -18.89
C PHE A 528 7.09 -12.88 -19.42
N SER A 529 8.12 -12.08 -19.66
CA SER A 529 7.97 -10.73 -20.19
C SER A 529 9.25 -10.26 -20.89
N ALA A 530 9.15 -9.21 -21.70
CA ALA A 530 10.30 -8.56 -22.32
C ALA A 530 10.07 -7.05 -22.28
N THR A 531 11.09 -6.27 -21.92
CA THR A 531 11.03 -4.81 -21.93
C THR A 531 12.10 -4.26 -22.86
N GLU A 532 11.69 -3.39 -23.77
CA GLU A 532 12.58 -2.63 -24.65
C GLU A 532 12.70 -1.18 -24.16
N TYR A 533 13.93 -0.70 -24.08
CA TYR A 533 14.29 0.66 -23.69
C TYR A 533 14.53 1.52 -24.93
N GLN A 534 14.19 2.79 -24.82
CA GLN A 534 14.38 3.77 -25.90
C GLN A 534 15.88 3.99 -26.18
N ASP A 535 16.67 4.05 -25.11
CA ASP A 535 18.11 4.29 -25.16
C ASP A 535 18.90 3.12 -24.57
N ARG A 536 20.19 3.09 -24.92
CA ARG A 536 21.13 2.09 -24.42
C ARG A 536 21.36 2.29 -22.93
N ALA A 537 21.03 1.28 -22.13
CA ALA A 537 21.23 1.31 -20.68
C ALA A 537 22.73 1.42 -20.32
N PRO A 538 23.10 2.31 -19.37
CA PRO A 538 24.45 2.41 -18.82
C PRO A 538 24.89 1.16 -18.04
N ASP A 539 26.18 1.05 -17.74
CA ASP A 539 26.70 0.00 -16.87
C ASP A 539 26.04 0.03 -15.49
N GLY A 540 25.72 -1.14 -14.94
CA GLY A 540 24.94 -1.26 -13.70
C GLY A 540 23.42 -1.27 -13.92
N TYR A 541 22.91 -0.79 -15.06
CA TYR A 541 21.49 -0.76 -15.44
C TYR A 541 21.16 -1.77 -16.55
N PRO A 542 19.88 -2.17 -16.71
CA PRO A 542 18.70 -1.86 -15.89
C PRO A 542 18.57 -2.75 -14.64
N VAL A 543 18.02 -2.23 -13.54
CA VAL A 543 17.79 -3.00 -12.29
C VAL A 543 16.32 -3.38 -12.13
N SER A 544 16.05 -4.68 -12.02
CA SER A 544 14.73 -5.28 -11.86
C SER A 544 14.19 -5.16 -10.43
N CYS A 545 12.87 -4.98 -10.33
CA CYS A 545 12.19 -4.90 -9.05
C CYS A 545 11.97 -6.32 -8.46
N PRO A 546 12.21 -6.53 -7.15
CA PRO A 546 12.06 -7.84 -6.52
C PRO A 546 10.60 -8.27 -6.36
N THR A 547 9.65 -7.34 -6.26
CA THR A 547 8.23 -7.64 -5.98
C THR A 547 7.27 -7.43 -7.15
N LEU A 548 7.70 -6.74 -8.20
CA LEU A 548 6.87 -6.40 -9.37
C LEU A 548 7.68 -6.61 -10.66
N ASP A 549 6.99 -6.84 -11.77
CA ASP A 549 7.63 -6.90 -13.09
C ASP A 549 7.91 -5.49 -13.63
N LEU A 550 8.88 -4.82 -13.00
CA LEU A 550 9.35 -3.47 -13.35
C LEU A 550 10.87 -3.46 -13.44
N SER A 551 11.40 -2.59 -14.29
CA SER A 551 12.84 -2.37 -14.41
C SER A 551 13.19 -0.89 -14.44
N ALA A 552 14.25 -0.49 -13.72
CA ALA A 552 14.73 0.88 -13.67
C ALA A 552 16.00 1.04 -14.50
N THR A 553 16.04 2.06 -15.36
CA THR A 553 17.22 2.43 -16.17
C THR A 553 17.56 3.91 -15.98
N TRP A 554 18.81 4.27 -16.27
CA TRP A 554 19.30 5.66 -16.24
C TRP A 554 19.49 6.16 -17.67
N ASP A 555 18.88 7.30 -17.98
CA ASP A 555 19.12 8.03 -19.22
C ASP A 555 20.18 9.13 -18.97
N PRO A 556 21.41 8.97 -19.47
CA PRO A 556 22.47 9.96 -19.28
C PRO A 556 22.29 11.22 -20.12
N VAL A 557 21.44 11.21 -21.16
CA VAL A 557 21.20 12.34 -22.07
C VAL A 557 20.25 13.34 -21.42
N ASP A 558 19.03 12.90 -21.09
CA ASP A 558 18.05 13.78 -20.43
C ASP A 558 18.21 13.82 -18.90
N LYS A 559 19.19 13.09 -18.34
CA LYS A 559 19.48 12.99 -16.89
C LYS A 559 18.26 12.52 -16.08
N ASN A 560 17.63 11.44 -16.54
CA ASN A 560 16.41 10.89 -15.93
C ASN A 560 16.58 9.45 -15.48
N ILE A 561 16.03 9.12 -14.32
CA ILE A 561 15.75 7.72 -13.94
C ILE A 561 14.38 7.37 -14.51
N LEU A 562 14.32 6.30 -15.30
CA LEU A 562 13.12 5.80 -15.96
C LEU A 562 12.77 4.42 -15.39
N VAL A 563 11.55 4.28 -14.89
CA VAL A 563 11.01 2.98 -14.46
C VAL A 563 10.04 2.48 -15.53
N TYR A 564 10.35 1.33 -16.13
CA TYR A 564 9.59 0.70 -17.19
C TYR A 564 8.75 -0.46 -16.66
N ARG A 565 7.56 -0.59 -17.23
CA ARG A 565 6.72 -1.78 -17.21
C ARG A 565 6.77 -2.44 -18.60
N PRO A 566 6.89 -3.78 -18.68
CA PRO A 566 6.82 -4.48 -19.95
C PRO A 566 5.52 -4.17 -20.73
N PRO A 567 5.55 -4.10 -22.07
CA PRO A 567 6.73 -4.34 -22.91
C PRO A 567 7.66 -3.13 -23.12
N GLY A 568 7.35 -1.95 -22.58
CA GLY A 568 8.13 -0.73 -22.81
C GLY A 568 7.47 0.56 -22.30
N GLN A 569 6.47 0.46 -21.42
CA GLN A 569 5.74 1.61 -20.90
C GLN A 569 6.53 2.26 -19.76
N VAL A 570 6.86 3.54 -19.88
CA VAL A 570 7.43 4.33 -18.78
C VAL A 570 6.35 4.60 -17.75
N VAL A 571 6.50 4.05 -16.54
CA VAL A 571 5.60 4.24 -15.40
C VAL A 571 6.00 5.47 -14.59
N SER A 572 7.31 5.71 -14.45
CA SER A 572 7.86 6.84 -13.71
C SER A 572 9.05 7.41 -14.45
N LYS A 573 9.10 8.75 -14.55
CA LYS A 573 10.21 9.54 -15.09
C LYS A 573 10.64 10.53 -14.02
N ILE A 574 11.83 10.33 -13.47
CA ILE A 574 12.38 11.13 -12.38
C ILE A 574 13.51 11.98 -12.93
N HIS A 575 13.30 13.28 -12.97
CA HIS A 575 14.25 14.28 -13.45
C HIS A 575 14.96 14.95 -12.28
N GLN A 576 16.28 15.10 -12.36
CA GLN A 576 17.06 15.89 -11.42
C GLN A 576 17.47 17.23 -12.02
N VAL A 577 17.20 18.31 -11.29
CA VAL A 577 17.57 19.67 -11.68
C VAL A 577 18.73 20.12 -10.81
N GLY A 578 19.81 20.60 -11.44
CA GLY A 578 20.92 21.22 -10.72
C GLY A 578 20.51 22.54 -10.07
N ALA A 579 21.18 22.93 -8.99
CA ALA A 579 21.03 24.26 -8.42
C ALA A 579 21.35 25.35 -9.47
N PRO A 580 20.78 26.57 -9.37
CA PRO A 580 21.06 27.64 -10.34
C PRO A 580 22.58 27.86 -10.53
N GLY A 581 23.07 27.64 -11.75
CA GLY A 581 24.50 27.76 -12.08
C GLY A 581 25.35 26.49 -11.88
N GLN A 582 24.75 25.37 -11.44
CA GLN A 582 25.43 24.07 -11.29
C GLN A 582 24.85 23.04 -12.28
N LYS A 583 25.68 22.07 -12.70
CA LYS A 583 25.22 20.94 -13.52
C LYS A 583 24.30 20.02 -12.71
N ALA A 584 23.33 19.40 -13.38
CA ALA A 584 22.48 18.38 -12.76
C ALA A 584 23.33 17.18 -12.30
N PRO A 585 23.00 16.57 -11.15
CA PRO A 585 23.75 15.44 -10.63
C PRO A 585 23.51 14.16 -11.45
N ASP A 586 24.54 13.31 -11.51
CA ASP A 586 24.51 12.02 -12.19
C ASP A 586 24.19 10.87 -11.22
N ALA A 587 23.44 9.88 -11.67
CA ALA A 587 23.18 8.66 -10.90
C ALA A 587 24.43 7.77 -10.86
N GLN A 588 24.89 7.42 -9.66
CA GLN A 588 26.12 6.64 -9.42
C GLN A 588 25.83 5.21 -8.93
N ALA A 589 24.79 5.04 -8.10
CA ALA A 589 24.39 3.75 -7.57
C ALA A 589 22.86 3.68 -7.44
N VAL A 590 22.29 2.49 -7.60
CA VAL A 590 20.84 2.28 -7.47
C VAL A 590 20.56 0.93 -6.79
N THR A 591 19.56 0.90 -5.91
CA THR A 591 19.03 -0.36 -5.36
C THR A 591 17.55 -0.23 -5.06
N TRP A 592 16.80 -1.31 -5.27
CA TRP A 592 15.44 -1.44 -4.77
C TRP A 592 15.47 -1.77 -3.29
N ARG A 593 14.47 -1.28 -2.54
CA ARG A 593 14.12 -1.85 -1.24
C ARG A 593 13.54 -3.25 -1.47
N SER A 594 13.70 -4.16 -0.50
CA SER A 594 13.27 -5.56 -0.62
C SER A 594 11.77 -5.76 -0.88
N ASP A 595 10.92 -4.78 -0.52
CA ASP A 595 9.49 -4.77 -0.80
C ASP A 595 9.11 -4.11 -2.13
N GLY A 596 10.09 -3.56 -2.85
CA GLY A 596 9.92 -2.85 -4.11
C GLY A 596 9.16 -1.53 -4.01
N GLN A 597 8.91 -0.98 -2.80
CA GLN A 597 8.18 0.28 -2.66
C GLN A 597 9.01 1.51 -3.03
N PHE A 598 10.30 1.46 -2.68
CA PHE A 598 11.24 2.55 -2.87
C PHE A 598 12.44 2.13 -3.71
N LEU A 599 12.90 3.06 -4.52
CA LEU A 599 14.16 3.02 -5.24
C LEU A 599 15.13 3.99 -4.58
N ALA A 600 16.24 3.50 -4.03
CA ALA A 600 17.32 4.35 -3.55
C ALA A 600 18.27 4.64 -4.71
N VAL A 601 18.51 5.92 -4.98
CA VAL A 601 19.48 6.38 -6.00
C VAL A 601 20.51 7.27 -5.34
N GLY A 602 21.79 6.89 -5.45
CA GLY A 602 22.94 7.70 -5.05
C GLY A 602 23.36 8.63 -6.18
N TRP A 603 23.47 9.91 -5.87
CA TRP A 603 23.73 10.97 -6.83
C TRP A 603 25.13 11.57 -6.63
N SER A 604 25.69 12.11 -7.72
CA SER A 604 27.04 12.70 -7.73
C SER A 604 27.18 13.99 -6.91
N ASP A 605 26.09 14.53 -6.39
CA ASP A 605 26.09 15.66 -5.44
C ASP A 605 26.30 15.20 -3.98
N GLY A 606 26.51 13.90 -3.75
CA GLY A 606 26.74 13.32 -2.44
C GLY A 606 25.44 13.05 -1.67
N PHE A 607 24.30 12.93 -2.35
CA PHE A 607 23.03 12.56 -1.71
C PHE A 607 22.52 11.20 -2.20
N VAL A 608 22.02 10.38 -1.28
CA VAL A 608 21.12 9.27 -1.60
C VAL A 608 19.69 9.76 -1.47
N ARG A 609 18.92 9.63 -2.55
CA ARG A 609 17.51 10.01 -2.60
C ARG A 609 16.64 8.76 -2.69
N LEU A 610 15.63 8.68 -1.82
CA LEU A 610 14.66 7.58 -1.83
C LEU A 610 13.45 8.01 -2.63
N ILE A 611 13.14 7.29 -3.71
CA ILE A 611 12.10 7.67 -4.67
C ILE A 611 11.02 6.60 -4.64
N GLY A 612 9.76 7.01 -4.45
CA GLY A 612 8.62 6.09 -4.43
C GLY A 612 8.14 5.76 -5.85
N LEU A 613 7.59 4.57 -6.05
CA LEU A 613 6.96 4.18 -7.33
C LEU A 613 5.76 5.08 -7.72
N GLU A 614 5.04 5.60 -6.72
CA GLU A 614 3.80 6.37 -6.92
C GLU A 614 4.05 7.87 -7.11
N ASN A 615 5.24 8.35 -6.76
CA ASN A 615 5.58 9.77 -6.79
C ASN A 615 7.01 9.96 -7.30
N ASN A 616 7.17 10.71 -8.39
CA ASN A 616 8.46 10.98 -9.01
C ASN A 616 9.36 11.91 -8.18
N LYS A 617 8.94 12.29 -6.96
CA LYS A 617 9.71 13.12 -6.02
C LYS A 617 10.37 12.28 -4.95
N ALA A 618 11.55 12.71 -4.51
CA ALA A 618 12.27 12.06 -3.43
C ALA A 618 11.54 12.23 -2.09
N ALA A 619 11.27 11.11 -1.42
CA ALA A 619 10.73 11.04 -0.06
C ALA A 619 11.73 11.55 0.97
N HIS A 620 12.99 11.15 0.80
CA HIS A 620 14.08 11.38 1.74
C HIS A 620 15.37 11.74 1.00
N HIS A 621 16.13 12.66 1.59
CA HIS A 621 17.44 13.09 1.14
C HIS A 621 18.45 12.75 2.24
N ILE A 622 19.34 11.83 1.94
CA ILE A 622 20.36 11.34 2.88
C ILE A 622 21.69 11.87 2.40
N LYS A 623 22.25 12.85 3.10
CA LYS A 623 23.59 13.37 2.79
C LYS A 623 24.65 12.31 3.10
N VAL A 624 25.52 12.04 2.15
CA VAL A 624 26.60 11.06 2.25
C VAL A 624 27.94 11.77 2.39
N GLY A 625 28.58 11.59 3.56
CA GLY A 625 29.88 12.19 3.86
C GLY A 625 29.89 13.71 4.03
N GLU A 626 31.02 14.24 4.50
CA GLU A 626 31.28 15.68 4.63
C GLU A 626 32.29 16.17 3.57
N SER A 627 33.05 15.26 2.98
CA SER A 627 34.13 15.54 2.01
C SER A 627 33.56 15.84 0.62
N PRO A 628 33.81 17.03 0.05
CA PRO A 628 33.39 17.32 -1.33
C PRO A 628 34.16 16.43 -2.32
N GLY A 629 33.45 15.63 -3.12
CA GLY A 629 34.03 14.84 -4.22
C GLY A 629 34.10 13.32 -4.02
N SER A 630 33.59 12.77 -2.91
CA SER A 630 33.46 11.31 -2.74
C SER A 630 32.29 10.76 -3.57
N ASN A 631 32.54 9.78 -4.42
CA ASN A 631 31.49 9.11 -5.19
C ASN A 631 30.88 7.97 -4.39
N ILE A 632 29.58 7.74 -4.55
CA ILE A 632 28.87 6.61 -3.95
C ILE A 632 29.16 5.37 -4.80
N THR A 633 29.78 4.34 -4.19
CA THR A 633 30.19 3.12 -4.91
C THR A 633 29.15 2.01 -4.84
N HIS A 634 28.45 1.90 -3.71
CA HIS A 634 27.48 0.83 -3.48
C HIS A 634 26.42 1.25 -2.46
N ILE A 635 25.19 0.77 -2.64
CA ILE A 635 24.09 0.94 -1.68
C ILE A 635 23.53 -0.45 -1.38
N GLY A 636 23.74 -0.93 -0.17
CA GLY A 636 23.10 -2.12 0.36
C GLY A 636 21.85 -1.76 1.14
N TRP A 637 20.71 -2.38 0.83
CA TRP A 637 19.45 -2.14 1.54
C TRP A 637 18.80 -3.47 1.94
N ALA A 638 18.67 -3.68 3.24
CA ALA A 638 18.14 -4.90 3.83
C ALA A 638 17.03 -4.64 4.83
N SER A 639 16.19 -5.63 5.08
CA SER A 639 15.26 -5.66 6.21
C SER A 639 15.67 -6.75 7.20
N SER A 640 15.68 -6.42 8.49
CA SER A 640 15.95 -7.32 9.60
C SER A 640 14.74 -7.39 10.54
N SER A 641 14.31 -8.58 10.92
CA SER A 641 13.23 -8.82 11.87
C SER A 641 13.73 -8.74 13.33
N ILE A 642 13.01 -7.99 14.16
CA ILE A 642 13.25 -7.79 15.60
C ILE A 642 12.53 -8.88 16.43
N ALA A 643 11.59 -9.63 15.85
CA ALA A 643 10.75 -10.57 16.59
C ALA A 643 11.59 -11.66 17.29
N GLY A 644 11.83 -11.48 18.58
CA GLY A 644 12.39 -12.51 19.44
C GLY A 644 11.43 -13.69 19.55
N LYS A 645 11.98 -14.90 19.77
CA LYS A 645 11.19 -16.13 20.00
C LYS A 645 10.10 -15.98 21.07
N GLY A 646 10.21 -15.03 22.00
CA GLY A 646 9.20 -14.76 23.02
C GLY A 646 7.90 -14.13 22.49
N SER A 647 7.95 -13.29 21.45
CA SER A 647 6.73 -12.74 20.82
C SER A 647 6.02 -13.83 20.00
N SER A 648 6.80 -14.61 19.23
CA SER A 648 6.31 -15.78 18.50
C SER A 648 5.75 -16.84 19.43
N ALA A 649 6.36 -17.11 20.59
CA ALA A 649 5.90 -18.14 21.53
C ALA A 649 4.57 -17.78 22.19
N VAL A 650 4.29 -16.51 22.49
CA VAL A 650 2.95 -16.09 22.95
C VAL A 650 1.95 -16.20 21.80
N SER A 651 2.31 -15.78 20.59
CA SER A 651 1.48 -15.92 19.39
C SER A 651 1.28 -17.36 18.90
N GLN A 652 2.20 -18.29 19.22
CA GLN A 652 2.12 -19.73 18.95
C GLN A 652 1.41 -20.47 20.07
N ALA A 653 1.68 -20.18 21.35
CA ALA A 653 0.98 -20.79 22.48
C ALA A 653 -0.52 -20.45 22.49
N LEU A 654 -0.89 -19.26 22.00
CA LEU A 654 -2.29 -18.89 21.76
C LEU A 654 -2.90 -19.62 20.56
N ARG A 655 -2.09 -20.08 19.60
CA ARG A 655 -2.52 -20.90 18.45
C ARG A 655 -2.67 -22.37 18.81
N ASP A 656 -1.69 -22.94 19.52
CA ASP A 656 -1.65 -24.35 19.91
C ASP A 656 -2.62 -24.67 21.06
N GLY A 657 -3.01 -23.68 21.87
CA GLY A 657 -4.03 -23.84 22.91
C GLY A 657 -5.47 -23.99 22.39
N LEU A 658 -5.71 -23.84 21.08
CA LEU A 658 -7.04 -23.81 20.46
C LEU A 658 -7.30 -24.96 19.48
N VAL A 659 -6.50 -26.02 19.49
CA VAL A 659 -6.76 -27.23 18.70
C VAL A 659 -7.73 -28.20 19.41
N GLY A 660 -8.16 -27.88 20.63
CA GLY A 660 -9.21 -28.63 21.35
C GLY A 660 -10.58 -27.94 21.28
N ASP A 661 -11.43 -28.38 20.35
CA ASP A 661 -12.89 -28.24 20.35
C ASP A 661 -13.51 -26.85 20.57
N SER A 662 -13.89 -26.18 19.47
CA SER A 662 -15.22 -25.56 19.25
C SER A 662 -15.16 -24.50 18.14
N ALA A 663 -15.42 -24.90 16.90
CA ALA A 663 -15.70 -23.98 15.81
C ALA A 663 -17.16 -23.51 15.86
N ARG A 664 -17.39 -22.24 16.27
CA ARG A 664 -18.58 -21.46 15.90
C ARG A 664 -18.22 -19.99 15.70
N ASN A 665 -18.09 -19.60 14.43
CA ASN A 665 -18.21 -18.27 13.81
C ASN A 665 -17.91 -17.03 14.67
N GLY A 666 -16.75 -16.41 14.40
CA GLY A 666 -16.38 -15.06 14.82
C GLY A 666 -14.88 -14.84 14.59
N ASP A 667 -14.53 -14.15 13.49
CA ASP A 667 -13.17 -13.72 13.18
C ASP A 667 -12.60 -12.83 14.29
N GLY A 668 -11.36 -13.10 14.70
CA GLY A 668 -10.61 -12.26 15.65
C GLY A 668 -9.66 -13.07 16.52
N LEU A 669 -8.42 -13.25 16.07
CA LEU A 669 -7.30 -13.69 16.92
C LEU A 669 -7.23 -12.82 18.20
N PRO A 670 -6.89 -13.36 19.38
CA PRO A 670 -6.71 -12.53 20.57
C PRO A 670 -5.52 -11.56 20.37
N LEU A 671 -5.84 -10.27 20.33
CA LEU A 671 -4.89 -9.16 20.18
C LEU A 671 -3.86 -9.17 21.31
N ASN A 672 -2.57 -9.05 20.97
CA ASN A 672 -1.50 -8.87 21.95
C ASN A 672 -1.59 -7.45 22.55
N LEU A 673 -2.42 -7.28 23.58
CA LEU A 673 -2.77 -5.99 24.16
C LEU A 673 -1.53 -5.12 24.50
N PRO A 674 -0.44 -5.63 25.11
CA PRO A 674 0.76 -4.83 25.32
C PRO A 674 1.40 -4.30 24.03
N ARG A 675 1.44 -5.11 22.96
CA ARG A 675 1.95 -4.71 21.65
C ARG A 675 1.06 -3.63 21.03
N GLU A 676 -0.26 -3.83 21.03
CA GLU A 676 -1.22 -2.86 20.50
C GLU A 676 -1.13 -1.51 21.24
N LEU A 677 -1.04 -1.52 22.58
CA LEU A 677 -0.83 -0.30 23.36
C LEU A 677 0.52 0.36 23.07
N THR A 678 1.57 -0.43 22.83
CA THR A 678 2.92 0.07 22.51
C THR A 678 3.00 0.70 21.13
N PHE A 679 2.09 0.38 20.20
CA PHE A 679 2.04 0.93 18.86
C PHE A 679 0.79 1.75 18.55
N LEU A 680 -0.06 1.97 19.55
CA LEU A 680 -1.25 2.82 19.43
C LEU A 680 -0.86 4.20 18.88
N GLU A 681 -1.41 4.54 17.71
CA GLU A 681 -1.14 5.80 17.02
C GLU A 681 -2.27 6.79 17.28
N VAL A 682 -2.13 7.56 18.36
CA VAL A 682 -3.06 8.66 18.70
C VAL A 682 -3.10 9.73 17.60
N ASP A 683 -2.04 9.83 16.80
CA ASP A 683 -1.91 10.79 15.69
C ASP A 683 -2.97 10.56 14.60
N THR A 684 -3.51 9.34 14.47
CA THR A 684 -4.55 8.99 13.49
C THR A 684 -5.92 9.56 13.85
N ALA A 685 -6.15 9.89 15.13
CA ALA A 685 -7.35 10.56 15.60
C ALA A 685 -7.32 12.09 15.34
N LEU A 686 -6.16 12.64 14.97
CA LEU A 686 -6.03 14.06 14.65
C LEU A 686 -6.36 14.35 13.17
N PRO A 687 -7.00 15.50 12.86
CA PRO A 687 -7.29 15.89 11.47
C PRO A 687 -6.01 15.96 10.62
N LYS A 688 -5.97 15.25 9.48
CA LYS A 688 -4.78 15.16 8.61
C LYS A 688 -4.18 16.55 8.30
N ILE A 689 -2.86 16.66 8.33
CA ILE A 689 -2.13 17.91 8.05
C ILE A 689 -2.50 18.46 6.67
N SER A 690 -2.85 19.74 6.61
CA SER A 690 -3.24 20.42 5.36
C SER A 690 -2.03 20.74 4.47
N PRO A 691 -2.18 20.72 3.13
CA PRO A 691 -1.15 21.25 2.23
C PRO A 691 -0.85 22.73 2.49
N LEU A 692 0.41 23.12 2.28
CA LEU A 692 0.83 24.51 2.33
C LEU A 692 0.45 25.25 1.02
N PRO A 693 0.22 26.57 1.07
CA PRO A 693 -0.11 27.36 -0.13
C PRO A 693 1.01 27.32 -1.17
N SER A 694 0.68 27.13 -2.45
CA SER A 694 1.70 27.09 -3.53
C SER A 694 2.28 28.48 -3.87
N SER A 695 1.53 29.56 -3.62
CA SER A 695 1.88 30.94 -3.99
C SER A 695 3.11 31.48 -3.26
N SER A 696 3.39 31.01 -2.05
CA SER A 696 4.44 31.53 -1.17
C SER A 696 5.54 30.49 -0.87
N ALA A 697 5.60 29.39 -1.65
CA ALA A 697 6.39 28.21 -1.31
C ALA A 697 7.90 28.35 -1.59
N GLY A 698 8.30 29.34 -2.40
CA GLY A 698 9.69 29.50 -2.84
C GLY A 698 10.11 28.39 -3.82
N SER A 699 11.40 28.35 -4.16
CA SER A 699 11.97 27.38 -5.13
C SER A 699 12.55 26.12 -4.49
N GLY A 700 12.39 25.93 -3.18
CA GLY A 700 12.95 24.79 -2.45
C GLY A 700 12.24 23.47 -2.74
N GLU A 701 12.91 22.34 -2.57
CA GLU A 701 12.31 21.02 -2.80
C GLU A 701 11.20 20.69 -1.77
N ASP A 702 11.33 21.17 -0.53
CA ASP A 702 10.32 21.03 0.54
C ASP A 702 9.01 21.74 0.19
N ALA A 703 9.13 22.87 -0.51
CA ALA A 703 7.99 23.61 -1.05
C ALA A 703 7.10 22.71 -1.90
N LEU A 704 7.73 21.94 -2.80
CA LEU A 704 7.04 21.10 -3.78
C LEU A 704 6.37 19.86 -3.17
N VAL A 705 6.82 19.39 -2.01
CA VAL A 705 6.25 18.21 -1.34
C VAL A 705 5.12 18.61 -0.41
N PHE A 706 5.30 19.68 0.38
CA PHE A 706 4.31 20.11 1.35
C PHE A 706 3.13 20.89 0.75
N THR A 707 3.24 21.38 -0.49
CA THR A 707 2.10 22.02 -1.20
C THR A 707 1.13 21.04 -1.83
N LEU A 708 1.47 19.75 -1.92
CA LEU A 708 0.64 18.73 -2.56
C LEU A 708 0.08 17.77 -1.53
N ARG A 709 -1.23 17.48 -1.63
CA ARG A 709 -1.87 16.52 -0.72
C ARG A 709 -1.26 15.12 -0.84
N THR A 710 -1.00 14.66 -2.05
CA THR A 710 -0.31 13.38 -2.30
C THR A 710 1.09 13.35 -1.70
N GLY A 711 1.81 14.49 -1.68
CA GLY A 711 3.12 14.60 -1.04
C GLY A 711 3.05 14.51 0.48
N ILE A 712 2.08 15.18 1.11
CA ILE A 712 1.83 15.08 2.55
C ILE A 712 1.40 13.67 2.92
N ASP A 713 0.40 13.11 2.23
CA ASP A 713 -0.12 11.78 2.55
C ASP A 713 0.99 10.74 2.41
N PHE A 714 1.90 10.89 1.44
CA PHE A 714 3.09 10.04 1.27
C PHE A 714 4.13 10.19 2.40
N LEU A 715 4.40 11.42 2.86
CA LEU A 715 5.37 11.64 3.94
C LEU A 715 4.83 11.21 5.31
N PHE A 716 3.54 11.39 5.59
CA PHE A 716 2.93 11.11 6.89
C PHE A 716 2.08 9.83 6.90
N GLN A 717 2.47 8.82 6.11
CA GLN A 717 1.83 7.51 6.17
C GLN A 717 2.07 6.84 7.53
N PRO A 718 1.02 6.33 8.19
CA PRO A 718 1.21 5.51 9.37
C PRO A 718 1.92 4.21 8.96
N PRO A 719 2.91 3.74 9.75
CA PRO A 719 3.56 2.46 9.50
C PRO A 719 2.55 1.31 9.57
N LYS A 720 2.72 0.32 8.69
CA LYS A 720 1.88 -0.89 8.72
C LYS A 720 2.21 -1.75 9.95
N PRO A 721 1.25 -2.51 10.52
CA PRO A 721 1.51 -3.38 11.67
C PRO A 721 2.66 -4.38 11.48
N GLU A 722 2.87 -4.80 10.24
CA GLU A 722 3.94 -5.72 9.81
C GLU A 722 5.34 -5.08 9.86
N GLU A 723 5.43 -3.75 9.73
CA GLU A 723 6.68 -2.99 9.76
C GLU A 723 7.19 -2.77 11.18
N TYR A 724 6.33 -2.91 12.19
CA TYR A 724 6.70 -2.75 13.60
C TYR A 724 7.75 -3.75 14.08
N ASP A 725 7.80 -4.94 13.48
CA ASP A 725 8.78 -5.97 13.80
C ASP A 725 9.97 -5.96 12.84
N GLN A 726 10.09 -4.98 11.95
CA GLN A 726 11.17 -4.90 10.96
C GLN A 726 12.04 -3.66 11.18
N VAL A 727 13.33 -3.79 10.84
CA VAL A 727 14.32 -2.72 10.76
C VAL A 727 14.86 -2.73 9.34
N SER A 728 14.53 -1.71 8.56
CA SER A 728 15.25 -1.45 7.33
C SER A 728 16.63 -0.91 7.66
N VAL A 729 17.69 -1.54 7.17
CA VAL A 729 19.08 -1.11 7.33
C VAL A 729 19.65 -0.79 5.96
N MET A 730 20.23 0.39 5.83
CA MET A 730 20.90 0.83 4.61
C MET A 730 22.37 1.12 4.91
N ILE A 731 23.25 0.57 4.07
CA ILE A 731 24.70 0.76 4.13
C ILE A 731 25.15 1.37 2.81
N ILE A 732 25.76 2.53 2.88
CA ILE A 732 26.25 3.27 1.72
C ILE A 732 27.77 3.27 1.76
N GLY A 733 28.41 2.76 0.70
CA GLY A 733 29.85 2.82 0.52
C GLY A 733 30.26 3.97 -0.37
N THR A 734 31.39 4.60 -0.05
CA THR A 734 31.98 5.69 -0.83
C THR A 734 33.38 5.36 -1.34
N SER A 735 33.82 6.10 -2.35
CA SER A 735 35.11 5.88 -3.02
C SER A 735 36.33 6.19 -2.14
N ASP A 736 36.17 6.98 -1.08
CA ASP A 736 37.19 7.24 -0.05
C ASP A 736 37.23 6.17 1.06
N GLY A 737 36.43 5.10 0.92
CA GLY A 737 36.39 3.97 1.85
C GLY A 737 35.61 4.25 3.14
N GLN A 738 34.70 5.22 3.13
CA GLN A 738 33.73 5.41 4.21
C GLN A 738 32.48 4.54 3.97
N LEU A 739 31.93 4.05 5.08
CA LEU A 739 30.67 3.31 5.17
C LEU A 739 29.70 4.15 5.99
N GLN A 740 28.61 4.58 5.39
CA GLN A 740 27.54 5.27 6.12
C GLN A 740 26.39 4.31 6.39
N LEU A 741 26.00 4.22 7.66
CA LEU A 741 24.90 3.38 8.12
C LEU A 741 23.68 4.25 8.43
N SER A 742 22.52 3.86 7.90
CA SER A 742 21.22 4.39 8.28
C SER A 742 20.22 3.26 8.56
N ILE A 743 19.20 3.57 9.37
CA ILE A 743 18.08 2.67 9.67
C ILE A 743 16.74 3.36 9.40
N TYR A 744 15.68 2.58 9.20
CA TYR A 744 14.31 3.07 8.94
C TYR A 744 14.28 4.15 7.86
N ASP A 745 14.88 3.79 6.72
CA ASP A 745 14.97 4.54 5.48
C ASP A 745 15.85 5.81 5.54
N SER A 746 15.83 6.59 6.62
CA SER A 746 16.51 7.91 6.65
C SER A 746 17.28 8.25 7.93
N PHE A 747 17.14 7.49 9.01
CA PHE A 747 17.81 7.81 10.27
C PHE A 747 19.28 7.41 10.23
N ILE A 748 20.18 8.38 10.12
CA ILE A 748 21.63 8.17 10.01
C ILE A 748 22.21 7.79 11.37
N ILE A 749 22.82 6.61 11.48
CA ILE A 749 23.58 6.17 12.65
C ILE A 749 24.98 6.79 12.64
N GLY A 750 25.60 6.85 11.46
CA GLY A 750 26.87 7.55 11.24
C GLY A 750 27.79 6.86 10.24
N SER A 751 28.97 7.44 10.05
CA SER A 751 30.00 6.95 9.13
C SER A 751 31.12 6.19 9.86
N PHE A 752 31.64 5.14 9.20
CA PHE A 752 32.70 4.24 9.66
C PHE A 752 33.74 4.08 8.56
N GLN A 753 35.02 3.97 8.90
CA GLN A 753 36.06 3.67 7.91
C GLN A 753 36.08 2.16 7.63
N CYS A 754 36.13 1.76 6.36
CA CYS A 754 36.41 0.38 5.97
C CYS A 754 37.76 -0.09 6.55
N PRO A 755 37.89 -1.37 6.95
CA PRO A 755 39.19 -1.94 7.31
C PRO A 755 40.21 -1.75 6.17
N GLN A 756 41.39 -1.22 6.48
CA GLN A 756 42.45 -0.99 5.50
C GLN A 756 43.03 -2.32 5.02
N ILE A 757 43.10 -2.49 3.69
CA ILE A 757 43.68 -3.67 3.03
C ILE A 757 44.93 -3.18 2.28
N ASN A 758 46.09 -3.77 2.60
CA ASN A 758 47.36 -3.56 1.87
C ASN A 758 47.75 -2.09 1.61
N THR A 759 47.57 -1.19 2.59
CA THR A 759 47.90 0.27 2.56
C THR A 759 47.05 1.17 1.66
N SER A 760 46.06 0.62 0.94
CA SER A 760 45.08 1.35 0.11
C SER A 760 43.72 1.51 0.80
N SER A 761 42.94 2.52 0.40
CA SER A 761 41.56 2.72 0.87
C SER A 761 40.63 1.66 0.27
N SER A 762 40.11 0.78 1.11
CA SER A 762 39.20 -0.28 0.69
C SER A 762 37.78 0.25 0.48
N GLN A 763 37.11 -0.16 -0.60
CA GLN A 763 35.77 0.28 -1.00
C GLN A 763 34.76 -0.87 -0.86
N LEU A 764 33.51 -0.54 -0.50
CA LEU A 764 32.41 -1.50 -0.46
C LEU A 764 31.97 -1.88 -1.87
N ILE A 765 31.81 -3.18 -2.11
CA ILE A 765 31.49 -3.72 -3.42
C ILE A 765 30.17 -4.49 -3.42
N LEU A 766 29.92 -5.30 -2.37
CA LEU A 766 28.67 -6.03 -2.20
C LEU A 766 28.23 -6.03 -0.74
N HIS A 767 26.92 -6.12 -0.56
CA HIS A 767 26.24 -6.25 0.72
C HIS A 767 25.32 -7.46 0.71
N ALA A 768 25.35 -8.26 1.78
CA ALA A 768 24.40 -9.34 2.00
C ALA A 768 23.91 -9.32 3.45
N SER A 769 22.68 -9.80 3.64
CA SER A 769 22.05 -9.87 4.95
C SER A 769 21.02 -10.99 4.98
N HIS A 770 20.54 -11.32 6.18
CA HIS A 770 19.43 -12.25 6.35
C HIS A 770 18.41 -11.66 7.35
N PRO A 771 17.09 -11.74 7.09
CA PRO A 771 16.09 -11.07 7.93
C PRO A 771 16.17 -11.43 9.41
N HIS A 772 16.49 -12.68 9.75
CA HIS A 772 16.52 -13.14 11.15
C HIS A 772 17.92 -13.03 11.81
N VAL A 773 18.83 -12.25 11.25
CA VAL A 773 20.21 -12.07 11.75
C VAL A 773 20.52 -10.58 11.88
N SER A 774 21.11 -10.19 13.02
CA SER A 774 21.49 -8.80 13.29
C SER A 774 22.83 -8.38 12.68
N THR A 775 23.72 -9.34 12.41
CA THR A 775 24.97 -9.12 11.67
C THR A 775 24.70 -9.06 10.17
N GLN A 776 25.35 -8.13 9.46
CA GLN A 776 25.35 -8.08 8.00
C GLN A 776 26.74 -8.43 7.44
N ALA A 777 26.81 -8.83 6.19
CA ALA A 777 28.03 -9.22 5.51
C ALA A 777 28.41 -8.19 4.44
N LEU A 778 29.64 -7.68 4.50
CA LEU A 778 30.19 -6.72 3.56
C LEU A 778 31.32 -7.37 2.77
N LEU A 779 31.33 -7.19 1.45
CA LEU A 779 32.45 -7.55 0.60
C LEU A 779 33.19 -6.27 0.19
N VAL A 780 34.46 -6.20 0.54
CA VAL A 780 35.29 -5.01 0.38
C VAL A 780 36.54 -5.38 -0.45
N ALA A 781 36.98 -4.50 -1.35
CA ALA A 781 38.28 -4.64 -2.03
C ALA A 781 38.96 -3.29 -2.24
N ASP A 782 40.16 -3.30 -2.81
CA ASP A 782 40.94 -2.11 -3.16
C ASP A 782 40.31 -1.30 -4.31
N LYS A 783 39.63 -1.99 -5.24
CA LYS A 783 38.94 -1.41 -6.40
C LYS A 783 37.58 -2.06 -6.61
N THR A 784 36.61 -1.28 -7.11
CA THR A 784 35.26 -1.77 -7.43
C THR A 784 35.20 -2.65 -8.68
N GLU A 785 36.03 -2.36 -9.68
CA GLU A 785 36.11 -3.12 -10.93
C GLU A 785 37.37 -3.98 -10.95
N GLU A 786 37.20 -5.25 -11.31
CA GLU A 786 38.29 -6.21 -11.51
C GLU A 786 39.33 -6.24 -10.35
N PRO A 787 38.90 -6.44 -9.09
CA PRO A 787 39.84 -6.56 -7.97
C PRO A 787 40.64 -7.87 -8.05
N GLU A 788 41.89 -7.83 -7.59
CA GLU A 788 42.72 -9.04 -7.46
C GLU A 788 42.26 -9.92 -6.29
N GLU A 789 41.81 -9.29 -5.21
CA GLU A 789 41.40 -9.97 -3.98
C GLU A 789 40.21 -9.28 -3.33
N VAL A 790 39.34 -10.05 -2.69
CA VAL A 790 38.18 -9.52 -1.98
C VAL A 790 38.19 -9.97 -0.53
N HIS A 791 37.64 -9.14 0.35
CA HIS A 791 37.63 -9.39 1.78
C HIS A 791 36.21 -9.37 2.32
N LEU A 792 35.81 -10.45 3.00
CA LEU A 792 34.55 -10.53 3.71
C LEU A 792 34.70 -9.91 5.10
N VAL A 793 33.88 -8.91 5.41
CA VAL A 793 33.86 -8.20 6.69
C VAL A 793 32.43 -8.26 7.26
N PRO A 794 32.20 -8.94 8.40
CA PRO A 794 30.91 -8.86 9.07
C PRO A 794 30.77 -7.51 9.79
N ILE A 795 29.57 -6.92 9.74
CA ILE A 795 29.20 -5.74 10.51
C ILE A 795 28.10 -6.14 11.51
N ASP A 796 28.44 -6.07 12.79
CA ASP A 796 27.52 -6.38 13.87
C ASP A 796 26.69 -5.17 14.23
N LEU A 797 25.37 -5.39 14.31
CA LEU A 797 24.40 -4.41 14.78
C LEU A 797 23.69 -4.94 16.05
N PRO A 798 24.38 -5.05 17.21
CA PRO A 798 23.83 -5.68 18.42
C PRO A 798 22.55 -5.01 18.90
N PHE A 799 22.41 -3.70 18.64
CA PHE A 799 21.22 -2.94 18.96
C PHE A 799 19.95 -3.41 18.25
N ILE A 800 20.04 -4.23 17.19
CA ILE A 800 18.87 -4.89 16.57
C ILE A 800 18.45 -6.11 17.39
N SER A 801 19.41 -6.87 17.94
CA SER A 801 19.15 -8.12 18.67
C SER A 801 18.79 -7.94 20.15
N SER A 802 19.24 -6.85 20.79
CA SER A 802 19.22 -6.70 22.25
C SER A 802 18.66 -5.37 22.74
N HIS A 803 17.81 -4.70 21.96
CA HIS A 803 17.32 -3.38 22.35
C HIS A 803 16.23 -3.43 23.44
N PRO A 804 16.37 -2.64 24.53
CA PRO A 804 15.34 -2.53 25.56
C PRO A 804 14.15 -1.67 25.10
N ILE A 805 14.38 -0.75 24.15
CA ILE A 805 13.37 0.08 23.52
C ILE A 805 12.98 -0.55 22.20
N ASN A 806 11.69 -0.51 21.89
CA ASN A 806 11.25 -0.88 20.56
C ASN A 806 11.84 0.10 19.51
N LEU A 807 12.81 -0.37 18.74
CA LEU A 807 13.56 0.46 17.79
C LEU A 807 12.68 1.01 16.68
N SER A 808 11.64 0.25 16.27
CA SER A 808 10.69 0.71 15.24
C SER A 808 9.84 1.87 15.74
N LEU A 809 9.38 1.80 17.00
CA LEU A 809 8.67 2.91 17.62
C LEU A 809 9.55 4.16 17.70
N LEU A 810 10.79 4.00 18.18
CA LEU A 810 11.72 5.13 18.30
C LEU A 810 11.98 5.76 16.93
N ALA A 811 12.37 4.96 15.94
CA ALA A 811 12.71 5.47 14.61
C ALA A 811 11.51 6.08 13.88
N SER A 812 10.32 5.46 13.97
CA SER A 812 9.08 6.01 13.42
C SER A 812 8.80 7.41 13.99
N LYS A 813 8.81 7.54 15.32
CA LYS A 813 8.49 8.81 15.98
C LYS A 813 9.56 9.88 15.75
N LEU A 814 10.84 9.54 15.69
CA LEU A 814 11.91 10.48 15.33
C LEU A 814 11.80 10.95 13.87
N THR A 815 11.53 10.03 12.94
CA THR A 815 11.37 10.36 11.52
C THR A 815 10.16 11.27 11.30
N THR A 816 9.03 10.98 11.96
CA THR A 816 7.85 11.85 11.92
C THR A 816 8.12 13.21 12.54
N LEU A 817 8.85 13.29 13.66
CA LEU A 817 9.26 14.57 14.25
C LEU A 817 10.14 15.39 13.29
N GLN A 818 11.11 14.76 12.61
CA GLN A 818 11.95 15.43 11.62
C GLN A 818 11.13 15.97 10.43
N LYS A 819 10.14 15.20 9.95
CA LYS A 819 9.20 15.64 8.90
C LYS A 819 8.35 16.83 9.36
N LEU A 820 7.82 16.80 10.59
CA LEU A 820 7.05 17.91 11.18
C LEU A 820 7.88 19.18 11.35
N LEU A 821 9.14 19.07 11.77
CA LEU A 821 10.03 20.24 11.91
C LEU A 821 10.31 20.90 10.56
N ARG A 822 10.50 20.13 9.49
CA ARG A 822 10.61 20.66 8.11
C ARG A 822 9.33 21.37 7.69
N TYR A 823 8.18 20.75 7.95
CA TYR A 823 6.88 21.34 7.67
C TYR A 823 6.64 22.65 8.44
N LEU A 824 6.98 22.70 9.74
CA LEU A 824 6.90 23.90 10.58
C LEU A 824 7.79 25.02 10.07
N LYS A 825 9.02 24.71 9.65
CA LYS A 825 9.92 25.68 9.02
C LYS A 825 9.33 26.26 7.75
N GLN A 826 8.77 25.41 6.89
CA GLN A 826 8.12 25.89 5.67
C GLN A 826 6.88 26.74 6.00
N ALA A 827 6.02 26.30 6.92
CA ALA A 827 4.86 27.07 7.37
C ALA A 827 5.25 28.46 7.92
N GLN A 828 6.33 28.54 8.72
CA GLN A 828 6.87 29.80 9.23
C GLN A 828 7.30 30.75 8.10
N LEU A 829 7.96 30.24 7.06
CA LEU A 829 8.34 31.05 5.89
C LEU A 829 7.11 31.60 5.16
N HIS A 830 6.07 30.77 4.96
CA HIS A 830 4.81 31.22 4.36
C HIS A 830 4.13 32.31 5.20
N MET A 831 4.09 32.14 6.52
CA MET A 831 3.53 33.15 7.43
C MET A 831 4.26 34.48 7.32
N GLN A 832 5.59 34.46 7.18
CA GLN A 832 6.39 35.67 6.99
C GLN A 832 6.12 36.35 5.63
N VAL A 833 5.90 35.58 4.57
CA VAL A 833 5.53 36.11 3.25
C VAL A 833 4.15 36.77 3.29
N GLU A 834 3.15 36.11 3.86
CA GLU A 834 1.80 36.70 3.98
C GLU A 834 1.81 37.95 4.85
N TRP A 835 2.58 37.96 5.94
CA TRP A 835 2.80 39.17 6.75
C TRP A 835 3.36 40.32 5.91
N ARG A 836 4.42 40.10 5.13
CA ARG A 836 5.01 41.14 4.26
C ARG A 836 3.99 41.66 3.24
N ASN A 837 3.19 40.78 2.66
CA ASN A 837 2.14 41.14 1.70
C ASN A 837 1.12 42.12 2.31
N THR A 838 0.77 41.97 3.60
CA THR A 838 -0.16 42.88 4.28
C THR A 838 0.40 44.30 4.48
N ARG A 839 1.73 44.49 4.45
CA ARG A 839 2.37 45.77 4.81
C ARG A 839 2.95 46.52 3.63
N GLU A 840 3.63 45.84 2.71
CA GLU A 840 4.42 46.51 1.67
C GLU A 840 3.61 47.49 0.83
N LEU A 841 2.40 47.11 0.41
CA LEU A 841 1.56 47.97 -0.42
C LEU A 841 0.92 49.11 0.40
N PRO A 842 0.25 48.87 1.54
CA PRO A 842 -0.26 49.95 2.39
C PRO A 842 0.81 50.97 2.81
N THR A 843 2.01 50.51 3.19
CA THR A 843 3.10 51.41 3.58
C THR A 843 3.51 52.34 2.43
N ARG A 844 3.44 51.90 1.16
CA ARG A 844 3.70 52.78 0.00
C ARG A 844 2.63 53.87 -0.16
N PHE A 845 1.35 53.53 0.03
CA PHE A 845 0.26 54.51 0.01
C PHE A 845 0.35 55.52 1.17
N LEU A 846 0.74 55.07 2.36
CA LEU A 846 0.93 55.95 3.52
C LEU A 846 2.14 56.89 3.34
N ARG A 847 3.24 56.39 2.77
CA ARG A 847 4.43 57.21 2.49
C ARG A 847 4.17 58.28 1.41
N SER A 848 3.25 58.06 0.48
CA SER A 848 2.98 59.01 -0.59
C SER A 848 2.37 60.32 -0.09
N ILE A 849 1.59 60.29 1.00
CA ILE A 849 0.94 61.49 1.58
C ILE A 849 1.75 62.10 2.74
N GLN A 850 2.63 61.32 3.37
CA GLN A 850 3.35 61.77 4.58
C GLN A 850 4.15 63.07 4.34
N GLY A 851 4.78 63.22 3.17
CA GLY A 851 5.51 64.45 2.80
C GLY A 851 4.62 65.69 2.69
N ASP A 852 3.41 65.55 2.16
CA ASP A 852 2.47 66.67 2.01
C ASP A 852 1.90 67.11 3.36
N LEU A 853 1.66 66.15 4.27
CA LEU A 853 1.20 66.43 5.64
C LEU A 853 2.27 67.14 6.49
N GLU A 854 3.55 66.82 6.29
CA GLU A 854 4.66 67.48 7.01
C GLU A 854 4.81 68.96 6.63
N ASN A 855 4.40 69.34 5.42
CA ASN A 855 4.50 70.69 4.88
C ASN A 855 3.32 71.62 5.28
N LEU A 856 2.31 71.11 6.00
CA LEU A 856 1.18 71.92 6.46
C LEU A 856 1.60 72.93 7.54
N GLU A 857 1.26 74.21 7.33
CA GLU A 857 1.50 75.28 8.30
C GLU A 857 0.67 75.11 9.58
N THR A 858 -0.57 74.64 9.45
CA THR A 858 -1.50 74.37 10.57
C THR A 858 -2.28 73.07 10.32
N GLY A 859 -2.47 72.25 11.35
CA GLY A 859 -3.17 70.96 11.25
C GLY A 859 -2.30 69.74 11.59
N PRO A 860 -2.79 68.52 11.28
CA PRO A 860 -2.10 67.26 11.60
C PRO A 860 -0.91 67.02 10.66
N ARG A 861 0.28 66.81 11.24
CA ARG A 861 1.53 66.55 10.51
C ARG A 861 1.80 65.08 10.20
N SER A 862 0.86 64.19 10.51
CA SER A 862 0.98 62.76 10.20
C SER A 862 -0.38 62.17 9.88
N ILE A 863 -0.36 61.04 9.18
CA ILE A 863 -1.57 60.42 8.62
C ILE A 863 -2.55 59.93 9.70
N VAL A 864 -2.05 59.46 10.85
CA VAL A 864 -2.90 58.94 11.93
C VAL A 864 -3.79 60.04 12.53
N PRO A 865 -3.27 61.17 13.06
CA PRO A 865 -4.10 62.29 13.50
C PRO A 865 -5.00 62.86 12.40
N ALA A 866 -4.56 62.83 11.14
CA ALA A 866 -5.34 63.36 10.02
C ALA A 866 -6.58 62.51 9.72
N LEU A 867 -6.43 61.18 9.63
CA LEU A 867 -7.56 60.26 9.45
C LEU A 867 -8.43 60.16 10.71
N TYR A 868 -7.83 60.26 11.90
CA TYR A 868 -8.57 60.29 13.16
C TYR A 868 -9.47 61.55 13.24
N HIS A 869 -8.94 62.71 12.86
CA HIS A 869 -9.73 63.96 12.77
C HIS A 869 -10.86 63.83 11.75
N LEU A 870 -10.59 63.25 10.57
CA LEU A 870 -11.62 62.99 9.56
C LEU A 870 -12.73 62.09 10.09
N ALA A 871 -12.38 61.00 10.78
CA ALA A 871 -13.35 60.05 11.33
C ALA A 871 -14.26 60.66 12.40
N VAL A 872 -13.74 61.60 13.22
CA VAL A 872 -14.49 62.21 14.32
C VAL A 872 -15.28 63.44 13.88
N THR A 873 -14.75 64.24 12.95
CA THR A 873 -15.31 65.56 12.59
C THR A 873 -15.97 65.60 11.22
N GLY A 874 -15.72 64.60 10.37
CA GLY A 874 -16.13 64.60 8.97
C GLY A 874 -15.38 65.61 8.08
N HIS A 875 -14.39 66.33 8.63
CA HIS A 875 -13.58 67.30 7.90
C HIS A 875 -12.27 66.68 7.40
N ALA A 876 -12.05 66.70 6.09
CA ALA A 876 -10.79 66.30 5.46
C ALA A 876 -9.91 67.53 5.18
N PHE A 877 -8.67 67.54 5.68
CA PHE A 877 -7.68 68.54 5.28
C PHE A 877 -7.33 68.39 3.79
N GLU A 878 -6.93 69.49 3.14
CA GLU A 878 -6.72 69.53 1.69
C GLU A 878 -5.80 68.42 1.16
N PRO A 879 -4.61 68.14 1.75
CA PRO A 879 -3.76 67.04 1.28
C PRO A 879 -4.41 65.65 1.42
N VAL A 880 -5.23 65.44 2.45
CA VAL A 880 -5.95 64.17 2.67
C VAL A 880 -7.09 64.05 1.66
N ARG A 881 -7.78 65.15 1.34
CA ARG A 881 -8.85 65.18 0.33
C ARG A 881 -8.30 64.86 -1.05
N GLU A 882 -7.24 65.53 -1.47
CA GLU A 882 -6.55 65.27 -2.74
C GLU A 882 -6.03 63.84 -2.80
N TRP A 883 -5.39 63.35 -1.74
CA TRP A 883 -4.91 61.97 -1.69
C TRP A 883 -6.04 60.93 -1.80
N LEU A 884 -7.16 61.12 -1.09
CA LEU A 884 -8.30 60.19 -1.14
C LEU A 884 -8.96 60.16 -2.53
N VAL A 885 -9.14 61.31 -3.17
CA VAL A 885 -9.88 61.44 -4.44
C VAL A 885 -8.99 61.16 -5.65
N GLU A 886 -7.75 61.64 -5.66
CA GLU A 886 -6.88 61.63 -6.85
C GLU A 886 -5.81 60.53 -6.81
N SER A 887 -5.13 60.36 -5.67
CA SER A 887 -3.99 59.43 -5.56
C SER A 887 -4.41 58.00 -5.22
N LEU A 888 -5.12 57.82 -4.10
CA LEU A 888 -5.62 56.52 -3.67
C LEU A 888 -6.80 56.11 -4.56
N ALA A 889 -7.85 56.95 -4.61
CA ALA A 889 -9.07 56.73 -5.36
C ALA A 889 -9.70 55.33 -5.12
N GLU A 890 -10.77 55.00 -5.85
CA GLU A 890 -11.40 53.68 -5.74
C GLU A 890 -10.45 52.53 -6.12
N ARG A 891 -9.59 52.74 -7.13
CA ARG A 891 -8.69 51.70 -7.63
C ARG A 891 -7.57 51.37 -6.66
N GLY A 892 -6.96 52.36 -6.00
CA GLY A 892 -5.94 52.15 -4.99
C GLY A 892 -6.52 51.53 -3.72
N HIS A 893 -7.70 52.01 -3.29
CA HIS A 893 -8.46 51.39 -2.19
C HIS A 893 -8.71 49.90 -2.43
N LYS A 894 -9.27 49.50 -3.59
CA LYS A 894 -9.51 48.08 -3.91
C LYS A 894 -8.25 47.22 -3.86
N ARG A 895 -7.08 47.77 -4.22
CA ARG A 895 -5.80 47.05 -4.14
C ARG A 895 -5.29 46.94 -2.71
N TRP A 896 -5.41 48.00 -1.93
CA TRP A 896 -5.09 47.99 -0.49
C TRP A 896 -5.95 46.95 0.22
N ASP A 897 -7.27 47.05 0.07
CA ASP A 897 -8.25 46.14 0.67
C ASP A 897 -7.92 44.68 0.37
N LYS A 898 -7.76 44.36 -0.93
CA LYS A 898 -7.41 43.00 -1.35
C LYS A 898 -6.09 42.51 -0.74
N ALA A 899 -5.06 43.36 -0.68
CA ALA A 899 -3.74 42.97 -0.16
C ALA A 899 -3.78 42.65 1.35
N VAL A 900 -4.45 43.49 2.14
CA VAL A 900 -4.54 43.32 3.60
C VAL A 900 -5.48 42.18 3.97
N VAL A 901 -6.69 42.13 3.38
CA VAL A 901 -7.65 41.04 3.66
C VAL A 901 -7.05 39.69 3.27
N SER A 902 -6.56 39.55 2.03
CA SER A 902 -5.99 38.29 1.56
C SER A 902 -4.79 37.84 2.39
N GLY A 903 -3.92 38.78 2.80
CA GLY A 903 -2.73 38.43 3.59
C GLY A 903 -3.08 38.06 5.04
N LEU A 904 -4.00 38.76 5.69
CA LEU A 904 -4.46 38.43 7.05
C LEU A 904 -5.28 37.14 7.09
N GLU A 905 -6.17 36.90 6.12
CA GLU A 905 -6.88 35.62 5.97
C GLU A 905 -5.91 34.46 5.70
N GLY A 906 -4.92 34.68 4.82
CA GLY A 906 -3.86 33.72 4.57
C GLY A 906 -3.07 33.39 5.84
N LEU A 907 -2.71 34.40 6.63
CA LEU A 907 -1.99 34.22 7.89
C LEU A 907 -2.85 33.48 8.93
N ARG A 908 -4.15 33.81 9.05
CA ARG A 908 -5.09 33.10 9.92
C ARG A 908 -5.14 31.61 9.56
N ASN A 909 -5.34 31.30 8.29
CA ASN A 909 -5.47 29.93 7.81
C ASN A 909 -4.15 29.16 8.02
N LEU A 910 -3.00 29.76 7.71
CA LEU A 910 -1.67 29.16 7.95
C LEU A 910 -1.45 28.82 9.43
N VAL A 911 -1.83 29.71 10.35
CA VAL A 911 -1.68 29.47 11.78
C VAL A 911 -2.61 28.36 12.27
N HIS A 912 -3.89 28.45 11.91
CA HIS A 912 -4.94 27.58 12.42
C HIS A 912 -4.94 26.17 11.78
N GLU A 913 -4.72 26.07 10.48
CA GLU A 913 -4.83 24.81 9.73
C GLU A 913 -3.49 24.09 9.57
N ASN A 914 -2.37 24.82 9.57
CA ASN A 914 -1.05 24.26 9.29
C ASN A 914 -0.13 24.28 10.53
N PHE A 915 0.10 25.45 11.12
CA PHE A 915 1.13 25.63 12.16
C PHE A 915 0.75 25.00 13.50
N LEU A 916 -0.39 25.35 14.09
CA LEU A 916 -0.84 24.80 15.38
C LEU A 916 -1.06 23.26 15.32
N PRO A 917 -1.74 22.70 14.30
CA PRO A 917 -1.92 21.23 14.22
C PRO A 917 -0.62 20.45 14.03
N ALA A 918 0.43 21.08 13.48
CA ALA A 918 1.76 20.47 13.40
C ALA A 918 2.47 20.49 14.77
N LEU A 919 2.32 21.57 15.54
CA LEU A 919 2.84 21.67 16.91
C LEU A 919 2.18 20.67 17.86
N ASP A 920 0.86 20.46 17.74
CA ASP A 920 0.13 19.48 18.57
C ASP A 920 0.67 18.05 18.35
N ARG A 921 0.98 17.71 17.09
CA ARG A 921 1.63 16.43 16.75
C ARG A 921 3.05 16.34 17.30
N CYS A 922 3.83 17.42 17.22
CA CYS A 922 5.13 17.48 17.86
C CYS A 922 5.01 17.23 19.37
N ALA A 923 4.01 17.82 20.04
CA ALA A 923 3.78 17.62 21.47
C ALA A 923 3.42 16.16 21.79
N ILE A 924 2.56 15.50 21.02
CA ILE A 924 2.24 14.06 21.22
C ILE A 924 3.49 13.19 21.08
N ILE A 925 4.27 13.41 20.03
CA ILE A 925 5.51 12.66 19.79
C ILE A 925 6.51 12.89 20.92
N LEU A 926 6.74 14.15 21.31
CA LEU A 926 7.66 14.49 22.39
C LEU A 926 7.18 13.95 23.74
N SER A 927 5.88 13.89 23.99
CA SER A 927 5.31 13.27 25.20
C SER A 927 5.65 11.78 25.27
N ARG A 928 5.56 11.08 24.13
CA ARG A 928 5.94 9.67 24.03
C ARG A 928 7.46 9.48 24.21
N LEU A 929 8.27 10.31 23.56
CA LEU A 929 9.73 10.28 23.74
C LEU A 929 10.12 10.57 25.18
N ARG A 930 9.46 11.52 25.84
CA ARG A 930 9.65 11.80 27.27
C ARG A 930 9.30 10.60 28.14
N GLY A 931 8.20 9.89 27.84
CA GLY A 931 7.84 8.64 28.51
C GLY A 931 8.91 7.56 28.37
N LEU A 932 9.51 7.42 27.18
CA LEU A 932 10.62 6.51 26.93
C LEU A 932 11.88 6.92 27.71
N ALA A 933 12.23 8.22 27.72
CA ALA A 933 13.34 8.72 28.54
C ALA A 933 13.12 8.43 30.02
N GLN A 934 11.91 8.68 30.54
CA GLN A 934 11.61 8.46 31.95
C GLN A 934 11.66 6.97 32.35
N PHE A 935 11.15 6.09 31.50
CA PHE A 935 11.15 4.65 31.77
C PHE A 935 12.56 4.05 31.78
N HIS A 936 13.50 4.67 31.07
CA HIS A 936 14.86 4.16 30.91
C HIS A 936 15.96 5.15 31.35
N ASP A 937 15.64 6.09 32.25
CA ASP A 937 16.48 7.22 32.67
C ASP A 937 17.86 6.82 33.22
N THR A 938 18.05 5.55 33.57
CA THR A 938 19.30 4.98 34.09
C THR A 938 20.21 4.35 33.03
N ARG A 939 19.81 4.34 31.74
CA ARG A 939 20.56 3.66 30.68
C ARG A 939 21.15 4.64 29.66
N ASP A 940 22.47 4.60 29.52
CA ASP A 940 23.21 5.41 28.55
C ASP A 940 23.07 4.92 27.09
N ASP A 941 22.47 3.75 26.86
CA ASP A 941 22.37 3.09 25.54
C ASP A 941 21.31 3.72 24.60
N ILE A 942 20.50 4.66 25.13
CA ILE A 942 19.38 5.28 24.42
C ILE A 942 19.84 6.49 23.61
N GLY A 943 20.72 7.30 24.18
CA GLY A 943 21.30 8.49 23.53
C GLY A 943 20.48 9.77 23.66
N PHE A 944 19.45 9.81 24.51
CA PHE A 944 18.77 11.07 24.86
C PHE A 944 18.29 11.08 26.31
N THR A 945 18.07 12.27 26.87
CA THR A 945 17.74 12.45 28.29
C THR A 945 16.35 13.05 28.52
N LEU A 946 15.85 12.92 29.75
CA LEU A 946 14.61 13.59 30.19
C LEU A 946 14.73 15.12 30.08
N GLN A 947 15.91 15.68 30.32
CA GLN A 947 16.15 17.12 30.21
C GLN A 947 16.04 17.61 28.76
N GLN A 948 16.62 16.87 27.80
CA GLN A 948 16.55 17.22 26.37
C GLN A 948 15.11 17.16 25.85
N THR A 949 14.36 16.12 26.20
CA THR A 949 12.96 15.96 25.77
C THR A 949 12.04 16.98 26.43
N SER A 950 12.26 17.28 27.72
CA SER A 950 11.51 18.33 28.42
C SER A 950 11.80 19.72 27.86
N ARG A 951 13.06 20.01 27.48
CA ARG A 951 13.42 21.27 26.83
C ARG A 951 12.75 21.43 25.47
N LEU A 952 12.72 20.37 24.66
CA LEU A 952 11.99 20.38 23.39
C LEU A 952 10.50 20.63 23.57
N MET A 953 9.88 19.98 24.57
CA MET A 953 8.48 20.20 24.89
C MET A 953 8.20 21.66 25.27
N ASP A 954 9.04 22.26 26.10
CA ASP A 954 8.96 23.67 26.53
C ASP A 954 9.07 24.64 25.33
N ILE A 955 9.94 24.35 24.35
CA ILE A 955 10.02 25.12 23.10
C ILE A 955 8.73 24.99 22.27
N VAL A 956 8.16 23.79 22.14
CA VAL A 956 6.89 23.57 21.41
C VAL A 956 5.74 24.31 22.10
N GLN A 957 5.69 24.33 23.44
CA GLN A 957 4.69 25.09 24.19
C GLN A 957 4.84 26.61 23.97
N CYS A 958 6.07 27.12 23.89
CA CYS A 958 6.32 28.51 23.52
C CYS A 958 5.79 28.84 22.12
N LEU A 959 6.04 27.96 21.14
CA LEU A 959 5.53 28.10 19.78
C LEU A 959 4.00 28.04 19.73
N GLN A 960 3.35 27.18 20.53
CA GLN A 960 1.89 27.12 20.64
C GLN A 960 1.32 28.42 21.21
N LEU A 961 1.90 28.94 22.29
CA LEU A 961 1.49 30.22 22.90
C LEU A 961 1.59 31.37 21.89
N ILE A 962 2.71 31.46 21.17
CA ILE A 962 2.90 32.47 20.12
C ILE A 962 1.91 32.27 18.98
N GLY A 963 1.68 31.03 18.54
CA GLY A 963 0.68 30.73 17.50
C GLY A 963 -0.72 31.24 17.88
N HIS A 964 -1.16 31.02 19.11
CA HIS A 964 -2.44 31.55 19.60
C HIS A 964 -2.45 33.08 19.71
N LYS A 965 -1.39 33.71 20.21
CA LYS A 965 -1.27 35.19 20.27
C LYS A 965 -1.31 35.82 18.87
N VAL A 966 -0.62 35.21 17.90
CA VAL A 966 -0.68 35.65 16.49
C VAL A 966 -2.10 35.49 15.95
N LEU A 967 -2.76 34.36 16.20
CA LEU A 967 -4.12 34.13 15.71
C LEU A 967 -5.11 35.19 16.25
N ILE A 968 -5.04 35.50 17.55
CA ILE A 968 -5.86 36.55 18.17
C ILE A 968 -5.59 37.90 17.52
N ASN A 969 -4.31 38.30 17.43
CA ASN A 969 -3.94 39.59 16.84
C ASN A 969 -4.36 39.71 15.37
N VAL A 970 -4.25 38.63 14.58
CA VAL A 970 -4.72 38.60 13.19
C VAL A 970 -6.24 38.79 13.12
N MET A 971 -7.00 38.11 13.97
CA MET A 971 -8.45 38.21 13.98
C MET A 971 -8.93 39.60 14.39
N ASP A 972 -8.34 40.18 15.44
CA ASP A 972 -8.67 41.52 15.93
C ASP A 972 -8.32 42.59 14.88
N GLU A 973 -7.17 42.44 14.22
CA GLU A 973 -6.77 43.34 13.15
C GLU A 973 -7.67 43.21 11.92
N LEU A 974 -8.06 41.99 11.52
CA LEU A 974 -8.93 41.75 10.37
C LEU A 974 -10.33 42.36 10.57
N ASP A 975 -10.91 42.21 11.76
CA ASP A 975 -12.21 42.82 12.10
C ASP A 975 -12.12 44.35 12.08
N SER A 976 -11.09 44.92 12.71
CA SER A 976 -10.85 46.36 12.74
C SER A 976 -10.56 46.93 11.34
N PHE A 977 -9.78 46.21 10.52
CA PHE A 977 -9.47 46.61 9.15
C PHE A 977 -10.71 46.57 8.25
N THR A 978 -11.60 45.58 8.39
CA THR A 978 -12.82 45.49 7.58
C THR A 978 -13.72 46.69 7.81
N ALA A 979 -13.87 47.12 9.07
CA ALA A 979 -14.59 48.35 9.41
C ALA A 979 -13.89 49.59 8.83
N PHE A 980 -12.57 49.71 8.99
CA PHE A 980 -11.77 50.79 8.43
C PHE A 980 -11.84 50.87 6.91
N SER A 981 -11.72 49.75 6.20
CA SER A 981 -11.74 49.70 4.74
C SER A 981 -13.10 50.12 4.19
N THR A 982 -14.18 49.67 4.82
CA THR A 982 -15.55 50.08 4.47
C THR A 982 -15.75 51.58 4.68
N TRP A 983 -15.27 52.11 5.81
CA TRP A 983 -15.28 53.54 6.11
C TRP A 983 -14.42 54.35 5.12
N LEU A 984 -13.23 53.88 4.78
CA LEU A 984 -12.33 54.56 3.85
C LEU A 984 -12.95 54.61 2.44
N ARG A 985 -13.57 53.52 1.99
CA ARG A 985 -14.30 53.49 0.72
C ARG A 985 -15.42 54.52 0.70
N PHE A 986 -16.18 54.60 1.80
CA PHE A 986 -17.26 55.56 1.98
C PHE A 986 -16.75 57.01 1.91
N GLN A 987 -15.63 57.33 2.58
CA GLN A 987 -15.04 58.67 2.52
C GLN A 987 -14.57 59.04 1.11
N ILE A 988 -14.00 58.10 0.36
CA ILE A 988 -13.63 58.32 -1.05
C ILE A 988 -14.87 58.65 -1.89
N ASP A 989 -15.96 57.89 -1.74
CA ASP A 989 -17.20 58.16 -2.48
C ASP A 989 -17.85 59.49 -2.09
N ARG A 990 -17.89 59.80 -0.79
CA ARG A 990 -18.45 61.05 -0.28
C ARG A 990 -17.70 62.27 -0.77
N LEU A 991 -16.36 62.24 -0.76
CA LEU A 991 -15.53 63.36 -1.22
C LEU A 991 -15.48 63.49 -2.75
N ALA A 992 -15.74 62.41 -3.49
CA ALA A 992 -15.80 62.42 -4.95
C ALA A 992 -17.19 62.78 -5.51
N SER A 993 -18.26 62.68 -4.71
CA SER A 993 -19.65 62.86 -5.15
C SER A 993 -20.12 64.32 -5.16
N SER A 994 -20.98 64.67 -6.13
CA SER A 994 -21.70 65.96 -6.17
C SER A 994 -22.87 66.00 -5.18
N SER A 995 -23.28 67.20 -4.79
CA SER A 995 -24.18 67.53 -3.65
C SER A 995 -25.51 66.75 -3.54
N SER A 996 -26.06 66.18 -4.62
CA SER A 996 -27.31 65.41 -4.58
C SER A 996 -27.16 63.94 -4.15
N ALA A 997 -25.96 63.34 -4.27
CA ALA A 997 -25.69 61.96 -3.82
C ALA A 997 -25.29 61.90 -2.33
N SER A 998 -25.16 63.06 -1.68
CA SER A 998 -24.72 63.18 -0.29
C SER A 998 -25.76 62.70 0.73
N GLU A 999 -27.06 62.83 0.45
CA GLU A 999 -28.12 62.48 1.41
C GLU A 999 -28.22 60.96 1.66
N GLU A 1000 -28.16 60.13 0.61
CA GLU A 1000 -28.15 58.65 0.73
C GLU A 1000 -26.88 58.12 1.42
N LEU A 1001 -25.77 58.85 1.30
CA LEU A 1001 -24.50 58.50 1.95
C LEU A 1001 -24.55 58.79 3.47
N THR A 1002 -25.27 59.82 3.91
CA THR A 1002 -25.44 60.14 5.34
C THR A 1002 -26.16 59.05 6.14
N GLU A 1003 -27.14 58.36 5.55
CA GLU A 1003 -27.83 57.24 6.24
C GLU A 1003 -26.91 56.03 6.44
N LYS A 1004 -26.02 55.76 5.47
CA LYS A 1004 -25.01 54.69 5.58
C LYS A 1004 -23.98 55.00 6.66
N GLU A 1005 -23.56 56.26 6.79
CA GLU A 1005 -22.60 56.70 7.81
C GLU A 1005 -23.09 56.42 9.25
N ALA A 1006 -24.39 56.58 9.51
CA ALA A 1006 -25.00 56.34 10.82
C ALA A 1006 -24.94 54.86 11.27
N THR A 1007 -24.70 53.93 10.34
CA THR A 1007 -24.61 52.48 10.63
C THR A 1007 -23.18 51.97 10.76
N MET A 1008 -22.17 52.84 10.57
CA MET A 1008 -20.77 52.45 10.61
C MET A 1008 -20.23 52.37 12.03
N ASP A 1009 -19.43 51.34 12.31
CA ASP A 1009 -18.74 51.19 13.60
C ASP A 1009 -17.48 52.07 13.66
N ILE A 1010 -17.67 53.34 14.00
CA ILE A 1010 -16.57 54.31 14.12
C ILE A 1010 -15.58 53.90 15.22
N ALA A 1011 -16.01 53.19 16.26
CA ALA A 1011 -15.10 52.75 17.33
C ALA A 1011 -14.03 51.78 16.79
N LYS A 1012 -14.43 50.81 15.96
CA LYS A 1012 -13.49 49.91 15.27
C LYS A 1012 -12.60 50.64 14.28
N VAL A 1013 -13.13 51.61 13.55
CA VAL A 1013 -12.36 52.46 12.63
C VAL A 1013 -11.25 53.21 13.38
N LEU A 1014 -11.58 53.85 14.51
CA LEU A 1014 -10.61 54.57 15.34
C LEU A 1014 -9.59 53.63 15.97
N SER A 1015 -10.02 52.43 16.39
CA SER A 1015 -9.10 51.38 16.88
C SER A 1015 -8.08 51.00 15.81
N TYR A 1016 -8.51 50.80 14.56
CA TYR A 1016 -7.59 50.51 13.45
C TYR A 1016 -6.60 51.65 13.20
N ILE A 1017 -7.11 52.89 13.09
CA ILE A 1017 -6.28 54.08 12.85
C ILE A 1017 -5.24 54.26 13.96
N GLY A 1018 -5.62 54.07 15.22
CA GLY A 1018 -4.74 54.26 16.37
C GLY A 1018 -3.72 53.13 16.57
N ASN A 1019 -4.15 51.87 16.38
CA ASN A 1019 -3.39 50.71 16.85
C ASN A 1019 -2.74 49.85 15.75
N TYR A 1020 -3.21 49.94 14.49
CA TYR A 1020 -2.84 48.99 13.43
C TYR A 1020 -2.38 49.64 12.11
N LEU A 1021 -2.71 50.92 11.89
CA LEU A 1021 -2.47 51.61 10.60
C LEU A 1021 -0.98 51.79 10.26
N ILE A 1022 -0.17 52.18 11.24
CA ILE A 1022 1.29 52.41 11.05
C ILE A 1022 2.11 51.21 11.53
N ASP A 1023 1.80 50.72 12.73
CA ASP A 1023 2.46 49.58 13.35
C ASP A 1023 1.37 48.58 13.78
N SER A 1024 1.72 47.30 13.89
CA SER A 1024 0.78 46.26 14.34
C SER A 1024 1.46 45.36 15.37
N PRO A 1025 0.72 44.84 16.36
CA PRO A 1025 1.25 43.90 17.35
C PRO A 1025 1.90 42.66 16.73
N LEU A 1026 1.51 42.30 15.51
CA LEU A 1026 2.09 41.18 14.76
C LEU A 1026 3.57 41.39 14.41
N ARG A 1027 4.04 42.65 14.39
CA ARG A 1027 5.43 43.03 14.17
C ARG A 1027 6.38 42.33 15.14
N LEU A 1028 5.95 42.06 16.37
CA LEU A 1028 6.76 41.37 17.39
C LEU A 1028 7.15 39.95 16.97
N PHE A 1029 6.37 39.30 16.12
CA PHE A 1029 6.55 37.88 15.78
C PHE A 1029 7.28 37.68 14.44
N PHE A 1030 7.19 38.64 13.50
CA PHE A 1030 7.60 38.44 12.09
C PHE A 1030 8.71 39.37 11.55
N ASP A 1031 8.93 40.53 12.17
CA ASP A 1031 9.97 41.47 11.72
C ASP A 1031 11.40 40.91 11.78
N GLU A 1032 12.26 41.48 10.93
CA GLU A 1032 13.67 41.15 10.80
C GLU A 1032 14.46 41.50 12.07
N MET A 1033 15.41 40.63 12.42
CA MET A 1033 16.22 40.71 13.63
C MET A 1033 17.67 41.06 13.28
N THR A 1034 18.34 41.81 14.17
CA THR A 1034 19.80 41.94 14.11
C THR A 1034 20.43 40.65 14.60
N ARG A 1035 21.58 40.29 14.01
CA ARG A 1035 22.34 39.09 14.39
C ARG A 1035 22.81 39.15 15.85
N GLU A 1036 23.10 40.35 16.35
CA GLU A 1036 23.53 40.61 17.72
C GLU A 1036 22.43 40.29 18.74
N ASP A 1037 21.19 40.76 18.49
CA ASP A 1037 20.03 40.47 19.35
C ASP A 1037 19.71 38.96 19.32
N TYR A 1038 19.92 38.29 18.17
CA TYR A 1038 19.75 36.84 18.02
C TYR A 1038 20.74 36.05 18.88
N GLU A 1039 22.04 36.39 18.81
CA GLU A 1039 23.10 35.68 19.53
C GLU A 1039 23.02 35.93 21.05
N ALA A 1040 22.64 37.14 21.48
CA ALA A 1040 22.48 37.48 22.89
C ALA A 1040 21.34 36.70 23.58
N ASP A 1041 20.15 36.66 22.96
CA ASP A 1041 19.01 35.91 23.49
C ASP A 1041 19.30 34.40 23.48
N TRP A 1042 19.95 33.89 22.43
CA TRP A 1042 20.36 32.48 22.37
C TRP A 1042 21.26 32.07 23.54
N ALA A 1043 22.29 32.85 23.83
CA ALA A 1043 23.22 32.58 24.92
C ALA A 1043 22.53 32.61 26.30
N HIS A 1044 21.56 33.51 26.49
CA HIS A 1044 20.80 33.60 27.74
C HIS A 1044 19.88 32.38 27.97
N ILE A 1045 19.36 31.81 26.88
CA ILE A 1045 18.36 30.74 26.92
C ILE A 1045 19.00 29.35 27.03
N GLU A 1046 20.26 29.16 26.61
CA GLU A 1046 20.90 27.84 26.54
C GLU A 1046 21.12 27.16 27.91
N GLY A 1047 21.07 27.91 29.03
CA GLY A 1047 21.20 27.39 30.40
C GLY A 1047 20.14 27.87 31.41
N GLY A 1048 19.05 28.50 30.94
CA GLY A 1048 18.06 29.19 31.78
C GLY A 1048 16.87 28.34 32.28
N PRO A 1049 15.93 28.96 33.03
CA PRO A 1049 14.71 28.33 33.56
C PRO A 1049 13.71 27.92 32.46
N THR A 1050 12.50 27.49 32.86
CA THR A 1050 11.40 27.13 31.94
C THR A 1050 11.14 28.27 30.94
N LEU A 1051 11.30 27.97 29.65
CA LEU A 1051 11.24 28.93 28.55
C LEU A 1051 9.87 29.59 28.48
N LEU A 1052 8.81 28.82 28.72
CA LEU A 1052 7.44 29.33 28.67
C LEU A 1052 7.21 30.49 29.65
N HIS A 1053 7.74 30.39 30.88
CA HIS A 1053 7.61 31.46 31.87
C HIS A 1053 8.42 32.70 31.47
N VAL A 1054 9.61 32.50 30.91
CA VAL A 1054 10.45 33.61 30.42
C VAL A 1054 9.77 34.32 29.25
N LEU A 1055 9.17 33.57 28.33
CA LEU A 1055 8.41 34.11 27.21
C LEU A 1055 7.17 34.86 27.67
N ASP A 1056 6.37 34.30 28.58
CA ASP A 1056 5.17 34.95 29.11
C ASP A 1056 5.51 36.27 29.82
N GLN A 1057 6.57 36.28 30.64
CA GLN A 1057 7.08 37.49 31.25
C GLN A 1057 7.58 38.50 30.19
N ALA A 1058 8.22 38.02 29.13
CA ALA A 1058 8.72 38.88 28.06
C ALA A 1058 7.59 39.53 27.26
N LEU A 1059 6.53 38.77 26.97
CA LEU A 1059 5.31 39.27 26.32
C LEU A 1059 4.60 40.28 27.21
N GLY A 1060 4.43 40.00 28.51
CA GLY A 1060 3.83 40.94 29.46
C GLY A 1060 4.62 42.24 29.61
N LYS A 1061 5.96 42.19 29.58
CA LYS A 1061 6.79 43.41 29.55
C LYS A 1061 6.57 44.22 28.28
N TRP A 1062 6.49 43.55 27.13
CA TRP A 1062 6.25 44.20 25.85
C TRP A 1062 4.86 44.86 25.78
N GLU A 1063 3.82 44.16 26.24
CA GLU A 1063 2.45 44.70 26.35
C GLU A 1063 2.39 45.96 27.24
N ASN A 1064 3.30 46.07 28.23
CA ASN A 1064 3.44 47.24 29.10
C ASN A 1064 4.45 48.30 28.59
N GLY A 1065 4.97 48.17 27.37
CA GLY A 1065 5.93 49.11 26.78
C GLY A 1065 7.34 49.06 27.38
N GLN A 1066 7.70 47.97 28.08
CA GLN A 1066 9.02 47.78 28.69
C GLN A 1066 9.98 47.03 27.77
N SER A 1067 11.28 47.33 27.87
CA SER A 1067 12.32 46.61 27.13
C SER A 1067 12.43 45.15 27.60
N SER A 1068 12.37 44.22 26.66
CA SER A 1068 12.45 42.78 26.91
C SER A 1068 13.26 42.07 25.81
N MET A 1069 13.40 40.74 25.96
CA MET A 1069 14.01 39.87 24.95
C MET A 1069 13.27 40.01 23.61
N LYS A 1070 14.02 40.24 22.53
CA LYS A 1070 13.46 40.55 21.21
C LYS A 1070 13.41 39.36 20.28
N ALA A 1071 14.31 38.39 20.45
CA ALA A 1071 14.40 37.18 19.63
C ALA A 1071 13.44 36.11 20.14
N LEU A 1072 13.26 35.98 21.45
CA LEU A 1072 12.46 34.91 22.05
C LEU A 1072 10.99 34.87 21.54
N PRO A 1073 10.28 36.00 21.36
CA PRO A 1073 8.94 35.99 20.79
C PRO A 1073 8.88 35.65 19.29
N ARG A 1074 10.02 35.60 18.59
CA ARG A 1074 10.06 35.40 17.13
C ARG A 1074 9.82 33.94 16.78
N ILE A 1075 8.92 33.70 15.82
CA ILE A 1075 8.61 32.34 15.36
C ILE A 1075 9.83 31.71 14.70
N GLU A 1076 10.54 32.46 13.85
CA GLU A 1076 11.76 31.98 13.16
C GLU A 1076 12.82 31.50 14.16
N PHE A 1077 13.08 32.29 15.20
CA PHE A 1077 14.04 31.96 16.25
C PHE A 1077 13.67 30.66 16.97
N LEU A 1078 12.43 30.53 17.42
CA LEU A 1078 11.98 29.34 18.15
C LEU A 1078 11.89 28.09 17.28
N VAL A 1079 11.50 28.20 16.00
CA VAL A 1079 11.51 27.07 15.05
C VAL A 1079 12.94 26.61 14.78
N SER A 1080 13.88 27.54 14.61
CA SER A 1080 15.32 27.25 14.49
C SER A 1080 15.88 26.60 15.76
N TYR A 1081 15.47 27.10 16.92
CA TYR A 1081 15.87 26.57 18.23
C TYR A 1081 15.34 25.15 18.46
N ALA A 1082 14.06 24.90 18.16
CA ALA A 1082 13.45 23.56 18.20
C ALA A 1082 14.18 22.59 17.28
N THR A 1083 14.48 23.01 16.04
CA THR A 1083 15.21 22.19 15.06
C THR A 1083 16.62 21.84 15.56
N THR A 1084 17.32 22.81 16.16
CA THR A 1084 18.67 22.60 16.69
C THR A 1084 18.67 21.62 17.86
N TRP A 1085 17.74 21.77 18.82
CA TRP A 1085 17.61 20.85 19.94
C TRP A 1085 17.17 19.45 19.51
N ALA A 1086 16.27 19.35 18.52
CA ALA A 1086 15.85 18.07 17.98
C ALA A 1086 17.02 17.34 17.31
N ASN A 1087 17.83 18.06 16.52
CA ASN A 1087 19.03 17.52 15.90
C ASN A 1087 20.09 17.09 16.93
N ARG A 1088 20.21 17.80 18.08
CA ARG A 1088 21.06 17.35 19.20
C ARG A 1088 20.58 16.02 19.76
N THR A 1089 19.27 15.86 19.98
CA THR A 1089 18.65 14.60 20.41
C THR A 1089 18.87 13.48 19.39
N PHE A 1090 18.65 13.75 18.10
CA PHE A 1090 18.88 12.78 17.02
C PHE A 1090 20.34 12.32 16.96
N LYS A 1091 21.27 13.28 17.08
CA LYS A 1091 22.71 13.00 17.11
C LYS A 1091 23.11 12.17 18.32
N GLY A 1092 22.56 12.46 19.51
CA GLY A 1092 22.82 11.65 20.71
C GLY A 1092 22.37 10.20 20.55
N ILE A 1093 21.20 9.97 19.96
CA ILE A 1093 20.68 8.63 19.65
C ILE A 1093 21.58 7.93 18.64
N ALA A 1094 21.92 8.62 17.55
CA ALA A 1094 22.82 8.11 16.53
C ALA A 1094 24.19 7.72 17.11
N GLU A 1095 24.79 8.57 17.94
CA GLU A 1095 26.06 8.28 18.62
C GLU A 1095 25.97 7.09 19.57
N ALA A 1096 24.88 6.95 20.33
CA ALA A 1096 24.67 5.81 21.21
C ALA A 1096 24.61 4.49 20.42
N LYS A 1097 23.88 4.46 19.29
CA LYS A 1097 23.85 3.28 18.41
C LYS A 1097 25.18 3.07 17.70
N LYS A 1098 25.84 4.14 17.23
CA LYS A 1098 27.15 4.10 16.57
C LYS A 1098 28.20 3.43 17.45
N ARG A 1099 28.22 3.72 18.76
CA ARG A 1099 29.12 3.08 19.74
C ARG A 1099 28.92 1.56 19.87
N SER A 1100 27.72 1.06 19.53
CA SER A 1100 27.42 -0.37 19.59
C SER A 1100 27.73 -1.13 18.30
N VAL A 1101 27.90 -0.44 17.17
CA VAL A 1101 28.28 -1.06 15.89
C VAL A 1101 29.71 -1.57 15.95
N ARG A 1102 29.94 -2.80 15.48
CA ARG A 1102 31.28 -3.39 15.40
C ARG A 1102 31.56 -3.91 13.99
N LEU A 1103 32.75 -3.61 13.49
CA LEU A 1103 33.29 -4.24 12.29
C LEU A 1103 34.14 -5.43 12.74
N GLY A 1104 33.82 -6.63 12.26
CA GLY A 1104 34.60 -7.82 12.56
C GLY A 1104 35.87 -7.92 11.72
N ASN A 1105 36.64 -8.98 11.96
CA ASN A 1105 37.92 -9.19 11.28
C ASN A 1105 37.71 -9.53 9.80
N PRO A 1106 38.43 -8.88 8.86
CA PRO A 1106 38.38 -9.22 7.45
C PRO A 1106 38.87 -10.64 7.16
N ILE A 1107 38.14 -11.37 6.32
CA ILE A 1107 38.54 -12.69 5.81
C ILE A 1107 38.91 -12.54 4.34
N ARG A 1108 40.17 -12.85 4.00
CA ARG A 1108 40.68 -12.79 2.63
C ARG A 1108 40.11 -13.95 1.80
N LEU A 1109 39.49 -13.62 0.67
CA LEU A 1109 39.01 -14.56 -0.34
C LEU A 1109 39.65 -14.19 -1.68
N SER A 1110 40.34 -15.14 -2.30
CA SER A 1110 41.05 -14.93 -3.56
C SER A 1110 40.72 -16.03 -4.54
N ALA A 1111 40.45 -15.63 -5.79
CA ALA A 1111 40.34 -16.54 -6.93
C ALA A 1111 41.70 -16.91 -7.53
N GLY A 1112 42.80 -16.38 -6.97
CA GLY A 1112 44.17 -16.50 -7.48
C GLY A 1112 44.49 -15.63 -8.68
N ARG A 1113 43.48 -14.95 -9.23
CA ARG A 1113 43.51 -14.11 -10.43
C ARG A 1113 42.47 -13.00 -10.27
N VAL A 1114 42.51 -12.03 -11.19
CA VAL A 1114 41.55 -10.93 -11.26
C VAL A 1114 40.11 -11.44 -11.31
N VAL A 1115 39.29 -10.98 -10.37
CA VAL A 1115 37.88 -11.36 -10.20
C VAL A 1115 37.02 -10.57 -11.18
N SER A 1116 36.32 -11.26 -12.09
CA SER A 1116 35.40 -10.65 -13.05
C SER A 1116 33.94 -10.65 -12.56
N HIS A 1117 33.46 -11.79 -12.05
CA HIS A 1117 32.09 -11.94 -11.54
C HIS A 1117 32.10 -12.33 -10.07
N ARG A 1118 31.08 -11.86 -9.36
CA ARG A 1118 30.97 -12.02 -7.90
C ARG A 1118 29.52 -11.88 -7.46
N ASP A 1119 29.13 -12.70 -6.50
CA ASP A 1119 27.89 -12.52 -5.76
C ASP A 1119 28.03 -13.08 -4.34
N MET A 1120 27.19 -12.63 -3.42
CA MET A 1120 27.26 -13.01 -2.01
C MET A 1120 25.86 -13.17 -1.43
N ARG A 1121 25.65 -14.25 -0.67
CA ARG A 1121 24.40 -14.53 0.03
C ARG A 1121 24.65 -14.92 1.47
N MET A 1122 23.86 -14.38 2.37
CA MET A 1122 23.86 -14.73 3.79
C MET A 1122 22.64 -15.59 4.08
N SER A 1123 22.83 -16.70 4.79
CA SER A 1123 21.76 -17.64 5.08
C SER A 1123 21.82 -18.14 6.52
N LYS A 1124 20.66 -18.51 7.07
CA LYS A 1124 20.55 -19.06 8.43
C LYS A 1124 20.05 -20.51 8.37
N SER A 1125 20.77 -21.43 9.00
CA SER A 1125 20.39 -22.83 9.13
C SER A 1125 19.36 -23.04 10.26
N ARG A 1126 18.59 -24.14 10.18
CA ARG A 1126 17.66 -24.58 11.26
C ARG A 1126 18.38 -24.77 12.59
N ASN A 1127 19.66 -25.12 12.56
CA ASN A 1127 20.52 -25.28 13.75
C ASN A 1127 21.03 -23.95 14.32
N LYS A 1128 20.53 -22.79 13.83
CA LYS A 1128 20.97 -21.42 14.15
C LYS A 1128 22.37 -21.04 13.69
N GLU A 1129 23.06 -21.91 12.97
CA GLU A 1129 24.32 -21.56 12.33
C GLU A 1129 24.06 -20.57 11.19
N THR A 1130 24.82 -19.49 11.15
CA THR A 1130 24.73 -18.48 10.11
C THR A 1130 25.89 -18.68 9.16
N ASN A 1131 25.63 -18.77 7.86
CA ASN A 1131 26.66 -18.99 6.85
C ASN A 1131 26.57 -17.90 5.79
N VAL A 1132 27.72 -17.36 5.40
CA VAL A 1132 27.87 -16.45 4.27
C VAL A 1132 28.54 -17.22 3.15
N VAL A 1133 27.85 -17.32 2.01
CA VAL A 1133 28.36 -17.98 0.81
C VAL A 1133 28.70 -16.90 -0.21
N THR A 1134 29.93 -16.91 -0.70
CA THR A 1134 30.46 -15.97 -1.70
C THR A 1134 30.90 -16.75 -2.92
N ALA A 1135 30.39 -16.40 -4.10
CA ALA A 1135 30.79 -16.99 -5.36
C ALA A 1135 31.65 -16.00 -6.14
N LEU A 1136 32.83 -16.43 -6.60
CA LEU A 1136 33.78 -15.63 -7.39
C LEU A 1136 34.12 -16.36 -8.69
N ALA A 1137 34.28 -15.62 -9.77
CA ALA A 1137 34.83 -16.13 -11.02
C ALA A 1137 35.91 -15.19 -11.56
N SER A 1138 36.88 -15.75 -12.28
CA SER A 1138 38.00 -14.99 -12.84
C SER A 1138 37.78 -14.65 -14.31
N LYS A 1139 38.33 -13.52 -14.76
CA LYS A 1139 38.32 -13.08 -16.16
C LYS A 1139 39.06 -14.06 -17.08
N GLU A 1140 40.10 -14.71 -16.56
CA GLU A 1140 41.03 -15.56 -17.30
C GLU A 1140 40.60 -17.03 -17.30
N ALA A 1141 39.95 -17.50 -16.23
CA ALA A 1141 39.44 -18.86 -16.08
C ALA A 1141 37.91 -18.89 -16.20
N LYS A 1142 37.39 -18.71 -17.42
CA LYS A 1142 35.95 -18.61 -17.70
C LYS A 1142 35.17 -19.92 -17.56
N SER A 1143 35.85 -21.04 -17.37
CA SER A 1143 35.26 -22.36 -17.13
C SER A 1143 35.22 -22.74 -15.64
N GLU A 1144 35.66 -21.86 -14.73
CA GLU A 1144 35.73 -22.18 -13.30
C GLU A 1144 34.98 -21.14 -12.45
N VAL A 1145 34.20 -21.62 -11.48
CA VAL A 1145 33.55 -20.79 -10.44
C VAL A 1145 34.00 -21.27 -9.07
N GLN A 1146 34.49 -20.37 -8.23
CA GLN A 1146 34.90 -20.68 -6.86
C GLN A 1146 33.82 -20.24 -5.88
N ILE A 1147 33.45 -21.12 -4.96
CA ILE A 1147 32.47 -20.88 -3.91
C ILE A 1147 33.16 -20.97 -2.56
N PHE A 1148 33.01 -19.90 -1.77
CA PHE A 1148 33.50 -19.81 -0.40
C PHE A 1148 32.32 -19.82 0.56
N SER A 1149 32.34 -20.70 1.55
CA SER A 1149 31.38 -20.78 2.64
C SER A 1149 32.06 -20.41 3.94
N VAL A 1150 31.60 -19.33 4.58
CA VAL A 1150 32.11 -18.84 5.86
C VAL A 1150 31.02 -18.98 6.91
N GLY A 1151 31.25 -19.80 7.91
CA GLY A 1151 30.40 -19.88 9.09
C GLY A 1151 30.62 -18.67 10.00
N ILE A 1152 29.54 -18.10 10.50
CA ILE A 1152 29.55 -16.98 11.44
C ILE A 1152 28.75 -17.41 12.69
N ASP A 1153 29.45 -17.49 13.82
CA ASP A 1153 28.83 -17.72 15.12
C ASP A 1153 28.41 -16.36 15.69
N ILE A 1154 27.14 -16.25 16.10
CA ILE A 1154 26.58 -14.98 16.60
C ILE A 1154 26.05 -15.21 18.02
N ILE A 1155 26.69 -14.55 18.99
CA ILE A 1155 26.32 -14.61 20.40
C ILE A 1155 25.98 -13.19 20.85
N ASN A 1156 24.74 -12.98 21.31
CA ASN A 1156 24.23 -11.68 21.73
C ASN A 1156 24.43 -10.55 20.68
N GLY A 1157 24.32 -10.91 19.40
CA GLY A 1157 24.47 -9.96 18.29
C GLY A 1157 25.90 -9.59 17.93
N ILE A 1158 26.90 -10.28 18.49
CA ILE A 1158 28.32 -10.13 18.16
C ILE A 1158 28.75 -11.37 17.37
N SER A 1159 29.41 -11.16 16.23
CA SER A 1159 29.88 -12.21 15.35
C SER A 1159 31.31 -12.64 15.64
N THR A 1160 31.56 -13.94 15.44
CA THR A 1160 32.89 -14.53 15.37
C THR A 1160 32.99 -15.42 14.13
N ASN A 1161 34.03 -15.20 13.33
CA ASN A 1161 34.24 -15.91 12.07
C ASN A 1161 34.81 -17.31 12.31
N ARG A 1162 34.21 -18.32 11.66
CA ARG A 1162 34.82 -19.63 11.47
C ARG A 1162 35.78 -19.60 10.28
N PRO A 1163 36.75 -20.52 10.20
CA PRO A 1163 37.61 -20.62 9.03
C PRO A 1163 36.79 -20.79 7.75
N PRO A 1164 37.15 -20.09 6.65
CA PRO A 1164 36.48 -20.23 5.36
C PRO A 1164 36.65 -21.64 4.82
N LYS A 1165 35.64 -22.12 4.11
CA LYS A 1165 35.69 -23.35 3.33
C LYS A 1165 35.50 -23.05 1.85
N GLY A 1166 36.22 -23.74 0.97
CA GLY A 1166 36.21 -23.54 -0.46
C GLY A 1166 35.71 -24.76 -1.23
N CYS A 1167 35.06 -24.52 -2.36
CA CYS A 1167 34.71 -25.51 -3.38
C CYS A 1167 34.83 -24.85 -4.75
N ARG A 1168 35.19 -25.61 -5.78
CA ARG A 1168 35.26 -25.15 -7.17
C ARG A 1168 34.28 -25.92 -8.04
N ILE A 1169 33.60 -25.20 -8.92
CA ILE A 1169 32.73 -25.77 -9.95
C ILE A 1169 33.45 -25.64 -11.29
N ASP A 1170 33.65 -26.76 -11.95
CA ASP A 1170 34.15 -26.84 -13.32
C ASP A 1170 32.97 -26.87 -14.29
N LEU A 1171 32.92 -25.89 -15.18
CA LEU A 1171 31.90 -25.76 -16.22
C LEU A 1171 32.23 -26.60 -17.47
N GLY A 1172 33.38 -27.29 -17.49
CA GLY A 1172 33.85 -28.09 -18.61
C GLY A 1172 34.05 -27.23 -19.86
N PRO A 1173 33.46 -27.57 -21.03
CA PRO A 1173 33.61 -26.79 -22.25
C PRO A 1173 32.76 -25.50 -22.27
N ARG A 1174 31.93 -25.27 -21.25
CA ARG A 1174 30.99 -24.14 -21.21
C ARG A 1174 31.71 -22.88 -20.74
N THR A 1175 31.36 -21.73 -21.33
CA THR A 1175 31.89 -20.43 -20.91
C THR A 1175 30.91 -19.71 -19.99
N LEU A 1176 31.36 -19.29 -18.81
CA LEU A 1176 30.60 -18.45 -17.89
C LEU A 1176 30.26 -17.09 -18.53
N ILE A 1177 29.01 -16.68 -18.40
CA ILE A 1177 28.53 -15.34 -18.76
C ILE A 1177 28.25 -14.53 -17.50
N ASP A 1178 27.52 -15.09 -16.53
CA ASP A 1178 27.21 -14.42 -15.26
C ASP A 1178 26.79 -15.44 -14.18
N LEU A 1179 26.83 -15.03 -12.90
CA LEU A 1179 26.41 -15.84 -11.76
C LEU A 1179 25.67 -15.00 -10.72
N LYS A 1180 24.60 -15.55 -10.13
CA LYS A 1180 23.79 -14.88 -9.11
C LYS A 1180 23.10 -15.87 -8.16
N PHE A 1181 22.98 -15.53 -6.88
CA PHE A 1181 22.19 -16.29 -5.92
C PHE A 1181 20.70 -15.98 -6.10
N LEU A 1182 19.90 -17.00 -6.43
CA LEU A 1182 18.45 -16.88 -6.50
C LEU A 1182 17.84 -16.75 -5.10
N ASN A 1183 18.33 -17.56 -4.17
CA ASN A 1183 17.87 -17.61 -2.79
C ASN A 1183 18.98 -18.15 -1.87
N ASP A 1184 18.62 -18.48 -0.63
CA ASP A 1184 19.54 -18.97 0.40
C ASP A 1184 20.11 -20.37 0.13
N GLU A 1185 19.62 -21.04 -0.92
CA GLU A 1185 19.91 -22.45 -1.20
C GLU A 1185 20.41 -22.69 -2.62
N THR A 1186 20.23 -21.73 -3.53
CA THR A 1186 20.45 -21.94 -4.97
C THR A 1186 21.29 -20.82 -5.58
N LEU A 1187 22.42 -21.21 -6.17
CA LEU A 1187 23.24 -20.39 -7.06
C LEU A 1187 22.83 -20.67 -8.50
N VAL A 1188 22.54 -19.63 -9.27
CA VAL A 1188 22.21 -19.72 -10.68
C VAL A 1188 23.43 -19.29 -11.49
N ILE A 1189 23.81 -20.12 -12.47
CA ILE A 1189 24.94 -19.89 -13.37
C ILE A 1189 24.42 -19.78 -14.80
N LEU A 1190 24.67 -18.64 -15.45
CA LEU A 1190 24.40 -18.46 -16.87
C LEU A 1190 25.67 -18.82 -17.65
N SER A 1191 25.57 -19.84 -18.49
CA SER A 1191 26.70 -20.34 -19.27
C SER A 1191 26.30 -20.60 -20.72
N ASN A 1192 27.27 -20.50 -21.61
CA ASN A 1192 27.09 -20.84 -23.02
C ASN A 1192 27.85 -22.13 -23.33
N SER A 1193 27.14 -23.14 -23.81
CA SER A 1193 27.72 -24.39 -24.30
C SER A 1193 28.02 -24.29 -25.80
N GLN A 1194 29.12 -24.90 -26.25
CA GLN A 1194 29.46 -24.94 -27.69
C GLN A 1194 28.46 -25.81 -28.48
N ASP A 1195 27.86 -26.83 -27.85
CA ASP A 1195 26.99 -27.82 -28.52
C ASP A 1195 25.48 -27.61 -28.24
N ASN A 1196 25.11 -27.13 -27.05
CA ASN A 1196 23.71 -27.05 -26.59
C ASN A 1196 23.17 -25.61 -26.40
N GLY A 1197 23.89 -24.60 -26.89
CA GLY A 1197 23.48 -23.19 -26.80
C GLY A 1197 23.50 -22.61 -25.38
N LEU A 1198 22.73 -21.54 -25.17
CA LEU A 1198 22.65 -20.82 -23.89
C LEU A 1198 21.88 -21.64 -22.86
N GLN A 1199 22.41 -21.76 -21.64
CA GLN A 1199 21.81 -22.54 -20.57
C GLN A 1199 21.90 -21.83 -19.21
N VAL A 1200 20.90 -22.09 -18.36
CA VAL A 1200 20.88 -21.70 -16.95
C VAL A 1200 21.05 -22.94 -16.09
N VAL A 1201 22.11 -23.01 -15.29
CA VAL A 1201 22.34 -24.11 -14.36
C VAL A 1201 21.97 -23.68 -12.95
N SER A 1202 21.14 -24.50 -12.29
CA SER A 1202 20.75 -24.32 -10.89
C SER A 1202 21.61 -25.21 -9.99
N VAL A 1203 22.47 -24.57 -9.20
CA VAL A 1203 23.42 -25.24 -8.31
C VAL A 1203 22.95 -25.10 -6.86
N PRO A 1204 22.53 -26.21 -6.21
CA PRO A 1204 22.07 -26.17 -4.83
C PRO A 1204 23.25 -26.15 -3.85
N ILE A 1205 23.46 -25.01 -3.18
CA ILE A 1205 24.66 -24.70 -2.39
C ILE A 1205 24.75 -25.44 -1.06
N ARG A 1206 23.64 -25.99 -0.58
CA ARG A 1206 23.51 -26.72 0.69
C ARG A 1206 23.51 -28.24 0.55
N THR A 1207 23.55 -28.77 -0.67
CA THR A 1207 23.52 -30.22 -0.90
C THR A 1207 24.88 -30.85 -0.66
N GLY A 1208 24.90 -32.13 -0.28
CA GLY A 1208 26.14 -32.90 -0.15
C GLY A 1208 26.91 -33.10 -1.47
N ARG A 1209 26.36 -32.65 -2.61
CA ARG A 1209 27.04 -32.71 -3.91
C ARG A 1209 28.20 -31.70 -4.02
N LEU A 1210 28.13 -30.57 -3.30
CA LEU A 1210 29.27 -29.66 -3.18
C LEU A 1210 30.11 -30.07 -1.97
N ALA A 1211 31.26 -30.68 -2.23
CA ALA A 1211 32.24 -30.99 -1.19
C ALA A 1211 32.97 -29.70 -0.81
N TYR A 1212 32.73 -29.15 0.38
CA TYR A 1212 33.47 -28.00 0.91
C TYR A 1212 34.67 -28.47 1.73
N ALA A 1213 35.88 -28.00 1.41
CA ALA A 1213 37.10 -28.25 2.18
C ALA A 1213 37.61 -26.98 2.85
N ASP A 1214 38.50 -27.09 3.83
CA ASP A 1214 39.10 -25.92 4.48
C ASP A 1214 39.89 -25.09 3.45
N TYR A 1215 39.66 -23.78 3.45
CA TYR A 1215 40.26 -22.86 2.48
C TYR A 1215 41.53 -22.22 3.03
N ASP A 1216 42.62 -22.34 2.26
CA ASP A 1216 43.85 -21.59 2.46
C ASP A 1216 44.14 -20.76 1.21
N PRO A 1217 44.21 -19.41 1.30
CA PRO A 1217 44.50 -18.54 0.15
C PRO A 1217 45.87 -18.80 -0.49
N SER A 1218 46.79 -19.49 0.19
CA SER A 1218 48.09 -19.89 -0.35
C SER A 1218 48.09 -21.24 -1.11
N ARG A 1219 47.00 -22.03 -1.02
CA ARG A 1219 46.89 -23.38 -1.59
C ARG A 1219 45.60 -23.58 -2.39
N LEU A 1220 45.36 -22.73 -3.38
CA LEU A 1220 44.14 -22.74 -4.19
C LEU A 1220 43.92 -24.07 -4.95
N SER A 1221 44.97 -24.80 -5.31
CA SER A 1221 44.91 -26.06 -6.04
C SER A 1221 44.38 -27.25 -5.25
N GLU A 1222 44.35 -27.17 -3.91
CA GLU A 1222 43.86 -28.23 -3.03
C GLU A 1222 42.33 -28.16 -2.83
N THR A 1223 41.66 -27.16 -3.42
CA THR A 1223 40.20 -27.01 -3.31
C THR A 1223 39.45 -28.07 -4.12
N PRO A 1224 38.45 -28.74 -3.53
CA PRO A 1224 37.67 -29.78 -4.19
C PRO A 1224 36.92 -29.20 -5.40
N CYS A 1225 36.91 -29.97 -6.49
CA CYS A 1225 36.34 -29.56 -7.77
C CYS A 1225 35.18 -30.48 -8.14
N VAL A 1226 34.04 -29.91 -8.53
CA VAL A 1226 32.82 -30.62 -8.91
C VAL A 1226 32.42 -30.22 -10.34
N SER A 1227 32.07 -31.18 -11.19
CA SER A 1227 31.57 -30.89 -12.54
C SER A 1227 30.17 -30.31 -12.51
N VAL A 1228 29.89 -29.36 -13.41
CA VAL A 1228 28.58 -28.73 -13.59
C VAL A 1228 27.50 -29.69 -14.10
N ASP A 1229 27.88 -30.78 -14.77
CA ASP A 1229 26.94 -31.70 -15.44
C ASP A 1229 26.06 -32.46 -14.44
N GLY A 1230 26.46 -32.53 -13.16
CA GLY A 1230 25.67 -33.13 -12.08
C GLY A 1230 24.56 -32.23 -11.51
N PHE A 1231 24.28 -31.06 -12.11
CA PHE A 1231 23.29 -30.09 -11.64
C PHE A 1231 22.18 -29.84 -12.65
N THR A 1232 21.02 -29.38 -12.17
CA THR A 1232 19.84 -29.15 -13.02
C THR A 1232 20.10 -28.02 -14.00
N ALA A 1233 20.09 -28.32 -15.30
CA ALA A 1233 20.22 -27.35 -16.38
C ALA A 1233 18.85 -27.06 -17.01
N TYR A 1234 18.58 -25.79 -17.26
CA TYR A 1234 17.41 -25.28 -17.97
C TYR A 1234 17.85 -24.67 -19.29
N SER A 1235 17.21 -25.10 -20.38
CA SER A 1235 17.40 -24.51 -21.71
C SER A 1235 16.45 -23.33 -21.91
N PHE A 1236 16.90 -22.32 -22.65
CA PHE A 1236 16.01 -21.27 -23.15
C PHE A 1236 15.16 -21.79 -24.33
N PRO A 1237 13.95 -21.23 -24.56
CA PRO A 1237 13.21 -21.46 -25.79
C PRO A 1237 14.03 -21.05 -27.01
N GLU A 1238 13.90 -21.77 -28.13
CA GLU A 1238 14.65 -21.49 -29.35
C GLU A 1238 14.53 -20.02 -29.77
N LYS A 1239 15.66 -19.38 -30.09
CA LYS A 1239 15.76 -17.97 -30.53
C LYS A 1239 15.21 -16.92 -29.55
N SER A 1240 14.96 -17.28 -28.28
CA SER A 1240 14.41 -16.34 -27.31
C SER A 1240 15.43 -15.30 -26.82
N VAL A 1241 16.71 -15.65 -26.69
CA VAL A 1241 17.80 -14.74 -26.29
C VAL A 1241 18.86 -14.71 -27.39
N SER A 1242 19.18 -13.51 -27.89
CA SER A 1242 20.16 -13.36 -28.97
C SER A 1242 21.60 -13.46 -28.46
N ARG A 1243 21.99 -12.57 -27.55
CA ARG A 1243 23.31 -12.54 -26.93
C ARG A 1243 23.22 -11.94 -25.52
N PRO A 1244 23.34 -12.74 -24.46
CA PRO A 1244 23.25 -12.25 -23.08
C PRO A 1244 24.50 -11.46 -22.68
N LEU A 1245 24.30 -10.43 -21.86
CA LEU A 1245 25.37 -9.63 -21.25
C LEU A 1245 25.49 -9.91 -19.75
N ARG A 1246 24.36 -9.89 -19.04
CA ARG A 1246 24.26 -10.10 -17.60
C ARG A 1246 22.88 -10.66 -17.24
N MET A 1247 22.75 -11.20 -16.03
CA MET A 1247 21.46 -11.60 -15.50
C MET A 1247 21.14 -10.96 -14.15
N GLU A 1248 19.85 -10.85 -13.88
CA GLU A 1248 19.31 -10.60 -12.55
C GLU A 1248 18.34 -11.74 -12.21
N VAL A 1249 18.32 -12.13 -10.95
CA VAL A 1249 17.47 -13.21 -10.46
C VAL A 1249 16.61 -12.71 -9.33
N ASN A 1250 15.34 -13.08 -9.32
CA ASN A 1250 14.42 -12.72 -8.27
C ASN A 1250 13.68 -13.97 -7.80
N ASP A 1251 13.70 -14.21 -6.48
CA ASP A 1251 12.97 -15.31 -5.86
C ASP A 1251 11.45 -15.09 -5.95
N ARG A 1252 10.68 -16.15 -5.66
CA ARG A 1252 9.23 -16.04 -5.55
C ARG A 1252 8.87 -15.03 -4.47
N ASN A 1253 7.96 -14.12 -4.78
CA ASN A 1253 7.56 -13.08 -3.86
C ASN A 1253 6.07 -12.79 -3.97
N ASN A 1254 5.38 -12.69 -2.83
CA ASN A 1254 3.92 -12.50 -2.76
C ASN A 1254 3.51 -11.15 -2.14
N VAL A 1255 4.47 -10.28 -1.80
CA VAL A 1255 4.23 -9.03 -1.05
C VAL A 1255 3.35 -8.04 -1.83
N ARG A 1256 3.48 -7.98 -3.16
CA ARG A 1256 2.70 -7.10 -4.04
C ARG A 1256 2.04 -7.87 -5.20
N GLY A 1257 1.54 -9.07 -4.90
CA GLY A 1257 1.02 -10.04 -5.89
C GLY A 1257 1.93 -11.28 -6.00
N ASP A 1258 1.40 -12.42 -6.45
CA ASP A 1258 2.18 -13.66 -6.61
C ASP A 1258 3.09 -13.54 -7.84
N MET A 1259 4.37 -13.29 -7.58
CA MET A 1259 5.41 -13.22 -8.60
C MET A 1259 6.28 -14.49 -8.52
N PRO A 1260 6.41 -15.27 -9.61
CA PRO A 1260 7.21 -16.48 -9.63
C PRO A 1260 8.72 -16.21 -9.54
N GLN A 1261 9.49 -17.27 -9.27
CA GLN A 1261 10.93 -17.26 -9.44
C GLN A 1261 11.29 -16.96 -10.89
N ARG A 1262 12.17 -15.98 -11.09
CA ARG A 1262 12.46 -15.45 -12.42
C ARG A 1262 13.93 -15.13 -12.64
N VAL A 1263 14.36 -15.31 -13.87
CA VAL A 1263 15.66 -14.91 -14.40
C VAL A 1263 15.44 -13.84 -15.46
N CYS A 1264 16.00 -12.66 -15.23
CA CYS A 1264 15.95 -11.53 -16.14
C CYS A 1264 17.29 -11.41 -16.85
N VAL A 1265 17.32 -11.61 -18.17
CA VAL A 1265 18.53 -11.58 -18.98
C VAL A 1265 18.59 -10.27 -19.74
N VAL A 1266 19.66 -9.50 -19.55
CA VAL A 1266 19.93 -8.27 -20.30
C VAL A 1266 20.74 -8.63 -21.54
N GLU A 1267 20.27 -8.20 -22.71
CA GLU A 1267 20.98 -8.46 -23.97
C GLU A 1267 22.18 -7.52 -24.16
N SER A 1268 23.16 -7.94 -24.97
CA SER A 1268 24.40 -7.20 -25.25
C SER A 1268 24.19 -5.84 -25.94
N ASN A 1269 23.03 -5.64 -26.58
CA ASN A 1269 22.60 -4.34 -27.09
C ASN A 1269 22.34 -3.32 -25.96
N ARG A 1270 22.11 -3.78 -24.72
CA ARG A 1270 21.68 -3.01 -23.55
C ARG A 1270 20.40 -2.22 -23.75
N THR A 1271 19.58 -2.60 -24.73
CA THR A 1271 18.27 -1.99 -25.01
C THR A 1271 17.12 -2.93 -24.65
N THR A 1272 17.40 -4.19 -24.35
CA THR A 1272 16.36 -5.20 -24.10
C THR A 1272 16.68 -6.02 -22.86
N ILE A 1273 15.71 -6.16 -21.97
CA ILE A 1273 15.71 -7.15 -20.88
C ILE A 1273 14.59 -8.16 -21.12
N LYS A 1274 14.88 -9.46 -20.98
CA LYS A 1274 13.92 -10.56 -21.14
C LYS A 1274 13.82 -11.35 -19.85
N THR A 1275 12.61 -11.49 -19.33
CA THR A 1275 12.31 -12.19 -18.08
C THR A 1275 11.76 -13.57 -18.40
N PHE A 1276 12.28 -14.58 -17.71
CA PHE A 1276 11.89 -15.98 -17.83
C PHE A 1276 11.58 -16.58 -16.47
N THR A 1277 10.68 -17.56 -16.43
CA THR A 1277 10.34 -18.34 -15.23
C THR A 1277 10.82 -19.77 -15.34
N PHE A 1278 11.20 -20.37 -14.22
CA PHE A 1278 11.51 -21.79 -14.14
C PHE A 1278 10.21 -22.62 -14.27
N GLN A 1279 10.15 -23.58 -15.20
CA GLN A 1279 9.04 -24.53 -15.36
C GLN A 1279 9.42 -25.95 -14.98
#